data_AF-A0A6I9Y379-F1
#
_entry.id   AF-A0A6I9Y379-F1
#
_cell.length_a   1.000
_cell.length_b   1.000
_cell.length_c   1.000
_cell.angle_alpha   90.00
_cell.angle_beta   90.00
_cell.angle_gamma   90.00
#
_symmetry.space_group_name_H-M   'P 1'
#
loop_
_entity.id
_entity.type
_entity.pdbx_description
1 polymer ?
#
loop_
_entity_poly.entity_id
_entity_poly.type
_entity_poly.pdbx_seq_one_letter_code
_entity_poly.pdbx_strand_id
1 'polypeptide(L)'
;MNNTVREELYKTLCDLLEKQFKDFKWWLKGIDYNEKPNIVTASLEKANQQEVVDLLIHYYGEDAPKVCIRVLQKSNINDVARKLEETLQKDVDAHQLPDSSDHGSSNYSPRASYDPLKPLIQPMQDHEAAPSTSLNPPTGPHHSAMFRTDLCEQELEDYRSYVKTQFETIEDPNSDPGERVSLDKRYSTLTILRGQLSQQERVNGIQAIGRKHTEIQAISKRPESSAKIKTLFDPIHGLNPKTVVLQGAAGIGKTMMAKKIMLDWASQQFYPDRFNCVFYISCREFNCHAESEKSSIAEIISKQWPRCHAVENFIQNILKNERKLLFIIDGFDELRYSFDQAEDSCCSDPWKKEPIKIILRSLFQKKLLPESFLIITTRPIALKKLNRYLEYPHFFQILGFSGEKMEEYFQNFFGDDKDQATQALRFVQQNDTLFTMCVIPLVSWIICTVLKQEMEGGINLQKMPCTLTEIYMLYLSSLLKYHHKESEQDVQRKLKNVCSLAAEGIWKQQILFPEEEVMKDNLVQDDFFPLFLNENNFKRDIHCIKNFSFIHLSFQEFFASLFYVLKGGEQHHSENLNTNLRALLKRQTFEDPSTKCEYFRSEFAVEFRFLFGFLNEENRMRELKKEFGWEISCENKELLLNWVKKNINSKINAIDLNWITQDKHMLYLYNSFHIKIHLYLEKEILSYLYETQDENFVRDALCAITEINYQCNSYMELMILTYCIQHCQNLEYLYVRSPTSIYQADNGLFLPKNKVHSHRNWKPFKLDEGYMEDFFKSLTKLRNLRVLRLENLHVTVSCRLQLVEVFRKNQKLKELNFIFEDTNHSAVELLCSALQRPCEIETLELNVKGMTQKCSMDLADIFWRNQKLKELKLYLYNIDDKTAHMMFWGLLHRNCKVEKLWLSTELTESCSWRVAELFRKSQTIKQVWLVLSYSNEQRFKMICEALQDRHCKVEELWWIHTCRLFGKWLTESCSWHLARVLMNSPILKKLWLWVEDSNARMVNILCKGLQYPKCKLEKLCIHGGFLSNTSSSDFLEVLKRLKELQLFLCRLDEKVEKMLCEGLQHSACQIKKLRLEGEFLTESFCRSFAEILRKKTRLRELDLLTNNTNNIAVEMLCEGLKHADCNVIKLGLGGKFLTEFFSSHLSDVFRKHQTLKELELFPINNIDGVVEVLRNGLEHSDCKLEVLRINGEYLKVFCGHSLSFGTQIATIVNINQNLQEFYLHGDCISDYETKLLCEELKHSGHNLKDLWLNGKYIIQNGEWMDMEHMT
;
A
#
# COMPACT_ATOMS: atom_id res chain seq x y z
N MET A 1 -38.34 0.97 -31.11
CA MET A 1 -37.63 -0.20 -30.54
C MET A 1 -38.53 -1.00 -29.58
N ASN A 2 -38.50 -2.33 -29.71
CA ASN A 2 -39.19 -3.27 -28.83
C ASN A 2 -38.51 -3.40 -27.45
N ASN A 3 -39.29 -3.74 -26.41
CA ASN A 3 -38.76 -4.05 -25.08
C ASN A 3 -37.79 -5.26 -25.12
N THR A 4 -38.04 -6.27 -25.95
CA THR A 4 -37.13 -7.42 -26.16
C THR A 4 -35.71 -6.98 -26.51
N VAL A 5 -35.53 -5.93 -27.33
CA VAL A 5 -34.21 -5.44 -27.72
C VAL A 5 -33.49 -4.78 -26.54
N ARG A 6 -34.21 -4.07 -25.66
CA ARG A 6 -33.66 -3.49 -24.43
C ARG A 6 -33.28 -4.56 -23.41
N GLU A 7 -34.12 -5.58 -23.25
CA GLU A 7 -33.84 -6.74 -22.40
C GLU A 7 -32.64 -7.55 -22.89
N GLU A 8 -32.51 -7.78 -24.19
CA GLU A 8 -31.42 -8.59 -24.74
C GLU A 8 -30.07 -7.85 -24.71
N LEU A 9 -30.07 -6.53 -24.95
CA LEU A 9 -28.89 -5.70 -24.69
C LEU A 9 -28.51 -5.72 -23.20
N TYR A 10 -29.48 -5.67 -22.29
CA TYR A 10 -29.21 -5.73 -20.85
C TYR A 10 -28.61 -7.07 -20.42
N LYS A 11 -29.20 -8.20 -20.85
CA LYS A 11 -28.62 -9.55 -20.65
C LYS A 11 -27.20 -9.62 -21.20
N THR A 12 -26.97 -9.10 -22.41
CA THR A 12 -25.64 -9.10 -23.06
C THR A 12 -24.60 -8.31 -22.27
N LEU A 13 -24.96 -7.19 -21.63
CA LEU A 13 -24.03 -6.44 -20.77
C LEU A 13 -23.90 -7.01 -19.34
N CYS A 14 -24.87 -7.80 -18.88
CA CYS A 14 -24.78 -8.58 -17.64
C CYS A 14 -23.93 -9.86 -17.80
N ASP A 15 -23.86 -10.45 -18.99
CA ASP A 15 -22.95 -11.56 -19.33
C ASP A 15 -21.46 -11.14 -19.34
N LEU A 16 -21.16 -9.84 -19.28
CA LEU A 16 -19.78 -9.33 -19.25
C LEU A 16 -19.20 -9.32 -17.83
N LEU A 17 -17.99 -9.87 -17.66
CA LEU A 17 -17.21 -9.70 -16.45
C LEU A 17 -16.88 -8.22 -16.21
N GLU A 18 -16.72 -7.80 -14.94
CA GLU A 18 -16.56 -6.37 -14.58
C GLU A 18 -15.43 -5.66 -15.36
N LYS A 19 -14.33 -6.36 -15.67
CA LYS A 19 -13.27 -5.83 -16.54
C LYS A 19 -13.75 -5.65 -17.99
N GLN A 20 -14.39 -6.66 -18.57
CA GLN A 20 -14.94 -6.59 -19.92
C GLN A 20 -15.99 -5.48 -20.05
N PHE A 21 -16.83 -5.26 -19.03
CA PHE A 21 -17.77 -4.16 -19.00
C PHE A 21 -17.06 -2.79 -18.93
N LYS A 22 -15.98 -2.65 -18.15
CA LYS A 22 -15.15 -1.43 -18.15
C LYS A 22 -14.47 -1.18 -19.49
N ASP A 23 -13.93 -2.22 -20.13
CA ASP A 23 -13.33 -2.12 -21.47
C ASP A 23 -14.38 -1.76 -22.54
N PHE A 24 -15.58 -2.36 -22.48
CA PHE A 24 -16.74 -2.02 -23.32
C PHE A 24 -17.15 -0.55 -23.14
N LYS A 25 -17.31 -0.07 -21.90
CA LYS A 25 -17.60 1.34 -21.61
C LYS A 25 -16.49 2.29 -22.07
N TRP A 26 -15.24 1.84 -22.15
CA TRP A 26 -14.14 2.64 -22.72
C TRP A 26 -14.27 2.78 -24.23
N TRP A 27 -14.46 1.66 -24.96
CA TRP A 27 -14.64 1.69 -26.42
C TRP A 27 -15.90 2.47 -26.85
N LEU A 28 -16.96 2.45 -26.04
CA LEU A 28 -18.20 3.20 -26.29
C LEU A 28 -18.06 4.73 -26.15
N LYS A 29 -17.01 5.25 -25.49
CA LYS A 29 -16.70 6.69 -25.44
C LYS A 29 -16.19 7.26 -26.78
N GLY A 30 -15.77 6.40 -27.71
CA GLY A 30 -15.09 6.79 -28.95
C GLY A 30 -15.38 5.86 -30.12
N ILE A 31 -16.62 5.34 -30.22
CA ILE A 31 -17.05 4.55 -31.37
C ILE A 31 -17.62 5.44 -32.48
N ASP A 32 -16.78 5.73 -33.46
CA ASP A 32 -17.24 6.24 -34.75
C ASP A 32 -18.22 5.24 -35.40
N TYR A 33 -19.47 5.68 -35.56
CA TYR A 33 -20.58 4.93 -36.14
C TYR A 33 -21.53 5.88 -36.88
N ASN A 34 -21.49 5.84 -38.22
CA ASN A 34 -22.39 6.57 -39.12
C ASN A 34 -22.54 8.06 -38.75
N GLU A 35 -21.42 8.72 -38.42
CA GLU A 35 -21.34 10.16 -38.06
C GLU A 35 -22.19 10.59 -36.85
N LYS A 36 -22.79 9.64 -36.10
CA LYS A 36 -23.55 9.93 -34.87
C LYS A 36 -22.62 10.36 -33.72
N PRO A 37 -23.02 11.34 -32.89
CA PRO A 37 -22.17 11.81 -31.80
C PRO A 37 -21.99 10.77 -30.68
N ASN A 38 -20.76 10.67 -30.15
CA ASN A 38 -20.44 9.74 -29.06
C ASN A 38 -21.16 10.11 -27.75
N ILE A 39 -21.45 9.10 -26.92
CA ILE A 39 -21.99 9.28 -25.57
C ILE A 39 -20.94 9.99 -24.70
N VAL A 40 -21.37 11.01 -23.95
CA VAL A 40 -20.48 11.85 -23.14
C VAL A 40 -19.75 11.04 -22.06
N THR A 41 -18.42 11.15 -22.03
CA THR A 41 -17.48 10.46 -21.13
C THR A 41 -17.93 10.38 -19.67
N ALA A 42 -18.40 11.51 -19.11
CA ALA A 42 -18.81 11.59 -17.71
C ALA A 42 -20.03 10.71 -17.40
N SER A 43 -20.98 10.59 -18.33
CA SER A 43 -22.18 9.76 -18.18
C SER A 43 -21.82 8.28 -18.13
N LEU A 44 -20.85 7.84 -18.94
CA LEU A 44 -20.42 6.43 -18.99
C LEU A 44 -19.55 6.00 -17.80
N GLU A 45 -18.90 6.91 -17.07
CA GLU A 45 -17.95 6.50 -16.02
C GLU A 45 -18.63 5.84 -14.82
N LYS A 46 -19.69 6.46 -14.30
CA LYS A 46 -20.47 5.89 -13.18
C LYS A 46 -21.58 4.93 -13.60
N ALA A 47 -21.99 4.94 -14.87
CA ALA A 47 -23.13 4.14 -15.35
C ALA A 47 -22.98 2.62 -15.11
N ASN A 48 -24.03 2.01 -14.57
CA ASN A 48 -24.23 0.57 -14.48
C ASN A 48 -24.73 -0.04 -15.81
N GLN A 49 -24.88 -1.37 -15.87
CA GLN A 49 -25.29 -2.09 -17.09
C GLN A 49 -26.61 -1.56 -17.68
N GLN A 50 -27.61 -1.27 -16.85
CA GLN A 50 -28.92 -0.77 -17.29
C GLN A 50 -28.82 0.67 -17.82
N GLU A 51 -28.10 1.54 -17.10
CA GLU A 51 -27.85 2.92 -17.51
C GLU A 51 -27.07 2.99 -18.85
N VAL A 52 -26.16 2.04 -19.11
CA VAL A 52 -25.46 1.95 -20.40
C VAL A 52 -26.39 1.49 -21.54
N VAL A 53 -27.29 0.54 -21.32
CA VAL A 53 -28.31 0.18 -22.33
C VAL A 53 -29.22 1.37 -22.64
N ASP A 54 -29.63 2.10 -21.60
CA ASP A 54 -30.52 3.25 -21.75
C ASP A 54 -29.83 4.41 -22.51
N LEU A 55 -28.55 4.67 -22.23
CA LEU A 55 -27.72 5.60 -23.01
C LEU A 55 -27.50 5.14 -24.45
N LEU A 56 -27.27 3.84 -24.69
CA LEU A 56 -27.12 3.26 -26.03
C LEU A 56 -28.39 3.47 -26.87
N ILE A 57 -29.56 3.14 -26.31
CA ILE A 57 -30.86 3.30 -26.96
C ILE A 57 -31.17 4.79 -27.19
N HIS A 58 -30.86 5.65 -26.23
CA HIS A 58 -31.10 7.10 -26.34
C HIS A 58 -30.26 7.77 -27.43
N TYR A 59 -28.96 7.45 -27.54
CA TYR A 59 -28.05 8.08 -28.50
C TYR A 59 -28.13 7.49 -29.91
N TYR A 60 -28.22 6.16 -30.02
CA TYR A 60 -28.11 5.49 -31.32
C TYR A 60 -29.44 5.05 -31.91
N GLY A 61 -30.52 5.01 -31.11
CA GLY A 61 -31.84 4.57 -31.53
C GLY A 61 -31.80 3.11 -32.01
N GLU A 62 -32.43 2.83 -33.14
CA GLU A 62 -32.56 1.47 -33.67
C GLU A 62 -31.22 0.83 -34.11
N ASP A 63 -30.14 1.62 -34.21
CA ASP A 63 -28.78 1.11 -34.41
C ASP A 63 -28.08 0.66 -33.12
N ALA A 64 -28.64 0.92 -31.93
CA ALA A 64 -28.02 0.59 -30.64
C ALA A 64 -27.50 -0.86 -30.52
N PRO A 65 -28.17 -1.91 -31.06
CA PRO A 65 -27.64 -3.26 -31.05
C PRO A 65 -26.42 -3.42 -31.97
N LYS A 66 -26.45 -2.82 -33.17
CA LYS A 66 -25.32 -2.82 -34.12
C LYS A 66 -24.10 -2.09 -33.53
N VAL A 67 -24.32 -1.00 -32.81
CA VAL A 67 -23.29 -0.29 -32.06
C VAL A 67 -22.74 -1.18 -30.94
N CYS A 68 -23.60 -1.79 -30.13
CA CYS A 68 -23.19 -2.71 -29.06
C CYS A 68 -22.34 -3.88 -29.60
N ILE A 69 -22.77 -4.53 -30.67
CA ILE A 69 -22.02 -5.57 -31.39
C ILE A 69 -20.64 -5.06 -31.83
N ARG A 70 -20.58 -3.89 -32.48
CA ARG A 70 -19.32 -3.29 -32.97
C ARG A 70 -18.39 -2.85 -31.83
N VAL A 71 -18.91 -2.46 -30.66
CA VAL A 71 -18.13 -2.23 -29.44
C VAL A 71 -17.61 -3.55 -28.85
N LEU A 72 -18.42 -4.62 -28.79
CA LEU A 72 -18.01 -5.94 -28.32
C LEU A 72 -16.89 -6.51 -29.20
N GLN A 73 -17.02 -6.39 -30.53
CA GLN A 73 -15.99 -6.78 -31.50
C GLN A 73 -14.69 -5.97 -31.32
N LYS A 74 -14.75 -4.63 -31.18
CA LYS A 74 -13.57 -3.79 -30.85
C LYS A 74 -12.97 -4.13 -29.48
N SER A 75 -13.79 -4.57 -28.53
CA SER A 75 -13.36 -5.05 -27.21
C SER A 75 -12.78 -6.48 -27.24
N ASN A 76 -12.75 -7.12 -28.42
CA ASN A 76 -12.31 -8.50 -28.65
C ASN A 76 -13.17 -9.56 -27.90
N ILE A 77 -14.45 -9.29 -27.71
CA ILE A 77 -15.43 -10.15 -27.02
C ILE A 77 -16.36 -10.80 -28.06
N ASN A 78 -15.77 -11.46 -29.04
CA ASN A 78 -16.45 -11.87 -30.27
C ASN A 78 -17.53 -12.94 -30.05
N ASP A 79 -17.42 -13.81 -29.04
CA ASP A 79 -18.44 -14.80 -28.71
C ASP A 79 -19.74 -14.18 -28.21
N VAL A 80 -19.65 -13.12 -27.40
CA VAL A 80 -20.81 -12.38 -26.89
C VAL A 80 -21.43 -11.53 -28.00
N ALA A 81 -20.60 -10.95 -28.88
CA ALA A 81 -21.07 -10.26 -30.09
C ALA A 81 -21.90 -11.19 -31.00
N ARG A 82 -21.36 -12.39 -31.31
CA ARG A 82 -22.02 -13.40 -32.13
C ARG A 82 -23.33 -13.89 -31.51
N LYS A 83 -23.35 -14.15 -30.20
CA LYS A 83 -24.56 -14.52 -29.45
C LYS A 83 -25.67 -13.48 -29.60
N LEU A 84 -25.32 -12.18 -29.54
CA LEU A 84 -26.27 -11.09 -29.74
C LEU A 84 -26.72 -10.99 -31.21
N GLU A 85 -25.82 -11.11 -32.18
CA GLU A 85 -26.16 -11.19 -33.62
C GLU A 85 -27.15 -12.34 -33.91
N GLU A 86 -26.86 -13.54 -33.43
CA GLU A 86 -27.70 -14.75 -33.60
C GLU A 86 -29.07 -14.65 -32.92
N THR A 87 -29.22 -13.87 -31.85
CA THR A 87 -30.53 -13.68 -31.19
C THR A 87 -31.35 -12.62 -31.92
N LEU A 88 -30.73 -11.50 -32.33
CA LEU A 88 -31.41 -10.44 -33.07
C LEU A 88 -31.90 -10.90 -34.45
N GLN A 89 -31.18 -11.82 -35.10
CA GLN A 89 -31.60 -12.37 -36.40
C GLN A 89 -32.92 -13.18 -36.27
N LYS A 90 -33.10 -13.92 -35.17
CA LYS A 90 -34.30 -14.76 -34.94
C LYS A 90 -35.57 -13.94 -34.74
N ASP A 91 -35.47 -12.75 -34.15
CA ASP A 91 -36.59 -11.80 -34.01
C ASP A 91 -37.02 -11.19 -35.37
N VAL A 92 -36.13 -11.16 -36.37
CA VAL A 92 -36.46 -10.70 -37.74
C VAL A 92 -37.21 -11.79 -38.51
N ASP A 93 -36.69 -13.02 -38.48
CA ASP A 93 -37.27 -14.16 -39.20
C ASP A 93 -38.67 -14.55 -38.65
N ALA A 94 -38.96 -14.23 -37.38
CA ALA A 94 -40.26 -14.46 -36.74
C ALA A 94 -41.38 -13.51 -37.21
N HIS A 95 -41.08 -12.48 -38.02
CA HIS A 95 -42.03 -11.42 -38.39
C HIS A 95 -42.33 -11.30 -39.89
N GLN A 96 -41.89 -12.26 -40.72
CA GLN A 96 -42.29 -12.31 -42.14
C GLN A 96 -42.81 -13.69 -42.55
N LEU A 97 -44.14 -13.82 -42.62
CA LEU A 97 -44.82 -14.80 -43.45
C LEU A 97 -45.32 -14.11 -44.74
N PRO A 98 -45.38 -14.83 -45.88
CA PRO A 98 -45.40 -14.19 -47.20
C PRO A 98 -46.80 -13.82 -47.68
N ASP A 99 -46.89 -12.69 -48.39
CA ASP A 99 -48.00 -12.36 -49.28
C ASP A 99 -47.56 -12.48 -50.75
N SER A 100 -48.50 -12.80 -51.64
CA SER A 100 -48.23 -13.28 -53.00
C SER A 100 -48.62 -12.30 -54.12
N SER A 101 -47.79 -12.18 -55.17
CA SER A 101 -48.27 -12.01 -56.56
C SER A 101 -47.16 -12.10 -57.61
N ASP A 102 -47.48 -12.65 -58.78
CA ASP A 102 -46.60 -12.78 -59.96
C ASP A 102 -46.14 -11.45 -60.60
N HIS A 103 -44.94 -11.46 -61.18
CA HIS A 103 -44.65 -11.46 -62.64
C HIS A 103 -43.11 -11.32 -62.80
N GLY A 104 -42.38 -12.07 -63.64
CA GLY A 104 -42.49 -12.16 -65.10
C GLY A 104 -41.53 -11.12 -65.75
N SER A 105 -40.52 -11.45 -66.57
CA SER A 105 -40.10 -12.75 -67.12
C SER A 105 -38.74 -12.68 -67.85
N SER A 106 -37.97 -13.79 -67.85
CA SER A 106 -36.86 -14.13 -68.79
C SER A 106 -35.59 -13.24 -68.76
N ASN A 107 -34.35 -13.75 -68.91
CA ASN A 107 -33.92 -14.65 -69.99
C ASN A 107 -32.63 -15.47 -69.71
N TYR A 108 -32.53 -16.64 -70.37
CA TYR A 108 -31.38 -17.52 -70.63
C TYR A 108 -30.46 -18.07 -69.50
N SER A 109 -30.54 -19.39 -69.35
CA SER A 109 -29.49 -20.35 -68.90
C SER A 109 -29.71 -21.63 -69.74
N PRO A 110 -28.73 -22.54 -70.00
CA PRO A 110 -28.09 -23.39 -68.98
C PRO A 110 -26.59 -23.70 -69.30
N ARG A 111 -25.83 -24.62 -68.67
CA ARG A 111 -26.07 -25.66 -67.64
C ARG A 111 -24.78 -25.94 -66.83
N ALA A 112 -24.93 -26.59 -65.67
CA ALA A 112 -23.92 -27.00 -64.67
C ALA A 112 -22.64 -27.71 -65.24
N SER A 113 -21.51 -27.83 -64.52
CA SER A 113 -21.44 -28.54 -63.21
C SER A 113 -20.03 -28.61 -62.55
N TYR A 114 -20.03 -29.05 -61.28
CA TYR A 114 -18.94 -29.59 -60.43
C TYR A 114 -17.84 -28.69 -59.83
N ASP A 115 -17.80 -28.74 -58.49
CA ASP A 115 -16.67 -28.52 -57.56
C ASP A 115 -16.17 -29.93 -57.10
N PRO A 116 -14.88 -30.16 -56.75
CA PRO A 116 -14.51 -30.15 -55.32
C PRO A 116 -13.04 -29.79 -54.95
N LEU A 117 -12.84 -29.48 -53.66
CA LEU A 117 -11.57 -29.23 -52.95
C LEU A 117 -10.64 -30.46 -52.72
N LYS A 118 -9.29 -30.21 -52.65
CA LYS A 118 -8.19 -30.85 -51.83
C LYS A 118 -6.83 -31.01 -52.62
N PRO A 119 -5.68 -31.41 -52.00
CA PRO A 119 -4.92 -30.66 -50.99
C PRO A 119 -3.35 -30.71 -51.16
N LEU A 120 -2.63 -30.26 -50.12
CA LEU A 120 -1.17 -30.33 -49.85
C LEU A 120 -0.43 -31.66 -50.18
N ILE A 121 0.81 -31.57 -50.70
CA ILE A 121 1.92 -32.56 -50.54
C ILE A 121 3.30 -31.86 -50.50
N GLN A 122 4.23 -32.36 -49.67
CA GLN A 122 5.71 -32.19 -49.72
C GLN A 122 6.36 -33.60 -49.80
N PRO A 123 7.55 -33.77 -50.41
CA PRO A 123 8.74 -34.11 -49.60
C PRO A 123 10.10 -33.62 -50.19
N MET A 124 11.22 -34.36 -49.95
CA MET A 124 12.60 -33.86 -49.80
C MET A 124 13.67 -34.51 -50.75
N GLN A 125 14.79 -33.79 -50.95
CA GLN A 125 16.22 -34.20 -50.99
C GLN A 125 16.90 -35.05 -52.12
N ASP A 126 18.05 -34.48 -52.58
CA ASP A 126 19.44 -35.02 -52.72
C ASP A 126 20.00 -35.81 -53.94
N HIS A 127 21.35 -35.76 -54.03
CA HIS A 127 22.35 -36.44 -54.91
C HIS A 127 22.53 -35.88 -56.36
N GLU A 128 23.70 -35.33 -56.77
CA GLU A 128 25.02 -35.92 -57.15
C GLU A 128 25.08 -36.45 -58.62
N ALA A 129 26.15 -36.34 -59.44
CA ALA A 129 27.53 -35.84 -59.27
C ALA A 129 28.12 -35.22 -60.60
N ALA A 130 29.45 -34.99 -60.66
CA ALA A 130 30.22 -34.29 -61.73
C ALA A 130 30.74 -35.25 -62.86
N PRO A 131 31.73 -34.98 -63.78
CA PRO A 131 32.88 -34.02 -63.72
C PRO A 131 33.35 -33.29 -65.03
N SER A 132 34.30 -32.34 -64.84
CA SER A 132 35.50 -31.88 -65.62
C SER A 132 35.64 -32.07 -67.17
N THR A 133 36.46 -31.32 -67.94
CA THR A 133 37.78 -30.67 -67.63
C THR A 133 38.23 -29.62 -68.68
N SER A 134 38.85 -28.51 -68.22
CA SER A 134 40.02 -27.76 -68.78
C SER A 134 40.17 -27.28 -70.25
N LEU A 135 40.45 -25.96 -70.40
CA LEU A 135 41.62 -25.31 -71.10
C LEU A 135 41.83 -25.49 -72.65
N ASN A 136 42.28 -24.50 -73.46
CA ASN A 136 42.50 -23.04 -73.28
C ASN A 136 42.49 -22.26 -74.68
N PRO A 137 43.37 -21.28 -75.04
CA PRO A 137 43.02 -19.89 -75.49
C PRO A 137 43.32 -19.66 -77.02
N PRO A 138 43.61 -18.45 -77.62
CA PRO A 138 43.84 -17.08 -77.10
C PRO A 138 43.36 -15.85 -77.97
N THR A 139 43.93 -14.67 -77.64
CA THR A 139 44.00 -13.35 -78.36
C THR A 139 42.82 -12.36 -78.36
N GLY A 140 43.15 -11.08 -78.08
CA GLY A 140 42.35 -9.88 -78.39
C GLY A 140 42.94 -9.10 -79.59
N PRO A 141 42.90 -7.74 -79.69
CA PRO A 141 42.62 -6.74 -78.64
C PRO A 141 41.67 -5.58 -79.08
N HIS A 142 41.77 -4.42 -78.40
CA HIS A 142 41.16 -3.08 -78.65
C HIS A 142 39.84 -2.68 -77.96
N HIS A 143 40.02 -2.11 -76.76
CA HIS A 143 39.36 -0.93 -76.17
C HIS A 143 37.99 -0.45 -76.70
N SER A 144 36.99 -0.52 -75.82
CA SER A 144 36.25 0.68 -75.41
C SER A 144 36.21 0.74 -73.88
N ALA A 145 36.10 1.93 -73.28
CA ALA A 145 36.17 2.10 -71.84
C ALA A 145 34.78 1.97 -71.19
N MET A 146 34.62 1.02 -70.26
CA MET A 146 33.39 0.82 -69.50
C MET A 146 33.67 1.08 -68.02
N PHE A 147 32.95 2.04 -67.43
CA PHE A 147 33.19 2.49 -66.05
C PHE A 147 32.68 1.45 -65.04
N ARG A 148 33.49 1.16 -64.01
CA ARG A 148 33.03 0.43 -62.81
C ARG A 148 32.10 1.32 -61.99
N THR A 149 31.03 0.74 -61.47
CA THR A 149 30.00 1.48 -60.70
C THR A 149 29.67 0.88 -59.33
N ASP A 150 30.23 -0.28 -58.99
CA ASP A 150 30.04 -0.93 -57.69
C ASP A 150 31.11 -0.50 -56.67
N LEU A 151 30.71 -0.37 -55.40
CA LEU A 151 31.62 -0.19 -54.26
C LEU A 151 32.45 -1.46 -54.06
N CYS A 152 33.73 -1.31 -53.69
CA CYS A 152 34.53 -2.47 -53.31
C CYS A 152 34.08 -2.98 -51.93
N GLU A 153 33.78 -4.26 -51.79
CA GLU A 153 33.42 -4.85 -50.48
C GLU A 153 34.51 -4.63 -49.43
N GLN A 154 35.78 -4.61 -49.85
CA GLN A 154 36.92 -4.28 -48.99
C GLN A 154 36.80 -2.89 -48.36
N GLU A 155 36.35 -1.87 -49.11
CA GLU A 155 36.20 -0.50 -48.59
C GLU A 155 35.08 -0.42 -47.52
N LEU A 156 34.04 -1.27 -47.65
CA LEU A 156 32.94 -1.38 -46.68
C LEU A 156 33.28 -2.25 -45.47
N GLU A 157 34.21 -3.19 -45.58
CA GLU A 157 34.70 -4.00 -44.46
C GLU A 157 35.81 -3.28 -43.68
N ASP A 158 36.73 -2.61 -44.37
CA ASP A 158 37.63 -1.60 -43.79
C ASP A 158 36.78 -0.58 -43.02
N TYR A 159 35.75 -0.03 -43.72
CA TYR A 159 34.48 0.52 -43.21
C TYR A 159 34.19 0.19 -41.73
N ARG A 160 33.65 -1.01 -41.55
CA ARG A 160 33.21 -1.58 -40.28
C ARG A 160 34.36 -1.75 -39.28
N SER A 161 35.55 -2.14 -39.73
CA SER A 161 36.71 -2.41 -38.87
C SER A 161 37.12 -1.18 -38.05
N TYR A 162 37.21 0.00 -38.66
CA TYR A 162 37.47 1.25 -37.93
C TYR A 162 36.32 1.64 -37.00
N VAL A 163 35.06 1.54 -37.46
CA VAL A 163 33.89 1.86 -36.61
C VAL A 163 33.89 0.97 -35.37
N LYS A 164 34.18 -0.33 -35.52
CA LYS A 164 34.41 -1.23 -34.40
C LYS A 164 35.51 -0.69 -33.48
N THR A 165 36.71 -0.39 -34.00
CA THR A 165 37.81 0.17 -33.20
C THR A 165 37.45 1.47 -32.46
N GLN A 166 36.60 2.34 -33.03
CA GLN A 166 36.16 3.59 -32.39
C GLN A 166 35.16 3.38 -31.23
N PHE A 167 34.28 2.37 -31.32
CA PHE A 167 33.19 2.16 -30.35
C PHE A 167 33.36 0.93 -29.44
N GLU A 168 34.37 0.07 -29.67
CA GLU A 168 34.67 -1.13 -28.87
C GLU A 168 35.09 -0.80 -27.42
N THR A 169 35.57 0.42 -27.16
CA THR A 169 35.98 0.89 -25.83
C THR A 169 35.34 2.22 -25.45
N ILE A 170 35.15 2.43 -24.16
CA ILE A 170 34.66 3.68 -23.55
C ILE A 170 35.54 4.07 -22.36
N GLU A 171 35.51 5.36 -22.00
CA GLU A 171 36.09 5.91 -20.78
C GLU A 171 34.96 6.01 -19.73
N ASP A 172 35.24 5.60 -18.49
CA ASP A 172 34.29 5.67 -17.38
C ASP A 172 34.38 7.08 -16.74
N PRO A 173 33.30 7.69 -16.19
CA PRO A 173 33.33 9.07 -15.67
C PRO A 173 34.38 9.42 -14.59
N ASN A 174 35.08 8.43 -14.03
CA ASN A 174 36.19 8.59 -13.08
C ASN A 174 37.45 7.76 -13.45
N SER A 175 37.55 7.25 -14.69
CA SER A 175 38.74 6.49 -15.12
C SER A 175 39.95 7.41 -15.33
N ASP A 176 41.16 6.90 -15.06
CA ASP A 176 42.38 7.68 -15.25
C ASP A 176 42.59 8.08 -16.73
N PRO A 177 43.30 9.19 -17.04
CA PRO A 177 43.47 9.67 -18.42
C PRO A 177 44.12 8.63 -19.37
N GLY A 178 43.30 7.95 -20.17
CA GLY A 178 43.70 6.90 -21.10
C GLY A 178 43.35 5.47 -20.67
N GLU A 179 42.82 5.27 -19.45
CA GLU A 179 42.17 4.03 -19.05
C GLU A 179 40.85 3.87 -19.81
N ARG A 180 40.60 2.66 -20.35
CA ARG A 180 39.40 2.36 -21.14
C ARG A 180 38.87 0.97 -20.89
N VAL A 181 37.54 0.86 -20.77
CA VAL A 181 36.81 -0.40 -20.59
C VAL A 181 36.08 -0.80 -21.87
N SER A 182 35.94 -2.11 -22.11
CA SER A 182 35.22 -2.61 -23.29
C SER A 182 33.72 -2.33 -23.17
N LEU A 183 33.14 -1.74 -24.22
CA LEU A 183 31.69 -1.43 -24.26
C LEU A 183 30.84 -2.71 -24.15
N ASP A 184 31.28 -3.80 -24.79
CA ASP A 184 30.59 -5.10 -24.71
C ASP A 184 30.65 -5.73 -23.32
N LYS A 185 31.70 -5.45 -22.54
CA LYS A 185 31.78 -5.86 -21.12
C LYS A 185 30.95 -4.96 -20.20
N ARG A 186 30.64 -3.72 -20.57
CA ARG A 186 29.90 -2.76 -19.71
C ARG A 186 28.42 -2.59 -20.08
N TYR A 187 28.01 -2.93 -21.31
CA TYR A 187 26.65 -2.70 -21.78
C TYR A 187 25.70 -3.86 -21.45
N SER A 188 24.77 -3.63 -20.52
CA SER A 188 23.61 -4.50 -20.30
C SER A 188 22.37 -3.94 -21.01
N THR A 189 21.52 -4.82 -21.53
CA THR A 189 20.41 -4.41 -22.42
C THR A 189 19.34 -3.59 -21.70
N LEU A 190 18.96 -2.44 -22.26
CA LEU A 190 17.95 -1.54 -21.71
C LEU A 190 16.53 -1.93 -22.16
N THR A 191 15.55 -1.70 -21.30
CA THR A 191 14.12 -1.88 -21.58
C THR A 191 13.60 -0.74 -22.44
N ILE A 192 12.95 -1.08 -23.57
CA ILE A 192 12.38 -0.12 -24.53
C ILE A 192 10.88 -0.40 -24.69
N LEU A 193 10.06 0.65 -24.55
CA LEU A 193 8.62 0.64 -24.84
C LEU A 193 8.33 1.32 -26.19
N ARG A 194 7.26 0.86 -26.85
CA ARG A 194 6.65 1.50 -28.03
C ARG A 194 5.75 2.66 -27.62
N GLY A 195 5.85 3.81 -28.29
CA GLY A 195 4.93 4.95 -28.15
C GLY A 195 5.44 6.14 -27.32
N GLN A 196 4.57 7.12 -27.11
CA GLN A 196 4.79 8.26 -26.23
C GLN A 196 3.93 8.16 -24.96
N LEU A 197 4.57 8.24 -23.79
CA LEU A 197 3.87 8.51 -22.52
C LEU A 197 3.26 9.92 -22.52
N SER A 198 2.17 10.15 -21.81
CA SER A 198 1.59 11.49 -21.62
C SER A 198 2.52 12.42 -20.83
N GLN A 199 2.22 13.72 -20.80
CA GLN A 199 3.02 14.68 -20.03
C GLN A 199 2.99 14.38 -18.52
N GLN A 200 1.88 13.85 -18.00
CA GLN A 200 1.76 13.45 -16.60
C GLN A 200 2.62 12.20 -16.31
N GLU A 201 2.55 11.18 -17.18
CA GLU A 201 3.34 9.94 -17.03
C GLU A 201 4.85 10.17 -17.16
N ARG A 202 5.29 11.16 -17.97
CA ARG A 202 6.70 11.58 -18.04
C ARG A 202 7.21 12.18 -16.73
N VAL A 203 6.39 13.01 -16.06
CA VAL A 203 6.73 13.58 -14.76
C VAL A 203 6.71 12.49 -13.68
N ASN A 204 5.67 11.66 -13.66
CA ASN A 204 5.58 10.50 -12.78
C ASN A 204 6.79 9.57 -12.94
N GLY A 205 7.25 9.30 -14.16
CA GLY A 205 8.42 8.45 -14.43
C GLY A 205 9.77 9.02 -13.98
N ILE A 206 9.86 10.33 -13.72
CA ILE A 206 11.03 10.99 -13.12
C ILE A 206 10.92 11.05 -11.58
N GLN A 207 9.69 11.06 -11.06
CA GLN A 207 9.39 11.06 -9.62
C GLN A 207 9.19 9.65 -9.02
N ALA A 208 9.19 8.60 -9.84
CA ALA A 208 8.84 7.24 -9.41
C ALA A 208 10.03 6.50 -8.77
N ILE A 209 10.07 6.52 -7.45
CA ILE A 209 10.86 5.63 -6.59
C ILE A 209 9.92 4.62 -5.92
N GLY A 210 10.40 3.41 -5.60
CA GLY A 210 9.57 2.38 -4.96
C GLY A 210 8.40 1.89 -5.83
N ARG A 211 7.23 1.65 -5.22
CA ARG A 211 6.12 0.88 -5.83
C ARG A 211 5.60 1.45 -7.16
N LYS A 212 5.56 2.78 -7.33
CA LYS A 212 5.15 3.42 -8.61
C LYS A 212 6.11 3.07 -9.75
N HIS A 213 7.40 2.89 -9.45
CA HIS A 213 8.39 2.41 -10.41
C HIS A 213 8.11 0.95 -10.80
N THR A 214 7.81 0.12 -9.81
CA THR A 214 7.43 -1.30 -10.00
C THR A 214 6.18 -1.44 -10.89
N GLU A 215 5.21 -0.54 -10.76
CA GLU A 215 4.01 -0.47 -11.60
C GLU A 215 4.33 -0.10 -13.06
N ILE A 216 5.24 0.84 -13.29
CA ILE A 216 5.74 1.20 -14.64
C ILE A 216 6.49 0.02 -15.27
N GLN A 217 7.29 -0.74 -14.50
CA GLN A 217 7.90 -1.99 -14.99
C GLN A 217 6.88 -3.11 -15.22
N ALA A 218 5.77 -3.16 -14.48
CA ALA A 218 4.70 -4.13 -14.73
C ALA A 218 3.99 -3.88 -16.09
N ILE A 219 4.02 -2.65 -16.61
CA ILE A 219 3.53 -2.32 -17.96
C ILE A 219 4.48 -2.89 -19.03
N SER A 220 5.80 -2.82 -18.83
CA SER A 220 6.78 -3.31 -19.84
C SER A 220 6.83 -4.84 -19.98
N LYS A 221 6.24 -5.59 -19.04
CA LYS A 221 6.02 -7.05 -19.17
C LYS A 221 4.86 -7.42 -20.11
N ARG A 222 4.13 -6.47 -20.71
CA ARG A 222 3.17 -6.76 -21.79
C ARG A 222 3.90 -6.95 -23.12
N PRO A 223 3.76 -8.09 -23.82
CA PRO A 223 4.56 -8.41 -25.01
C PRO A 223 4.30 -7.46 -26.19
N GLU A 224 3.09 -6.92 -26.30
CA GLU A 224 2.67 -6.02 -27.40
C GLU A 224 3.32 -4.63 -27.33
N SER A 225 3.72 -4.16 -26.14
CA SER A 225 4.29 -2.82 -25.94
C SER A 225 5.81 -2.77 -25.86
N SER A 226 6.49 -3.92 -25.79
CA SER A 226 7.96 -3.99 -25.72
C SER A 226 8.60 -3.88 -27.11
N ALA A 227 9.84 -3.38 -27.17
CA ALA A 227 10.64 -3.28 -28.37
C ALA A 227 12.07 -3.78 -28.13
N LYS A 228 12.67 -4.38 -29.17
CA LYS A 228 14.10 -4.76 -29.20
C LYS A 228 14.83 -3.85 -30.18
N ILE A 229 16.14 -3.66 -29.99
CA ILE A 229 16.95 -2.81 -30.89
C ILE A 229 16.87 -3.32 -32.35
N LYS A 230 16.92 -4.63 -32.58
CA LYS A 230 16.78 -5.23 -33.93
C LYS A 230 15.43 -4.94 -34.62
N THR A 231 14.39 -4.57 -33.86
CA THR A 231 13.00 -4.41 -34.34
C THR A 231 12.54 -2.94 -34.41
N LEU A 232 13.44 -1.96 -34.26
CA LEU A 232 13.07 -0.54 -34.23
C LEU A 232 12.52 -0.02 -35.56
N PHE A 233 12.93 -0.64 -36.68
CA PHE A 233 12.51 -0.29 -38.04
C PHE A 233 11.56 -1.34 -38.67
N ASP A 234 10.82 -2.08 -37.85
CA ASP A 234 9.81 -3.03 -38.33
C ASP A 234 8.47 -2.30 -38.56
N PRO A 235 7.65 -2.72 -39.55
CA PRO A 235 6.42 -2.00 -39.88
C PRO A 235 5.40 -2.01 -38.74
N ILE A 236 4.88 -0.83 -38.39
CA ILE A 236 3.81 -0.66 -37.41
C ILE A 236 2.55 -0.18 -38.15
N HIS A 237 1.43 -0.89 -37.96
CA HIS A 237 0.17 -0.69 -38.68
C HIS A 237 0.31 -0.62 -40.22
N GLY A 238 1.31 -1.30 -40.80
CA GLY A 238 1.58 -1.34 -42.24
C GLY A 238 2.51 -0.23 -42.76
N LEU A 239 2.93 0.72 -41.92
CA LEU A 239 3.88 1.77 -42.28
C LEU A 239 5.31 1.35 -41.92
N ASN A 240 6.24 1.46 -42.88
CA ASN A 240 7.68 1.25 -42.67
C ASN A 240 8.37 2.56 -42.24
N PRO A 241 8.83 2.71 -40.98
CA PRO A 241 9.51 3.94 -40.55
C PRO A 241 10.90 4.10 -41.17
N LYS A 242 11.18 5.30 -41.70
CA LYS A 242 12.55 5.78 -42.01
C LYS A 242 13.14 6.70 -40.92
N THR A 243 12.40 6.89 -39.83
CA THR A 243 12.73 7.82 -38.74
C THR A 243 12.29 7.22 -37.41
N VAL A 244 13.24 6.88 -36.55
CA VAL A 244 13.06 6.35 -35.20
C VAL A 244 13.53 7.40 -34.19
N VAL A 245 12.76 7.61 -33.13
CA VAL A 245 13.10 8.56 -32.06
C VAL A 245 13.12 7.83 -30.71
N LEU A 246 14.30 7.76 -30.10
CA LEU A 246 14.56 7.11 -28.81
C LEU A 246 14.55 8.17 -27.70
N GLN A 247 13.44 8.29 -26.97
CA GLN A 247 13.32 9.23 -25.87
C GLN A 247 13.63 8.60 -24.50
N GLY A 248 14.24 9.37 -23.60
CA GLY A 248 14.63 8.90 -22.27
C GLY A 248 15.14 9.99 -21.34
N ALA A 249 15.07 9.76 -20.03
CA ALA A 249 15.58 10.66 -18.98
C ALA A 249 17.10 10.92 -19.08
N ALA A 250 17.63 11.79 -18.23
CA ALA A 250 19.07 11.86 -17.95
C ALA A 250 19.54 10.53 -17.33
N GLY A 251 20.83 10.19 -17.48
CA GLY A 251 21.42 8.96 -16.93
C GLY A 251 20.92 7.62 -17.51
N ILE A 252 19.84 7.59 -18.29
CA ILE A 252 19.14 6.36 -18.70
C ILE A 252 19.85 5.54 -19.80
N GLY A 253 21.07 5.92 -20.20
CA GLY A 253 21.89 5.17 -21.16
C GLY A 253 21.64 5.44 -22.65
N LYS A 254 21.02 6.57 -23.03
CA LYS A 254 20.75 6.92 -24.45
C LYS A 254 21.99 6.84 -25.35
N THR A 255 23.03 7.61 -25.01
CA THR A 255 24.32 7.63 -25.73
C THR A 255 25.02 6.28 -25.71
N MET A 256 24.93 5.52 -24.62
CA MET A 256 25.49 4.17 -24.55
C MET A 256 24.77 3.22 -25.52
N MET A 257 23.44 3.32 -25.64
CA MET A 257 22.69 2.58 -26.65
C MET A 257 23.08 3.03 -28.07
N ALA A 258 23.24 4.32 -28.34
CA ALA A 258 23.66 4.83 -29.64
C ALA A 258 25.05 4.30 -30.05
N LYS A 259 26.05 4.39 -29.16
CA LYS A 259 27.40 3.81 -29.36
C LYS A 259 27.36 2.28 -29.51
N LYS A 260 26.53 1.58 -28.73
CA LYS A 260 26.38 0.12 -28.84
C LYS A 260 25.75 -0.29 -30.17
N ILE A 261 24.78 0.47 -30.71
CA ILE A 261 24.23 0.21 -32.06
C ILE A 261 25.32 0.35 -33.14
N MET A 262 26.23 1.34 -33.03
CA MET A 262 27.37 1.46 -33.95
C MET A 262 28.28 0.22 -33.88
N LEU A 263 28.63 -0.21 -32.67
CA LEU A 263 29.50 -1.37 -32.43
C LEU A 263 28.86 -2.69 -32.90
N ASP A 264 27.56 -2.88 -32.65
CA ASP A 264 26.81 -4.08 -33.03
C ASP A 264 26.53 -4.13 -34.54
N TRP A 265 26.36 -3.00 -35.21
CA TRP A 265 26.31 -2.97 -36.68
C TRP A 265 27.68 -3.25 -37.29
N ALA A 266 28.75 -2.62 -36.79
CA ALA A 266 30.12 -2.86 -37.24
C ALA A 266 30.55 -4.32 -37.01
N SER A 267 30.02 -4.96 -35.96
CA SER A 267 30.22 -6.38 -35.65
C SER A 267 29.18 -7.30 -36.31
N GLN A 268 28.41 -6.83 -37.30
CA GLN A 268 27.40 -7.56 -38.07
C GLN A 268 26.26 -8.21 -37.24
N GLN A 269 26.10 -7.82 -35.96
CA GLN A 269 25.08 -8.37 -35.07
C GLN A 269 23.71 -7.71 -35.28
N PHE A 270 23.67 -6.41 -35.58
CA PHE A 270 22.45 -5.63 -35.84
C PHE A 270 22.41 -5.14 -37.29
N TYR A 271 21.22 -5.23 -37.89
CA TYR A 271 20.95 -4.80 -39.27
C TYR A 271 21.91 -5.33 -40.35
N PRO A 272 22.36 -6.62 -40.31
CA PRO A 272 23.12 -7.20 -41.41
C PRO A 272 22.33 -7.07 -42.71
N ASP A 273 23.04 -6.79 -43.80
CA ASP A 273 22.54 -6.56 -45.16
C ASP A 273 21.52 -5.41 -45.34
N ARG A 274 20.97 -4.84 -44.26
CA ARG A 274 20.00 -3.73 -44.32
C ARG A 274 20.68 -2.39 -44.57
N PHE A 275 21.84 -2.14 -43.94
CA PHE A 275 22.60 -0.89 -44.09
C PHE A 275 24.06 -1.16 -44.47
N ASN A 276 24.54 -0.48 -45.52
CA ASN A 276 25.92 -0.55 -46.00
C ASN A 276 26.84 0.35 -45.19
N CYS A 277 26.33 1.48 -44.68
CA CYS A 277 27.05 2.42 -43.83
C CYS A 277 26.14 2.99 -42.74
N VAL A 278 26.68 3.18 -41.54
CA VAL A 278 25.99 3.83 -40.42
C VAL A 278 26.89 4.94 -39.87
N PHE A 279 26.37 6.16 -39.78
CA PHE A 279 27.13 7.35 -39.36
C PHE A 279 26.64 7.85 -37.99
N TYR A 280 27.57 8.26 -37.11
CA TYR A 280 27.27 8.69 -35.74
C TYR A 280 27.44 10.21 -35.61
N ILE A 281 26.34 10.96 -35.54
CA ILE A 281 26.33 12.42 -35.46
C ILE A 281 26.00 12.83 -34.03
N SER A 282 27.05 13.17 -33.28
CA SER A 282 26.98 13.73 -31.93
C SER A 282 26.55 15.19 -31.98
N CYS A 283 25.35 15.50 -31.50
CA CYS A 283 24.84 16.88 -31.49
C CYS A 283 25.70 17.83 -30.65
N ARG A 284 26.38 17.30 -29.61
CA ARG A 284 27.26 18.06 -28.71
C ARG A 284 28.46 18.70 -29.42
N GLU A 285 29.05 18.01 -30.40
CA GLU A 285 30.24 18.46 -31.13
C GLU A 285 29.98 19.71 -32.00
N PHE A 286 28.76 19.85 -32.54
CA PHE A 286 28.41 20.96 -33.43
C PHE A 286 28.00 22.25 -32.68
N ASN A 287 28.02 22.26 -31.35
CA ASN A 287 27.63 23.41 -30.54
C ASN A 287 28.64 24.57 -30.51
N CYS A 288 29.91 24.34 -30.89
CA CYS A 288 30.98 25.33 -30.76
C CYS A 288 31.16 26.25 -31.97
N HIS A 289 30.60 25.91 -33.15
CA HIS A 289 30.93 26.57 -34.42
C HIS A 289 29.71 26.88 -35.33
N ALA A 290 28.48 26.68 -34.81
CA ALA A 290 27.26 26.51 -35.60
C ALA A 290 26.78 27.72 -36.46
N GLU A 291 27.24 28.93 -36.19
CA GLU A 291 26.76 30.14 -36.88
C GLU A 291 27.71 30.66 -37.97
N SER A 292 28.97 30.21 -37.98
CA SER A 292 30.02 30.70 -38.89
C SER A 292 30.66 29.61 -39.77
N GLU A 293 30.74 28.35 -39.31
CA GLU A 293 31.25 27.25 -40.14
C GLU A 293 30.17 26.74 -41.11
N LYS A 294 30.44 26.85 -42.41
CA LYS A 294 29.66 26.18 -43.47
C LYS A 294 30.32 24.86 -43.85
N SER A 295 29.53 23.80 -43.90
CA SER A 295 29.99 22.48 -44.31
C SER A 295 28.90 21.75 -45.12
N SER A 296 29.18 20.58 -45.67
CA SER A 296 28.18 19.74 -46.36
C SER A 296 27.97 18.40 -45.64
N ILE A 297 26.91 17.66 -45.94
CA ILE A 297 26.73 16.32 -45.35
C ILE A 297 27.82 15.35 -45.85
N ALA A 298 28.32 15.53 -47.07
CA ALA A 298 29.50 14.83 -47.57
C ALA A 298 30.76 15.13 -46.73
N GLU A 299 30.98 16.37 -46.31
CA GLU A 299 32.09 16.71 -45.41
C GLU A 299 31.90 16.21 -43.97
N ILE A 300 30.67 16.20 -43.46
CA ILE A 300 30.38 15.61 -42.14
C ILE A 300 30.65 14.10 -42.16
N ILE A 301 30.30 13.41 -43.26
CA ILE A 301 30.62 12.00 -43.50
C ILE A 301 32.15 11.81 -43.63
N SER A 302 32.87 12.66 -44.37
CA SER A 302 34.32 12.51 -44.53
C SER A 302 35.11 12.79 -43.25
N LYS A 303 34.65 13.71 -42.39
CA LYS A 303 35.18 13.91 -41.03
C LYS A 303 35.07 12.64 -40.15
N GLN A 304 34.11 11.75 -40.44
CA GLN A 304 33.97 10.43 -39.78
C GLN A 304 34.79 9.31 -40.46
N TRP A 305 35.52 9.61 -41.54
CA TRP A 305 36.46 8.68 -42.17
C TRP A 305 37.80 9.33 -42.58
N PRO A 306 38.67 9.69 -41.63
CA PRO A 306 39.92 10.41 -41.93
C PRO A 306 41.00 9.59 -42.67
N ARG A 307 40.77 8.30 -42.97
CA ARG A 307 41.83 7.33 -43.35
C ARG A 307 41.79 6.82 -44.80
N CYS A 308 40.82 7.19 -45.63
CA CYS A 308 40.85 6.82 -47.06
C CYS A 308 41.50 7.93 -47.90
N HIS A 309 42.35 7.56 -48.86
CA HIS A 309 42.92 8.52 -49.83
C HIS A 309 41.99 8.82 -51.03
N ALA A 310 40.79 8.23 -51.07
CA ALA A 310 39.79 8.37 -52.14
C ALA A 310 38.38 8.69 -51.61
N VAL A 311 38.28 9.39 -50.47
CA VAL A 311 37.02 9.61 -49.72
C VAL A 311 35.89 10.15 -50.61
N GLU A 312 36.19 11.06 -51.55
CA GLU A 312 35.17 11.66 -52.42
C GLU A 312 34.48 10.62 -53.32
N ASN A 313 35.23 9.70 -53.94
CA ASN A 313 34.67 8.64 -54.79
C ASN A 313 33.84 7.65 -53.97
N PHE A 314 34.32 7.29 -52.78
CA PHE A 314 33.62 6.42 -51.83
C PHE A 314 32.28 7.05 -51.40
N ILE A 315 32.29 8.33 -51.00
CA ILE A 315 31.08 9.08 -50.63
C ILE A 315 30.15 9.26 -51.83
N GLN A 316 30.65 9.59 -53.02
CA GLN A 316 29.84 9.67 -54.24
C GLN A 316 29.12 8.34 -54.55
N ASN A 317 29.73 7.19 -54.26
CA ASN A 317 29.09 5.89 -54.47
C ASN A 317 28.11 5.51 -53.35
N ILE A 318 28.42 5.85 -52.10
CA ILE A 318 27.54 5.67 -50.93
C ILE A 318 26.25 6.48 -51.09
N LEU A 319 26.35 7.76 -51.46
CA LEU A 319 25.20 8.66 -51.59
C LEU A 319 24.27 8.29 -52.76
N LYS A 320 24.71 7.50 -53.75
CA LYS A 320 23.83 6.93 -54.79
C LYS A 320 22.83 5.92 -54.25
N ASN A 321 23.06 5.33 -53.08
CA ASN A 321 22.21 4.29 -52.50
C ASN A 321 21.72 4.67 -51.09
N GLU A 322 21.05 5.82 -51.00
CA GLU A 322 20.46 6.37 -49.77
C GLU A 322 19.72 5.35 -48.90
N ARG A 323 19.01 4.39 -49.53
CA ARG A 323 18.24 3.32 -48.85
C ARG A 323 19.08 2.40 -47.97
N LYS A 324 20.39 2.37 -48.16
CA LYS A 324 21.36 1.59 -47.38
C LYS A 324 22.08 2.44 -46.32
N LEU A 325 21.69 3.69 -46.11
CA LEU A 325 22.32 4.61 -45.16
C LEU A 325 21.46 4.79 -43.91
N LEU A 326 22.11 4.77 -42.75
CA LEU A 326 21.52 5.11 -41.45
C LEU A 326 22.36 6.19 -40.77
N PHE A 327 21.72 7.25 -40.28
CA PHE A 327 22.36 8.23 -39.40
C PHE A 327 21.81 8.07 -37.97
N ILE A 328 22.71 7.90 -37.01
CA ILE A 328 22.42 7.93 -35.58
C ILE A 328 22.75 9.32 -35.07
N ILE A 329 21.72 10.07 -34.73
CA ILE A 329 21.79 11.45 -34.25
C ILE A 329 21.65 11.42 -32.72
N ASP A 330 22.76 11.52 -31.99
CA ASP A 330 22.76 11.41 -30.53
C ASP A 330 22.70 12.79 -29.86
N GLY A 331 21.78 12.96 -28.90
CA GLY A 331 21.70 14.15 -28.06
C GLY A 331 20.99 15.37 -28.68
N PHE A 332 19.86 15.20 -29.38
CA PHE A 332 19.15 16.33 -30.01
C PHE A 332 18.78 17.48 -29.03
N ASP A 333 18.52 17.16 -27.76
CA ASP A 333 18.28 18.14 -26.69
C ASP A 333 19.49 19.00 -26.31
N GLU A 334 20.69 18.57 -26.68
CA GLU A 334 21.95 19.26 -26.38
C GLU A 334 22.24 20.39 -27.40
N LEU A 335 21.52 20.44 -28.53
CA LEU A 335 21.68 21.50 -29.54
C LEU A 335 21.32 22.89 -28.97
N ARG A 336 22.30 23.81 -28.98
CA ARG A 336 22.19 25.18 -28.46
C ARG A 336 21.43 26.16 -29.36
N TYR A 337 21.18 25.82 -30.63
CA TYR A 337 20.59 26.71 -31.64
C TYR A 337 19.18 26.30 -32.08
N SER A 338 18.44 27.22 -32.70
CA SER A 338 17.07 27.01 -33.17
C SER A 338 16.96 26.95 -34.69
N PHE A 339 15.99 26.18 -35.20
CA PHE A 339 15.74 26.00 -36.63
C PHE A 339 14.66 26.96 -37.18
N ASP A 340 14.06 27.83 -36.35
CA ASP A 340 12.87 28.63 -36.67
C ASP A 340 13.16 29.91 -37.52
N GLN A 341 14.15 29.88 -38.42
CA GLN A 341 14.40 30.95 -39.40
C GLN A 341 13.73 30.64 -40.74
N ALA A 342 13.57 31.68 -41.58
CA ALA A 342 12.70 31.75 -42.77
C ALA A 342 12.71 30.50 -43.66
N GLU A 343 11.53 30.16 -44.17
CA GLU A 343 11.16 28.82 -44.62
C GLU A 343 11.88 28.37 -45.92
N ASP A 344 12.36 29.33 -46.73
CA ASP A 344 13.03 29.10 -48.01
C ASP A 344 14.45 28.50 -47.89
N SER A 345 15.02 28.48 -46.68
CA SER A 345 16.42 28.08 -46.44
C SER A 345 16.59 26.58 -46.17
N CYS A 346 16.29 25.74 -47.17
CA CYS A 346 16.50 24.28 -47.13
C CYS A 346 17.62 23.83 -48.10
N CYS A 347 18.27 22.70 -47.79
CA CYS A 347 19.30 22.11 -48.64
C CYS A 347 18.91 20.70 -49.10
N SER A 348 19.07 20.40 -50.38
CA SER A 348 18.83 19.07 -50.98
C SER A 348 20.02 18.49 -51.72
N ASP A 349 21.10 19.25 -51.88
CA ASP A 349 22.37 18.79 -52.48
C ASP A 349 23.33 18.33 -51.37
N PRO A 350 23.77 17.06 -51.36
CA PRO A 350 24.70 16.55 -50.37
C PRO A 350 26.08 17.24 -50.31
N TRP A 351 26.47 17.95 -51.37
CA TRP A 351 27.78 18.58 -51.51
C TRP A 351 27.77 20.09 -51.25
N LYS A 352 26.60 20.73 -51.27
CA LYS A 352 26.44 22.17 -51.02
C LYS A 352 26.84 22.52 -49.59
N LYS A 353 27.75 23.49 -49.43
CA LYS A 353 28.19 23.96 -48.11
C LYS A 353 27.20 24.97 -47.52
N GLU A 354 26.59 24.59 -46.39
CA GLU A 354 25.62 25.39 -45.64
C GLU A 354 25.94 25.38 -44.13
N PRO A 355 25.39 26.30 -43.33
CA PRO A 355 25.45 26.20 -41.88
C PRO A 355 24.84 24.88 -41.38
N ILE A 356 25.48 24.22 -40.40
CA ILE A 356 25.10 22.88 -39.91
C ILE A 356 23.62 22.79 -39.51
N LYS A 357 23.05 23.88 -38.97
CA LYS A 357 21.61 23.98 -38.65
C LYS A 357 20.69 23.73 -39.87
N ILE A 358 21.09 24.14 -41.07
CA ILE A 358 20.32 23.89 -42.31
C ILE A 358 20.46 22.43 -42.76
N ILE A 359 21.66 21.86 -42.65
CA ILE A 359 21.93 20.46 -43.01
C ILE A 359 21.07 19.53 -42.15
N LEU A 360 21.12 19.68 -40.81
CA LEU A 360 20.35 18.87 -39.88
C LEU A 360 18.83 19.07 -40.05
N ARG A 361 18.34 20.32 -40.20
CA ARG A 361 16.92 20.60 -40.50
C ARG A 361 16.47 19.87 -41.77
N SER A 362 17.28 19.89 -42.82
CA SER A 362 16.93 19.29 -44.11
C SER A 362 16.97 17.77 -44.08
N LEU A 363 17.90 17.17 -43.31
CA LEU A 363 17.97 15.73 -43.07
C LEU A 363 16.77 15.24 -42.24
N PHE A 364 16.40 15.96 -41.18
CA PHE A 364 15.20 15.68 -40.38
C PHE A 364 13.92 15.76 -41.23
N GLN A 365 13.79 16.81 -42.04
CA GLN A 365 12.66 17.03 -42.95
C GLN A 365 12.70 16.14 -44.22
N LYS A 366 13.64 15.19 -44.33
CA LYS A 366 13.85 14.33 -45.51
C LYS A 366 14.03 15.09 -46.85
N LYS A 367 14.29 16.39 -46.80
CA LYS A 367 14.67 17.22 -47.97
C LYS A 367 16.11 16.95 -48.43
N LEU A 368 16.93 16.42 -47.53
CA LEU A 368 18.28 15.94 -47.79
C LEU A 368 18.31 14.44 -47.49
N LEU A 369 18.74 13.63 -48.46
CA LEU A 369 18.75 12.17 -48.39
C LEU A 369 17.38 11.53 -48.01
N PRO A 370 16.30 11.79 -48.76
CA PRO A 370 14.93 11.35 -48.46
C PRO A 370 14.77 9.85 -48.18
N GLU A 371 15.55 9.00 -48.84
CA GLU A 371 15.44 7.55 -48.72
C GLU A 371 16.30 6.96 -47.59
N SER A 372 17.12 7.77 -46.91
CA SER A 372 17.93 7.37 -45.75
C SER A 372 17.10 7.04 -44.50
N PHE A 373 17.72 6.33 -43.56
CA PHE A 373 17.15 6.01 -42.25
C PHE A 373 17.77 6.87 -41.14
N LEU A 374 16.98 7.19 -40.11
CA LEU A 374 17.42 7.97 -38.94
C LEU A 374 17.08 7.25 -37.63
N ILE A 375 18.01 7.22 -36.69
CA ILE A 375 17.75 7.04 -35.25
C ILE A 375 18.12 8.36 -34.57
N ILE A 376 17.20 8.97 -33.83
CA ILE A 376 17.45 10.24 -33.11
C ILE A 376 17.23 9.99 -31.61
N THR A 377 18.26 10.21 -30.78
CA THR A 377 18.10 10.12 -29.32
C THR A 377 17.74 11.50 -28.75
N THR A 378 16.81 11.53 -27.78
CA THR A 378 16.48 12.81 -27.12
C THR A 378 15.87 12.69 -25.71
N ARG A 379 15.80 13.79 -24.96
CA ARG A 379 14.96 13.95 -23.77
C ARG A 379 13.49 14.20 -24.18
N PRO A 380 12.50 13.64 -23.45
CA PRO A 380 11.06 13.84 -23.74
C PRO A 380 10.58 15.30 -23.76
N ILE A 381 11.40 16.24 -23.29
CA ILE A 381 11.17 17.69 -23.25
C ILE A 381 11.45 18.32 -24.63
N ALA A 382 12.60 18.03 -25.23
CA ALA A 382 12.98 18.55 -26.56
C ALA A 382 12.16 17.92 -27.69
N LEU A 383 11.49 16.80 -27.44
CA LEU A 383 10.61 16.11 -28.40
C LEU A 383 9.56 17.03 -29.04
N LYS A 384 9.02 18.00 -28.30
CA LYS A 384 8.05 19.00 -28.83
C LYS A 384 8.68 19.96 -29.86
N LYS A 385 10.00 20.19 -29.80
CA LYS A 385 10.75 20.89 -30.85
C LYS A 385 10.98 19.95 -32.04
N LEU A 386 11.54 18.76 -31.78
CA LEU A 386 11.93 17.77 -32.79
C LEU A 386 10.76 17.38 -33.72
N ASN A 387 9.58 17.13 -33.16
CA ASN A 387 8.40 16.67 -33.91
C ASN A 387 7.87 17.69 -34.96
N ARG A 388 8.34 18.94 -34.95
CA ARG A 388 8.03 19.93 -36.01
C ARG A 388 8.82 19.72 -37.30
N TYR A 389 9.85 18.88 -37.27
CA TYR A 389 10.82 18.71 -38.35
C TYR A 389 10.89 17.28 -38.90
N LEU A 390 10.11 16.33 -38.36
CA LEU A 390 10.18 14.91 -38.75
C LEU A 390 8.93 14.46 -39.50
N GLU A 391 9.15 13.75 -40.61
CA GLU A 391 8.10 13.04 -41.33
C GLU A 391 7.88 11.64 -40.74
N TYR A 392 6.62 11.32 -40.41
CA TYR A 392 6.14 10.03 -39.86
C TYR A 392 7.05 9.31 -38.83
N PRO A 393 7.58 10.01 -37.79
CA PRO A 393 8.50 9.42 -36.82
C PRO A 393 7.84 8.33 -35.96
N HIS A 394 8.59 7.27 -35.65
CA HIS A 394 8.21 6.26 -34.66
C HIS A 394 8.90 6.52 -33.32
N PHE A 395 8.11 6.64 -32.26
CA PHE A 395 8.61 6.96 -30.91
C PHE A 395 8.77 5.72 -30.05
N PHE A 396 9.89 5.66 -29.32
CA PHE A 396 10.17 4.64 -28.33
C PHE A 396 10.68 5.28 -27.04
N GLN A 397 10.27 4.74 -25.89
CA GLN A 397 10.65 5.21 -24.56
C GLN A 397 11.62 4.22 -23.90
N ILE A 398 12.81 4.69 -23.53
CA ILE A 398 13.78 3.92 -22.75
C ILE A 398 13.43 4.04 -21.26
N LEU A 399 13.44 2.92 -20.54
CA LEU A 399 13.09 2.83 -19.11
C LEU A 399 14.25 2.46 -18.17
N GLY A 400 15.42 2.10 -18.70
CA GLY A 400 16.54 1.58 -17.89
C GLY A 400 16.58 0.05 -17.85
N PHE A 401 17.22 -0.53 -16.84
CA PHE A 401 17.35 -1.98 -16.68
C PHE A 401 16.04 -2.66 -16.23
N SER A 402 15.80 -3.90 -16.66
CA SER A 402 14.95 -4.82 -15.88
C SER A 402 15.74 -5.36 -14.68
N GLY A 403 15.08 -5.99 -13.70
CA GLY A 403 15.79 -6.65 -12.58
C GLY A 403 16.90 -7.60 -13.08
N GLU A 404 16.56 -8.53 -13.97
CA GLU A 404 17.50 -9.46 -14.63
C GLU A 404 18.69 -8.74 -15.30
N LYS A 405 18.46 -7.57 -15.92
CA LYS A 405 19.51 -6.80 -16.60
C LYS A 405 20.32 -5.89 -15.67
N MET A 406 19.81 -5.59 -14.48
CA MET A 406 20.57 -5.00 -13.38
C MET A 406 21.50 -6.05 -12.75
N GLU A 407 21.01 -7.27 -12.53
CA GLU A 407 21.84 -8.38 -12.04
C GLU A 407 22.98 -8.72 -13.02
N GLU A 408 22.66 -8.79 -14.32
CA GLU A 408 23.65 -8.90 -15.40
C GLU A 408 24.66 -7.74 -15.37
N TYR A 409 24.20 -6.49 -15.18
CA TYR A 409 25.09 -5.33 -15.09
C TYR A 409 26.05 -5.40 -13.91
N PHE A 410 25.59 -5.84 -12.74
CA PHE A 410 26.46 -6.01 -11.56
C PHE A 410 27.52 -7.08 -11.83
N GLN A 411 27.15 -8.25 -12.34
CA GLN A 411 28.12 -9.30 -12.71
C GLN A 411 29.14 -8.77 -13.75
N ASN A 412 28.66 -8.05 -14.77
CA ASN A 412 29.50 -7.42 -15.79
C ASN A 412 30.41 -6.28 -15.27
N PHE A 413 30.01 -5.60 -14.20
CA PHE A 413 30.80 -4.52 -13.61
C PHE A 413 32.02 -5.06 -12.83
N PHE A 414 31.79 -6.03 -11.95
CA PHE A 414 32.83 -6.66 -11.12
C PHE A 414 33.64 -7.72 -11.89
N GLY A 415 33.12 -8.23 -13.00
CA GLY A 415 33.85 -9.06 -13.96
C GLY A 415 34.07 -10.48 -13.45
N ASP A 416 35.33 -10.86 -13.26
CA ASP A 416 35.70 -12.22 -12.84
C ASP A 416 35.47 -12.46 -11.33
N ASP A 417 35.40 -11.41 -10.51
CA ASP A 417 35.08 -11.51 -9.08
C ASP A 417 33.55 -11.59 -8.84
N LYS A 418 33.03 -12.80 -8.99
CA LYS A 418 31.61 -13.13 -8.77
C LYS A 418 31.18 -13.04 -7.32
N ASP A 419 32.10 -13.13 -6.36
CA ASP A 419 31.78 -13.03 -4.94
C ASP A 419 31.59 -11.57 -4.52
N GLN A 420 32.41 -10.64 -5.04
CA GLN A 420 32.15 -9.20 -4.94
C GLN A 420 30.85 -8.82 -5.65
N ALA A 421 30.64 -9.30 -6.89
CA ALA A 421 29.40 -9.05 -7.64
C ALA A 421 28.15 -9.48 -6.87
N THR A 422 28.21 -10.66 -6.24
CA THR A 422 27.11 -11.23 -5.46
C THR A 422 26.90 -10.49 -4.13
N GLN A 423 27.97 -10.02 -3.47
CA GLN A 423 27.86 -9.20 -2.25
C GLN A 423 27.27 -7.82 -2.54
N ALA A 424 27.78 -7.12 -3.55
CA ALA A 424 27.27 -5.82 -3.98
C ALA A 424 25.79 -5.90 -4.41
N LEU A 425 25.43 -6.93 -5.19
CA LEU A 425 24.04 -7.14 -5.61
C LEU A 425 23.11 -7.43 -4.41
N ARG A 426 23.52 -8.29 -3.46
CA ARG A 426 22.73 -8.57 -2.24
C ARG A 426 22.53 -7.31 -1.40
N PHE A 427 23.58 -6.51 -1.21
CA PHE A 427 23.52 -5.24 -0.48
C PHE A 427 22.49 -4.29 -1.11
N VAL A 428 22.47 -4.17 -2.44
CA VAL A 428 21.49 -3.34 -3.15
C VAL A 428 20.08 -3.94 -3.10
N GLN A 429 19.92 -5.24 -3.30
CA GLN A 429 18.63 -5.95 -3.22
C GLN A 429 17.99 -5.91 -1.83
N GLN A 430 18.77 -5.75 -0.76
CA GLN A 430 18.25 -5.56 0.59
C GLN A 430 17.55 -4.21 0.77
N ASN A 431 18.00 -3.16 0.06
CA ASN A 431 17.49 -1.80 0.17
C ASN A 431 16.61 -1.43 -1.02
N ASP A 432 15.28 -1.51 -0.84
CA ASP A 432 14.25 -1.20 -1.84
C ASP A 432 14.47 0.15 -2.57
N THR A 433 15.04 1.15 -1.88
CA THR A 433 15.31 2.48 -2.45
C THR A 433 16.53 2.45 -3.37
N LEU A 434 17.65 1.83 -2.95
CA LEU A 434 18.80 1.65 -3.83
C LEU A 434 18.45 0.77 -5.03
N PHE A 435 17.77 -0.37 -4.81
CA PHE A 435 17.37 -1.27 -5.88
C PHE A 435 16.48 -0.57 -6.94
N THR A 436 15.51 0.24 -6.52
CA THR A 436 14.68 1.00 -7.48
C THR A 436 15.42 2.16 -8.15
N MET A 437 16.42 2.78 -7.51
CA MET A 437 17.29 3.77 -8.16
C MET A 437 18.26 3.13 -9.17
N CYS A 438 18.82 1.96 -8.88
CA CYS A 438 19.75 1.22 -9.74
C CYS A 438 19.16 0.79 -11.10
N VAL A 439 17.84 0.88 -11.29
CA VAL A 439 17.21 0.73 -12.62
C VAL A 439 17.77 1.75 -13.63
N ILE A 440 18.18 2.93 -13.16
CA ILE A 440 18.89 3.92 -13.96
C ILE A 440 20.35 3.44 -14.12
N PRO A 441 20.85 3.17 -15.33
CA PRO A 441 22.20 2.62 -15.54
C PRO A 441 23.32 3.46 -14.92
N LEU A 442 23.19 4.79 -14.98
CA LEU A 442 24.15 5.69 -14.33
C LEU A 442 24.16 5.55 -12.81
N VAL A 443 23.02 5.26 -12.15
CA VAL A 443 23.01 5.02 -10.70
C VAL A 443 23.53 3.63 -10.38
N SER A 444 23.22 2.60 -11.19
CA SER A 444 23.91 1.30 -11.06
C SER A 444 25.43 1.45 -11.14
N TRP A 445 25.94 2.23 -12.11
CA TRP A 445 27.37 2.53 -12.25
C TRP A 445 27.94 3.19 -10.98
N ILE A 446 27.30 4.26 -10.48
CA ILE A 446 27.68 4.96 -9.24
C ILE A 446 27.81 3.98 -8.05
N ILE A 447 26.78 3.16 -7.84
CA ILE A 447 26.70 2.23 -6.71
C ILE A 447 27.75 1.12 -6.83
N CYS A 448 27.95 0.56 -8.03
CA CYS A 448 28.99 -0.44 -8.25
C CYS A 448 30.40 0.12 -8.04
N THR A 449 30.69 1.34 -8.52
CA THR A 449 31.99 2.02 -8.32
C THR A 449 32.29 2.20 -6.84
N VAL A 450 31.35 2.73 -6.05
CA VAL A 450 31.52 2.89 -4.60
C VAL A 450 31.72 1.55 -3.91
N LEU A 451 30.82 0.57 -4.12
CA LEU A 451 30.91 -0.73 -3.44
C LEU A 451 32.21 -1.48 -3.78
N LYS A 452 32.74 -1.31 -5.00
CA LYS A 452 34.04 -1.86 -5.39
C LYS A 452 35.19 -1.24 -4.60
N GLN A 453 35.25 0.09 -4.51
CA GLN A 453 36.28 0.79 -3.73
C GLN A 453 36.28 0.38 -2.25
N GLU A 454 35.10 0.21 -1.64
CA GLU A 454 35.00 -0.18 -0.23
C GLU A 454 35.40 -1.65 0.00
N MET A 455 35.07 -2.56 -0.93
CA MET A 455 35.52 -3.96 -0.87
C MET A 455 37.04 -4.08 -1.11
N GLU A 456 37.61 -3.28 -2.02
CA GLU A 456 39.05 -3.17 -2.24
C GLU A 456 39.77 -2.54 -1.03
N GLY A 457 39.09 -1.65 -0.29
CA GLY A 457 39.50 -1.15 1.04
C GLY A 457 39.36 -2.16 2.18
N GLY A 458 38.90 -3.38 1.92
CA GLY A 458 38.79 -4.47 2.90
C GLY A 458 37.53 -4.44 3.78
N ILE A 459 36.52 -3.63 3.45
CA ILE A 459 35.28 -3.52 4.23
C ILE A 459 34.30 -4.64 3.85
N ASN A 460 33.76 -5.32 4.87
CA ASN A 460 32.78 -6.38 4.68
C ASN A 460 31.36 -5.79 4.59
N LEU A 461 30.74 -5.89 3.40
CA LEU A 461 29.41 -5.34 3.12
C LEU A 461 28.29 -5.91 4.02
N GLN A 462 28.42 -7.11 4.58
CA GLN A 462 27.44 -7.69 5.53
C GLN A 462 27.49 -7.05 6.92
N LYS A 463 28.54 -6.28 7.24
CA LYS A 463 28.68 -5.54 8.50
C LYS A 463 28.55 -4.02 8.32
N MET A 464 28.23 -3.57 7.12
CA MET A 464 28.19 -2.15 6.77
C MET A 464 26.75 -1.62 6.90
N PRO A 465 26.40 -0.82 7.93
CA PRO A 465 25.05 -0.31 8.15
C PRO A 465 24.72 0.87 7.19
N CYS A 466 25.25 0.84 5.96
CA CYS A 466 25.31 1.98 5.06
C CYS A 466 23.92 2.59 4.81
N THR A 467 23.76 3.79 5.34
CA THR A 467 22.59 4.64 5.13
C THR A 467 22.56 5.11 3.68
N LEU A 468 21.37 5.51 3.18
CA LEU A 468 21.25 6.06 1.83
C LEU A 468 22.15 7.29 1.66
N THR A 469 22.25 8.10 2.72
CA THR A 469 23.07 9.31 2.76
C THR A 469 24.57 9.03 2.68
N GLU A 470 25.06 8.03 3.42
CA GLU A 470 26.48 7.65 3.43
C GLU A 470 26.95 7.19 2.05
N ILE A 471 26.11 6.47 1.30
CA ILE A 471 26.44 6.02 -0.06
C ILE A 471 26.62 7.20 -1.03
N TYR A 472 25.80 8.24 -0.90
CA TYR A 472 25.95 9.48 -1.70
C TYR A 472 27.18 10.28 -1.26
N MET A 473 27.55 10.26 0.02
CA MET A 473 28.79 10.85 0.53
C MET A 473 30.06 10.16 -0.02
N LEU A 474 30.07 8.82 -0.03
CA LEU A 474 31.17 8.03 -0.58
C LEU A 474 31.35 8.27 -2.07
N TYR A 475 30.25 8.35 -2.83
CA TYR A 475 30.29 8.74 -4.24
C TYR A 475 30.84 10.16 -4.45
N LEU A 476 30.40 11.13 -3.64
CA LEU A 476 30.91 12.50 -3.71
C LEU A 476 32.42 12.56 -3.44
N SER A 477 32.93 11.78 -2.48
CA SER A 477 34.36 11.61 -2.23
C SER A 477 35.07 10.98 -3.43
N SER A 478 34.51 9.91 -4.01
CA SER A 478 35.07 9.28 -5.21
C SER A 478 35.12 10.21 -6.43
N LEU A 479 34.18 11.15 -6.60
CA LEU A 479 34.27 12.14 -7.68
C LEU A 479 35.35 13.19 -7.39
N LEU A 480 35.33 13.77 -6.20
CA LEU A 480 36.14 14.94 -5.88
C LEU A 480 37.62 14.61 -5.63
N LYS A 481 37.96 13.35 -5.32
CA LYS A 481 39.36 12.86 -5.27
C LYS A 481 40.15 13.24 -6.53
N TYR A 482 39.55 13.15 -7.72
CA TYR A 482 40.27 13.42 -8.97
C TYR A 482 40.51 14.92 -9.25
N HIS A 483 39.95 15.84 -8.45
CA HIS A 483 40.14 17.30 -8.58
C HIS A 483 41.40 17.82 -7.85
N HIS A 484 42.45 17.00 -7.71
CA HIS A 484 43.73 17.29 -7.03
C HIS A 484 44.52 18.57 -7.44
N LYS A 485 44.02 19.38 -8.37
CA LYS A 485 44.61 20.66 -8.81
C LYS A 485 43.95 21.89 -8.18
N GLU A 486 42.77 21.75 -7.59
CA GLU A 486 42.04 22.84 -6.95
C GLU A 486 42.36 22.93 -5.45
N SER A 487 42.12 24.10 -4.83
CA SER A 487 42.20 24.18 -3.37
C SER A 487 40.92 23.66 -2.71
N GLU A 488 41.05 23.06 -1.54
CA GLU A 488 39.94 22.55 -0.72
C GLU A 488 38.84 23.62 -0.51
N GLN A 489 39.26 24.88 -0.31
CA GLN A 489 38.36 26.03 -0.12
C GLN A 489 37.59 26.40 -1.39
N ASP A 490 38.15 26.17 -2.58
CA ASP A 490 37.46 26.42 -3.85
C ASP A 490 36.43 25.34 -4.13
N VAL A 491 36.76 24.08 -3.89
CA VAL A 491 35.82 22.94 -3.98
C VAL A 491 34.65 23.14 -3.00
N GLN A 492 34.93 23.49 -1.74
CA GLN A 492 33.88 23.80 -0.75
C GLN A 492 32.99 24.97 -1.18
N ARG A 493 33.54 25.99 -1.86
CA ARG A 493 32.77 27.15 -2.36
C ARG A 493 31.88 26.75 -3.53
N LYS A 494 32.41 26.00 -4.51
CA LYS A 494 31.65 25.45 -5.64
C LYS A 494 30.50 24.58 -5.17
N LEU A 495 30.74 23.67 -4.21
CA LEU A 495 29.72 22.82 -3.61
C LEU A 495 28.61 23.61 -2.92
N LYS A 496 28.94 24.65 -2.14
CA LYS A 496 27.93 25.50 -1.48
C LYS A 496 26.98 26.15 -2.48
N ASN A 497 27.48 26.58 -3.64
CA ASN A 497 26.64 27.17 -4.70
C ASN A 497 25.76 26.09 -5.38
N VAL A 498 26.28 24.89 -5.63
CA VAL A 498 25.47 23.73 -6.10
C VAL A 498 24.34 23.40 -5.10
N CYS A 499 24.62 23.45 -3.79
CA CYS A 499 23.64 23.21 -2.73
C CYS A 499 22.56 24.31 -2.67
N SER A 500 22.96 25.59 -2.82
CA SER A 500 22.04 26.73 -2.92
C SER A 500 21.07 26.57 -4.11
N LEU A 501 21.61 26.29 -5.30
CA LEU A 501 20.83 26.03 -6.51
C LEU A 501 19.87 24.84 -6.32
N ALA A 502 20.34 23.75 -5.71
CA ALA A 502 19.52 22.58 -5.42
C ALA A 502 18.33 22.91 -4.51
N ALA A 503 18.58 23.61 -3.40
CA ALA A 503 17.57 24.00 -2.42
C ALA A 503 16.55 24.99 -3.00
N GLU A 504 17.01 26.01 -3.73
CA GLU A 504 16.10 26.94 -4.43
C GLU A 504 15.24 26.20 -5.47
N GLY A 505 15.82 25.19 -6.15
CA GLY A 505 15.10 24.31 -7.05
C GLY A 505 13.99 23.50 -6.38
N ILE A 506 14.29 22.79 -5.29
CA ILE A 506 13.26 22.06 -4.52
C ILE A 506 12.19 23.06 -4.01
N TRP A 507 12.61 24.24 -3.54
CA TRP A 507 11.71 25.28 -3.06
C TRP A 507 10.76 25.81 -4.14
N LYS A 508 11.25 26.09 -5.36
CA LYS A 508 10.43 26.51 -6.51
C LYS A 508 9.70 25.36 -7.21
N GLN A 509 9.91 24.10 -6.79
CA GLN A 509 9.53 22.87 -7.53
C GLN A 509 10.09 22.87 -8.97
N GLN A 510 11.29 23.42 -9.11
CA GLN A 510 12.00 23.67 -10.36
C GLN A 510 13.10 22.62 -10.55
N ILE A 511 12.96 21.83 -11.62
CA ILE A 511 13.92 20.81 -12.07
C ILE A 511 14.85 21.37 -13.16
N LEU A 512 14.58 22.61 -13.63
CA LEU A 512 15.20 23.26 -14.78
C LEU A 512 15.60 24.70 -14.42
N PHE A 513 16.90 24.97 -14.34
CA PHE A 513 17.48 26.24 -13.91
C PHE A 513 17.96 27.04 -15.11
N PRO A 514 17.38 28.20 -15.47
CA PRO A 514 17.91 29.02 -16.55
C PRO A 514 19.35 29.44 -16.28
N GLU A 515 20.13 29.61 -17.35
CA GLU A 515 21.53 30.01 -17.28
C GLU A 515 21.73 31.31 -16.50
N GLU A 516 20.76 32.23 -16.55
CA GLU A 516 20.75 33.46 -15.74
C GLU A 516 20.66 33.22 -14.22
N GLU A 517 20.13 32.08 -13.76
CA GLU A 517 20.17 31.69 -12.34
C GLU A 517 21.51 31.00 -12.01
N VAL A 518 22.04 30.14 -12.89
CA VAL A 518 23.33 29.44 -12.69
C VAL A 518 24.56 30.36 -12.86
N MET A 519 24.45 31.44 -13.64
CA MET A 519 25.52 32.43 -13.86
C MET A 519 25.74 33.35 -12.66
N LYS A 520 24.72 33.62 -11.83
CA LYS A 520 24.81 34.56 -10.69
C LYS A 520 25.89 34.15 -9.68
N ASP A 521 26.12 32.86 -9.56
CA ASP A 521 27.05 32.26 -8.59
C ASP A 521 28.44 31.97 -9.20
N ASN A 522 28.76 32.54 -10.37
CA ASN A 522 30.03 32.40 -11.12
C ASN A 522 30.39 30.97 -11.57
N LEU A 523 29.39 30.12 -11.84
CA LEU A 523 29.59 28.66 -11.99
C LEU A 523 30.08 28.20 -13.37
N VAL A 524 29.79 28.94 -14.45
CA VAL A 524 29.73 28.36 -15.81
C VAL A 524 31.09 28.29 -16.56
N GLN A 525 32.21 28.62 -15.92
CA GLN A 525 33.55 28.69 -16.56
C GLN A 525 34.48 27.50 -16.25
N ASP A 526 34.01 26.45 -15.58
CA ASP A 526 34.87 25.43 -14.96
C ASP A 526 34.35 23.99 -15.14
N ASP A 527 35.25 23.02 -15.25
CA ASP A 527 34.96 21.59 -15.55
C ASP A 527 34.23 20.85 -14.41
N PHE A 528 34.00 21.52 -13.29
CA PHE A 528 33.35 20.99 -12.09
C PHE A 528 31.85 20.71 -12.25
N PHE A 529 31.13 21.46 -13.10
CA PHE A 529 29.66 21.41 -13.15
C PHE A 529 29.06 20.26 -13.97
N PRO A 530 29.67 19.77 -15.07
CA PRO A 530 29.24 18.54 -15.75
C PRO A 530 29.18 17.27 -14.88
N LEU A 531 29.85 17.27 -13.71
CA LEU A 531 29.82 16.17 -12.73
C LEU A 531 28.46 16.01 -12.03
N PHE A 532 27.65 17.07 -11.98
CA PHE A 532 26.40 17.13 -11.19
C PHE A 532 25.21 17.67 -12.00
N LEU A 533 25.46 18.51 -13.01
CA LEU A 533 24.45 19.17 -13.83
C LEU A 533 24.53 18.77 -15.31
N ASN A 534 23.37 18.62 -15.94
CA ASN A 534 23.18 18.55 -17.38
C ASN A 534 22.78 19.92 -17.92
N GLU A 535 23.26 20.29 -19.10
CA GLU A 535 22.69 21.37 -19.91
C GLU A 535 21.42 20.88 -20.65
N ASN A 536 20.43 21.78 -20.83
CA ASN A 536 19.17 21.55 -21.53
C ASN A 536 18.72 22.86 -22.21
N ASN A 537 18.56 22.91 -23.54
CA ASN A 537 18.34 24.19 -24.24
C ASN A 537 16.86 24.49 -24.57
N PHE A 538 16.34 25.63 -24.12
CA PHE A 538 14.94 26.08 -24.26
C PHE A 538 14.81 27.33 -25.16
N LYS A 539 13.59 27.75 -25.48
CA LYS A 539 13.36 28.95 -26.31
C LYS A 539 12.15 29.72 -25.77
N ARG A 540 12.25 31.05 -25.71
CA ARG A 540 11.16 31.97 -25.37
C ARG A 540 11.23 33.12 -26.36
N ASP A 541 10.29 33.11 -27.29
CA ASP A 541 10.31 33.89 -28.53
C ASP A 541 11.64 33.79 -29.30
N ILE A 542 12.26 34.91 -29.69
CA ILE A 542 13.39 34.92 -30.63
C ILE A 542 14.68 34.38 -29.97
N HIS A 543 14.79 34.43 -28.64
CA HIS A 543 16.01 34.06 -27.90
C HIS A 543 16.02 32.59 -27.45
N CYS A 544 17.21 31.97 -27.52
CA CYS A 544 17.48 30.67 -26.92
C CYS A 544 17.90 30.88 -25.46
N ILE A 545 17.26 30.16 -24.53
CA ILE A 545 17.57 30.23 -23.09
C ILE A 545 18.18 28.88 -22.71
N LYS A 546 19.48 28.83 -22.44
CA LYS A 546 20.09 27.62 -21.88
C LYS A 546 19.55 27.43 -20.47
N ASN A 547 19.31 26.18 -20.08
CA ASN A 547 18.91 25.80 -18.73
C ASN A 547 19.75 24.60 -18.28
N PHE A 548 19.78 24.32 -16.99
CA PHE A 548 20.50 23.21 -16.38
C PHE A 548 19.54 22.32 -15.57
N SER A 549 19.90 21.07 -15.32
CA SER A 549 19.17 20.15 -14.44
C SER A 549 20.13 19.18 -13.77
N PHE A 550 19.89 18.79 -12.53
CA PHE A 550 20.70 17.74 -11.88
C PHE A 550 20.68 16.42 -12.66
N ILE A 551 21.72 15.60 -12.47
CA ILE A 551 21.84 14.27 -13.10
C ILE A 551 20.66 13.36 -12.80
N HIS A 552 20.16 13.41 -11.56
CA HIS A 552 18.92 12.77 -11.14
C HIS A 552 18.28 13.62 -10.02
N LEU A 553 16.96 13.47 -9.80
CA LEU A 553 16.24 14.24 -8.78
C LEU A 553 16.83 14.00 -7.37
N SER A 554 17.26 12.78 -7.07
CA SER A 554 17.89 12.46 -5.77
C SER A 554 19.21 13.20 -5.51
N PHE A 555 19.94 13.64 -6.54
CA PHE A 555 21.09 14.53 -6.35
C PHE A 555 20.66 15.95 -5.99
N GLN A 556 19.56 16.43 -6.58
CA GLN A 556 18.96 17.71 -6.18
C GLN A 556 18.41 17.64 -4.74
N GLU A 557 17.75 16.54 -4.36
CA GLU A 557 17.28 16.31 -2.98
C GLU A 557 18.45 16.20 -1.98
N PHE A 558 19.53 15.51 -2.34
CA PHE A 558 20.75 15.40 -1.52
C PHE A 558 21.43 16.74 -1.28
N PHE A 559 21.71 17.50 -2.35
CA PHE A 559 22.36 18.81 -2.24
C PHE A 559 21.45 19.87 -1.59
N ALA A 560 20.13 19.79 -1.77
CA ALA A 560 19.17 20.63 -1.04
C ALA A 560 19.17 20.31 0.46
N SER A 561 19.11 19.02 0.82
CA SER A 561 19.17 18.57 2.22
C SER A 561 20.45 19.03 2.91
N LEU A 562 21.58 19.01 2.20
CA LEU A 562 22.85 19.51 2.70
C LEU A 562 22.82 21.03 2.96
N PHE A 563 22.26 21.81 2.03
CA PHE A 563 22.10 23.26 2.19
C PHE A 563 21.35 23.65 3.47
N TYR A 564 20.27 22.92 3.82
CA TYR A 564 19.48 23.22 5.01
C TYR A 564 20.16 22.87 6.33
N VAL A 565 21.21 22.04 6.31
CA VAL A 565 21.85 21.46 7.52
C VAL A 565 23.21 22.09 7.84
N LEU A 566 23.96 22.53 6.82
CA LEU A 566 25.27 23.19 6.97
C LEU A 566 25.22 24.49 7.80
N LYS A 567 26.26 24.73 8.61
CA LYS A 567 26.54 26.06 9.15
C LYS A 567 26.93 27.02 8.03
N GLY A 568 26.32 28.21 8.01
CA GLY A 568 26.80 29.33 7.20
C GLY A 568 28.19 29.80 7.69
N GLY A 569 29.10 30.06 6.75
CA GLY A 569 30.39 30.70 7.06
C GLY A 569 30.20 32.15 7.51
N GLU A 570 31.23 32.72 8.16
CA GLU A 570 31.17 34.06 8.72
C GLU A 570 31.02 35.17 7.66
N GLN A 571 29.78 35.57 7.38
CA GLN A 571 29.33 36.98 7.36
C GLN A 571 27.81 37.09 7.10
N HIS A 572 27.11 37.81 7.98
CA HIS A 572 25.76 38.39 7.80
C HIS A 572 24.55 37.51 7.39
N HIS A 573 24.64 36.17 7.27
CA HIS A 573 23.52 35.34 6.78
C HIS A 573 23.07 34.15 7.67
N SER A 574 23.55 34.04 8.91
CA SER A 574 23.19 32.91 9.81
C SER A 574 21.68 32.82 10.14
N GLU A 575 20.97 33.93 10.33
CA GLU A 575 19.54 33.95 10.68
C GLU A 575 18.61 33.39 9.58
N ASN A 576 19.06 33.40 8.32
CA ASN A 576 18.27 32.91 7.18
C ASN A 576 18.25 31.38 7.07
N LEU A 577 19.32 30.68 7.44
CA LEU A 577 19.41 29.21 7.29
C LEU A 577 18.41 28.48 8.21
N ASN A 578 18.36 28.85 9.49
CA ASN A 578 17.38 28.35 10.44
C ASN A 578 15.94 28.65 9.99
N THR A 579 15.72 29.79 9.33
CA THR A 579 14.41 30.19 8.78
C THR A 579 14.01 29.30 7.60
N ASN A 580 14.94 28.98 6.70
CA ASN A 580 14.72 28.08 5.56
C ASN A 580 14.35 26.66 6.01
N LEU A 581 15.09 26.06 6.95
CA LEU A 581 14.76 24.73 7.48
C LEU A 581 13.38 24.72 8.16
N ARG A 582 13.07 25.73 8.99
CA ARG A 582 11.73 25.88 9.61
C ARG A 582 10.62 26.05 8.57
N ALA A 583 10.89 26.67 7.44
CA ALA A 583 9.92 26.85 6.35
C ALA A 583 9.71 25.53 5.56
N LEU A 584 10.76 24.73 5.33
CA LEU A 584 10.67 23.38 4.76
C LEU A 584 9.81 22.47 5.64
N LEU A 585 10.13 22.39 6.93
CA LEU A 585 9.44 21.55 7.91
C LEU A 585 7.94 21.89 8.07
N LYS A 586 7.55 23.15 7.84
CA LYS A 586 6.15 23.62 7.81
C LYS A 586 5.42 23.30 6.49
N ARG A 587 6.13 23.18 5.37
CA ARG A 587 5.55 23.02 4.03
C ARG A 587 5.15 21.57 3.73
N GLN A 588 5.83 20.60 4.34
CA GLN A 588 5.65 19.17 4.06
C GLN A 588 4.62 18.48 4.95
N THR A 589 4.28 19.07 6.10
CA THR A 589 3.09 18.72 6.88
C THR A 589 1.85 19.33 6.24
N PHE A 590 0.89 18.51 5.81
CA PHE A 590 -0.46 18.96 5.49
C PHE A 590 -1.43 18.44 6.53
N GLU A 591 -2.10 19.34 7.24
CA GLU A 591 -3.21 19.01 8.13
C GLU A 591 -4.44 18.66 7.27
N ASP A 592 -4.86 17.39 7.27
CA ASP A 592 -6.08 16.97 6.59
C ASP A 592 -7.31 17.54 7.33
N PRO A 593 -8.15 18.40 6.68
CA PRO A 593 -9.30 19.03 7.32
C PRO A 593 -10.32 18.05 7.90
N SER A 594 -10.35 16.79 7.44
CA SER A 594 -11.28 15.77 7.91
C SER A 594 -10.76 14.94 9.10
N THR A 595 -9.46 14.99 9.39
CA THR A 595 -8.84 14.20 10.47
C THR A 595 -7.99 14.99 11.46
N LYS A 596 -7.60 16.24 11.15
CA LYS A 596 -6.58 17.03 11.88
C LYS A 596 -5.21 16.34 12.00
N CYS A 597 -4.96 15.33 11.16
CA CYS A 597 -3.68 14.65 11.13
C CYS A 597 -2.71 15.43 10.23
N GLU A 598 -1.52 15.74 10.75
CA GLU A 598 -0.40 16.21 9.92
C GLU A 598 0.17 15.03 9.12
N TYR A 599 -0.34 14.83 7.92
CA TYR A 599 0.17 13.83 6.99
C TYR A 599 1.44 14.34 6.29
N PHE A 600 2.42 13.44 6.18
CA PHE A 600 3.67 13.71 5.48
C PHE A 600 3.49 13.55 3.96
N ARG A 601 3.96 14.53 3.18
CA ARG A 601 3.99 14.42 1.72
C ARG A 601 5.10 13.45 1.27
N SER A 602 4.69 12.23 0.90
CA SER A 602 5.59 11.18 0.38
C SER A 602 6.44 11.59 -0.85
N GLU A 603 6.08 12.70 -1.49
CA GLU A 603 6.82 13.37 -2.57
C GLU A 603 8.25 13.81 -2.18
N PHE A 604 8.54 13.98 -0.90
CA PHE A 604 9.84 14.46 -0.37
C PHE A 604 10.54 13.42 0.53
N ALA A 605 10.11 12.15 0.48
CA ALA A 605 10.58 11.14 1.43
C ALA A 605 12.08 10.77 1.29
N VAL A 606 12.73 11.15 0.18
CA VAL A 606 14.17 10.94 -0.05
C VAL A 606 14.98 12.14 0.44
N GLU A 607 14.55 13.38 0.17
CA GLU A 607 15.07 14.59 0.83
C GLU A 607 15.14 14.41 2.36
N PHE A 608 14.06 13.95 3.01
CA PHE A 608 14.07 13.76 4.46
C PHE A 608 14.97 12.61 4.95
N ARG A 609 15.30 11.61 4.11
CA ARG A 609 16.35 10.63 4.47
C ARG A 609 17.72 11.30 4.49
N PHE A 610 18.06 12.07 3.46
CA PHE A 610 19.31 12.82 3.42
C PHE A 610 19.42 13.84 4.56
N LEU A 611 18.34 14.59 4.84
CA LEU A 611 18.27 15.59 5.91
C LEU A 611 18.62 14.99 7.29
N PHE A 612 18.11 13.80 7.61
CA PHE A 612 18.40 13.10 8.86
C PHE A 612 19.72 12.31 8.79
N GLY A 613 20.11 11.77 7.64
CA GLY A 613 21.40 11.11 7.45
C GLY A 613 22.58 12.06 7.48
N PHE A 614 22.39 13.36 7.23
CA PHE A 614 23.43 14.34 7.55
C PHE A 614 23.64 14.47 9.06
N LEU A 615 22.67 14.15 9.92
CA LEU A 615 22.89 14.07 11.38
C LEU A 615 23.75 12.86 11.79
N ASN A 616 24.17 12.00 10.87
CA ASN A 616 24.80 10.72 11.19
C ASN A 616 26.10 10.83 12.01
N GLU A 617 26.09 10.23 13.21
CA GLU A 617 27.20 10.28 14.17
C GLU A 617 28.11 9.02 14.15
N GLU A 618 28.02 8.14 13.16
CA GLU A 618 29.05 7.09 13.00
C GLU A 618 30.41 7.71 12.64
N ASN A 619 31.51 7.01 12.99
CA ASN A 619 32.86 7.53 12.81
C ASN A 619 33.16 7.85 11.33
N ARG A 620 32.73 6.99 10.40
CA ARG A 620 32.95 7.14 8.95
C ARG A 620 32.22 8.34 8.37
N MET A 621 30.97 8.58 8.77
CA MET A 621 30.26 9.81 8.41
C MET A 621 30.88 11.06 9.06
N ARG A 622 31.42 10.96 10.28
CA ARG A 622 32.21 12.03 10.91
C ARG A 622 33.58 12.26 10.27
N GLU A 623 34.15 11.28 9.57
CA GLU A 623 35.37 11.41 8.77
C GLU A 623 35.08 12.06 7.41
N LEU A 624 34.07 11.59 6.68
CA LEU A 624 33.61 12.18 5.41
C LEU A 624 33.18 13.65 5.57
N LYS A 625 32.50 14.00 6.67
CA LYS A 625 32.18 15.41 7.00
C LYS A 625 33.44 16.27 7.19
N LYS A 626 34.52 15.72 7.75
CA LYS A 626 35.80 16.43 7.92
C LYS A 626 36.55 16.58 6.60
N GLU A 627 36.53 15.55 5.76
CA GLU A 627 37.12 15.58 4.40
C GLU A 627 36.59 16.76 3.56
N PHE A 628 35.33 17.16 3.78
CA PHE A 628 34.72 18.32 3.10
C PHE A 628 34.61 19.60 3.94
N GLY A 629 35.12 19.63 5.18
CA GLY A 629 35.03 20.80 6.07
C GLY A 629 33.59 21.17 6.49
N TRP A 630 32.69 20.19 6.61
CA TRP A 630 31.27 20.40 6.87
C TRP A 630 30.92 20.34 8.36
N GLU A 631 30.60 21.50 8.92
CA GLU A 631 29.98 21.58 10.25
C GLU A 631 28.45 21.72 10.16
N ILE A 632 27.78 21.05 11.09
CA ILE A 632 26.32 21.04 11.25
C ILE A 632 25.95 21.84 12.51
N SER A 633 24.88 22.63 12.47
CA SER A 633 24.46 23.39 13.66
C SER A 633 23.72 22.48 14.65
N CYS A 634 24.03 22.63 15.94
CA CYS A 634 23.31 21.94 17.01
C CYS A 634 21.82 22.36 17.04
N GLU A 635 21.54 23.62 16.67
CA GLU A 635 20.20 24.18 16.52
C GLU A 635 19.37 23.44 15.45
N ASN A 636 19.97 23.08 14.30
CA ASN A 636 19.30 22.29 13.27
C ASN A 636 19.01 20.87 13.75
N LYS A 637 19.94 20.24 14.49
CA LYS A 637 19.73 18.93 15.12
C LYS A 637 18.57 18.99 16.14
N GLU A 638 18.49 20.03 16.96
CA GLU A 638 17.39 20.23 17.91
C GLU A 638 16.05 20.53 17.21
N LEU A 639 16.04 21.35 16.15
CA LEU A 639 14.84 21.62 15.34
C LEU A 639 14.27 20.36 14.70
N LEU A 640 15.14 19.47 14.18
CA LEU A 640 14.73 18.19 13.62
C LEU A 640 14.22 17.22 14.70
N LEU A 641 14.87 17.16 15.86
CA LEU A 641 14.40 16.37 17.01
C LEU A 641 13.00 16.82 17.48
N ASN A 642 12.80 18.13 17.61
CA ASN A 642 11.53 18.72 18.02
C ASN A 642 10.44 18.56 16.94
N TRP A 643 10.80 18.55 15.66
CA TRP A 643 9.86 18.21 14.58
C TRP A 643 9.45 16.72 14.60
N VAL A 644 10.37 15.79 14.84
CA VAL A 644 10.02 14.36 14.99
C VAL A 644 9.12 14.15 16.21
N LYS A 645 9.48 14.73 17.36
CA LYS A 645 8.63 14.71 18.57
C LYS A 645 7.23 15.25 18.29
N LYS A 646 7.11 16.39 17.60
CA LYS A 646 5.81 16.96 17.20
C LYS A 646 5.02 16.02 16.29
N ASN A 647 5.66 15.37 15.31
CA ASN A 647 4.98 14.45 14.38
C ASN A 647 4.61 13.10 15.01
N ILE A 648 5.39 12.62 15.97
CA ILE A 648 5.05 11.44 16.77
C ILE A 648 3.86 11.79 17.68
N ASN A 649 3.94 12.90 18.42
CA ASN A 649 2.89 13.31 19.34
C ASN A 649 1.59 13.68 18.59
N SER A 650 1.65 14.33 17.42
CA SER A 650 0.45 14.55 16.60
C SER A 650 -0.13 13.26 16.02
N LYS A 651 0.65 12.16 15.98
CA LYS A 651 0.19 10.82 15.54
C LYS A 651 -0.27 9.91 16.68
N ILE A 652 0.26 10.07 17.90
CA ILE A 652 -0.39 9.59 19.13
C ILE A 652 -1.79 10.22 19.17
N ASN A 653 -1.83 11.55 19.11
CA ASN A 653 -3.04 12.35 18.97
C ASN A 653 -3.76 12.19 17.60
N ALA A 654 -3.36 11.24 16.74
CA ALA A 654 -4.09 10.78 15.53
C ALA A 654 -4.62 9.32 15.61
N ILE A 655 -4.28 8.55 16.65
CA ILE A 655 -4.64 7.13 16.82
C ILE A 655 -5.65 6.88 17.96
N ASP A 656 -5.87 7.88 18.83
CA ASP A 656 -7.08 8.16 19.67
C ASP A 656 -8.58 8.76 19.14
N LEU A 657 -9.34 9.97 17.27
CA LEU A 657 -10.44 10.54 16.43
C LEU A 657 -10.92 9.65 15.20
N ASN A 658 -10.28 8.51 14.89
CA ASN A 658 -10.24 7.87 13.56
C ASN A 658 -10.94 6.48 13.33
N TRP A 659 -10.49 5.34 13.89
CA TRP A 659 -10.76 3.98 13.30
C TRP A 659 -12.20 3.40 13.30
N ILE A 660 -13.21 4.14 13.77
CA ILE A 660 -14.55 3.61 14.10
C ILE A 660 -15.43 3.31 12.86
N THR A 661 -14.95 3.55 11.64
CA THR A 661 -15.79 3.62 10.42
C THR A 661 -15.39 2.71 9.26
N GLN A 662 -15.51 1.39 9.42
CA GLN A 662 -16.07 0.48 8.41
C GLN A 662 -16.40 -0.93 9.01
N ASP A 663 -17.39 -1.62 8.43
CA ASP A 663 -17.85 -2.99 8.75
C ASP A 663 -18.11 -3.39 10.21
N LYS A 664 -19.14 -2.77 10.81
CA LYS A 664 -19.62 -3.11 12.17
C LYS A 664 -20.32 -4.48 12.32
N HIS A 665 -20.49 -5.27 11.26
CA HIS A 665 -21.13 -6.60 11.32
C HIS A 665 -20.20 -7.78 11.63
N MET A 666 -18.88 -7.58 11.76
CA MET A 666 -17.92 -8.64 12.14
C MET A 666 -17.30 -8.47 13.54
N LEU A 667 -17.40 -7.27 14.14
CA LEU A 667 -16.74 -6.92 15.40
C LEU A 667 -17.16 -7.81 16.59
N TYR A 668 -18.42 -8.22 16.70
CA TYR A 668 -18.88 -9.11 17.78
C TYR A 668 -18.26 -10.52 17.74
N LEU A 669 -17.75 -10.98 16.59
CA LEU A 669 -16.98 -12.22 16.48
C LEU A 669 -15.47 -12.00 16.72
N TYR A 670 -14.96 -10.80 16.47
CA TYR A 670 -13.55 -10.45 16.64
C TYR A 670 -13.18 -9.94 18.04
N ASN A 671 -14.13 -9.52 18.87
CA ASN A 671 -13.91 -9.01 20.23
C ASN A 671 -13.39 -10.05 21.27
N SER A 672 -12.84 -11.19 20.83
CA SER A 672 -11.95 -12.04 21.64
C SER A 672 -10.47 -11.64 21.52
N PHE A 673 -10.10 -10.92 20.45
CA PHE A 673 -8.82 -10.23 20.34
C PHE A 673 -8.90 -8.90 21.09
N HIS A 674 -7.97 -8.65 22.02
CA HIS A 674 -7.85 -7.34 22.69
C HIS A 674 -7.16 -6.34 21.76
N ILE A 675 -7.82 -5.96 20.66
CA ILE A 675 -7.37 -4.86 19.81
C ILE A 675 -7.65 -3.54 20.53
N LYS A 676 -6.76 -3.21 21.46
CA LYS A 676 -6.44 -1.81 21.76
C LYS A 676 -6.08 -1.12 20.44
N ILE A 677 -6.39 0.16 20.33
CA ILE A 677 -6.06 0.92 19.13
C ILE A 677 -4.58 1.30 19.19
N HIS A 678 -3.76 0.62 18.38
CA HIS A 678 -2.31 0.71 18.47
C HIS A 678 -1.70 1.67 17.45
N LEU A 679 -0.67 2.40 17.90
CA LEU A 679 0.14 3.31 17.09
C LEU A 679 0.77 2.66 15.84
N TYR A 680 0.18 2.89 14.68
CA TYR A 680 0.84 2.70 13.37
C TYR A 680 1.84 3.85 13.16
N LEU A 681 3.04 3.67 13.69
CA LEU A 681 4.14 4.60 13.44
C LEU A 681 4.55 4.54 11.97
N GLU A 682 4.57 5.70 11.29
CA GLU A 682 4.97 5.78 9.89
C GLU A 682 6.38 5.23 9.66
N LYS A 683 6.52 4.41 8.61
CA LYS A 683 7.78 3.71 8.30
C LYS A 683 8.88 4.68 7.90
N GLU A 684 8.44 5.78 7.30
CA GLU A 684 9.18 6.95 6.92
C GLU A 684 9.90 7.57 8.13
N ILE A 685 9.19 7.79 9.25
CA ILE A 685 9.77 8.36 10.48
C ILE A 685 10.84 7.43 11.07
N LEU A 686 10.56 6.13 11.18
CA LEU A 686 11.57 5.16 11.63
C LEU A 686 12.76 5.08 10.67
N SER A 687 12.53 5.21 9.36
CA SER A 687 13.61 5.26 8.36
C SER A 687 14.47 6.52 8.48
N TYR A 688 13.90 7.67 8.86
CA TYR A 688 14.67 8.89 9.12
C TYR A 688 15.52 8.73 10.38
N LEU A 689 14.95 8.17 11.45
CA LEU A 689 15.69 7.87 12.69
C LEU A 689 16.83 6.87 12.44
N TYR A 690 16.63 5.87 11.58
CA TYR A 690 17.69 4.96 11.15
C TYR A 690 18.81 5.67 10.37
N GLU A 691 18.51 6.62 9.48
CA GLU A 691 19.58 7.37 8.78
C GLU A 691 20.49 8.14 9.76
N THR A 692 19.99 8.57 10.93
CA THR A 692 20.79 9.30 11.94
C THR A 692 21.86 8.45 12.64
N GLN A 693 21.69 7.13 12.77
CA GLN A 693 22.55 6.24 13.58
C GLN A 693 22.95 6.76 14.99
N ASP A 694 22.25 7.75 15.56
CA ASP A 694 22.57 8.37 16.85
C ASP A 694 21.63 7.82 17.94
N GLU A 695 22.15 6.89 18.76
CA GLU A 695 21.40 6.25 19.85
C GLU A 695 20.74 7.26 20.82
N ASN A 696 21.31 8.47 20.97
CA ASN A 696 20.74 9.51 21.84
C ASN A 696 19.61 10.24 21.14
N PHE A 697 19.82 10.68 19.89
CA PHE A 697 18.78 11.32 19.10
C PHE A 697 17.54 10.43 18.95
N VAL A 698 17.75 9.14 18.67
CA VAL A 698 16.66 8.16 18.48
C VAL A 698 15.95 7.85 19.79
N ARG A 699 16.67 7.66 20.90
CA ARG A 699 16.09 7.50 22.25
C ARG A 699 15.25 8.71 22.64
N ASP A 700 15.77 9.90 22.42
CA ASP A 700 15.14 11.15 22.83
C ASP A 700 13.96 11.51 21.90
N ALA A 701 13.97 11.08 20.64
CA ALA A 701 12.84 11.20 19.71
C ALA A 701 11.69 10.22 20.04
N LEU A 702 12.02 8.98 20.44
CA LEU A 702 11.06 7.92 20.72
C LEU A 702 10.63 7.85 22.20
N CYS A 703 11.05 8.81 23.04
CA CYS A 703 10.86 8.75 24.50
C CYS A 703 9.38 8.74 24.93
N ALA A 704 8.49 9.36 24.15
CA ALA A 704 7.05 9.40 24.40
C ALA A 704 6.30 8.13 23.96
N ILE A 705 6.94 7.22 23.20
CA ILE A 705 6.24 6.08 22.61
C ILE A 705 6.04 4.96 23.63
N THR A 706 4.77 4.72 23.97
CA THR A 706 4.29 3.63 24.82
C THR A 706 3.80 2.41 24.03
N GLU A 707 3.30 2.59 22.81
CA GLU A 707 2.80 1.49 21.96
C GLU A 707 3.36 1.58 20.53
N ILE A 708 3.66 0.43 19.90
CA ILE A 708 4.03 0.31 18.47
C ILE A 708 3.27 -0.85 17.82
N ASN A 709 2.63 -0.59 16.68
CA ASN A 709 2.11 -1.60 15.75
C ASN A 709 2.77 -1.42 14.38
N TYR A 710 3.58 -2.41 13.99
CA TYR A 710 4.41 -2.33 12.80
C TYR A 710 4.22 -3.54 11.89
N GLN A 711 3.73 -3.29 10.67
CA GLN A 711 3.66 -4.32 9.64
C GLN A 711 4.98 -4.40 8.88
N CYS A 712 5.77 -5.45 9.08
CA CYS A 712 7.07 -5.64 8.45
C CYS A 712 6.92 -6.34 7.09
N ASN A 713 7.20 -5.63 6.00
CA ASN A 713 7.10 -6.09 4.61
C ASN A 713 8.46 -6.41 3.96
N SER A 714 9.58 -5.98 4.53
CA SER A 714 10.92 -6.29 4.00
C SER A 714 11.95 -6.42 5.13
N TYR A 715 13.13 -6.94 4.77
CA TYR A 715 14.25 -7.13 5.68
C TYR A 715 14.76 -5.80 6.28
N MET A 716 14.87 -4.74 5.47
CA MET A 716 15.28 -3.42 5.97
C MET A 716 14.25 -2.81 6.91
N GLU A 717 12.96 -3.04 6.68
CA GLU A 717 11.92 -2.61 7.64
C GLU A 717 12.09 -3.30 9.01
N LEU A 718 12.55 -4.56 9.06
CA LEU A 718 12.88 -5.23 10.33
C LEU A 718 14.14 -4.66 10.98
N MET A 719 15.19 -4.37 10.21
CA MET A 719 16.41 -3.73 10.71
C MET A 719 16.13 -2.34 11.29
N ILE A 720 15.41 -1.50 10.54
CA ILE A 720 14.99 -0.16 10.94
C ILE A 720 14.18 -0.22 12.25
N LEU A 721 13.21 -1.13 12.34
CA LEU A 721 12.45 -1.34 13.57
C LEU A 721 13.36 -1.81 14.72
N THR A 722 14.20 -2.82 14.49
CA THR A 722 15.12 -3.40 15.49
C THR A 722 16.06 -2.35 16.07
N TYR A 723 16.63 -1.50 15.21
CA TYR A 723 17.49 -0.39 15.59
C TYR A 723 16.74 0.68 16.40
N CYS A 724 15.48 0.97 16.08
CA CYS A 724 14.71 1.98 16.81
C CYS A 724 14.19 1.48 18.17
N ILE A 725 13.61 0.27 18.23
CA ILE A 725 12.93 -0.22 19.46
C ILE A 725 13.89 -0.46 20.62
N GLN A 726 15.18 -0.76 20.37
CA GLN A 726 16.18 -0.85 21.43
C GLN A 726 16.41 0.47 22.20
N HIS A 727 15.97 1.60 21.67
CA HIS A 727 16.09 2.92 22.27
C HIS A 727 14.78 3.41 22.93
N CYS A 728 13.64 2.75 22.70
CA CYS A 728 12.36 3.10 23.31
C CYS A 728 12.33 2.74 24.80
N GLN A 729 12.48 3.73 25.69
CA GLN A 729 12.47 3.50 27.14
C GLN A 729 11.08 3.16 27.70
N ASN A 730 10.03 3.77 27.16
CA ASN A 730 8.67 3.72 27.72
C ASN A 730 7.72 2.75 26.99
N LEU A 731 8.23 1.95 26.05
CA LEU A 731 7.46 0.99 25.27
C LEU A 731 6.85 -0.10 26.16
N GLU A 732 5.53 -0.05 26.33
CA GLU A 732 4.72 -1.00 27.09
C GLU A 732 4.02 -2.03 26.18
N TYR A 733 3.74 -1.67 24.92
CA TYR A 733 3.09 -2.54 23.95
C TYR A 733 3.89 -2.60 22.64
N LEU A 734 4.19 -3.81 22.16
CA LEU A 734 4.77 -4.02 20.83
C LEU A 734 4.00 -5.09 20.04
N TYR A 735 3.61 -4.73 18.81
CA TYR A 735 3.02 -5.63 17.82
C TYR A 735 3.82 -5.56 16.53
N VAL A 736 4.41 -6.69 16.13
CA VAL A 736 5.12 -6.83 14.85
C VAL A 736 4.47 -7.93 14.04
N ARG A 737 4.10 -7.62 12.80
CA ARG A 737 3.32 -8.50 11.94
C ARG A 737 3.85 -8.57 10.51
N SER A 738 4.06 -9.78 10.01
CA SER A 738 4.52 -10.05 8.65
C SER A 738 3.35 -10.46 7.73
N PRO A 739 3.30 -10.02 6.46
CA PRO A 739 2.35 -10.56 5.49
C PRO A 739 2.59 -12.05 5.25
N THR A 740 1.54 -12.85 5.37
CA THR A 740 1.62 -14.33 5.31
C THR A 740 1.92 -14.91 3.94
N SER A 741 1.97 -14.05 2.92
CA SER A 741 2.25 -14.40 1.55
C SER A 741 3.13 -13.34 0.86
N ILE A 742 4.27 -12.98 1.45
CA ILE A 742 5.38 -12.42 0.65
C ILE A 742 5.99 -13.56 -0.16
N TYR A 743 5.33 -13.87 -1.27
CA TYR A 743 5.86 -14.72 -2.31
C TYR A 743 6.92 -13.95 -3.10
N GLN A 744 8.17 -14.39 -3.05
CA GLN A 744 9.09 -14.04 -4.12
C GLN A 744 8.63 -14.76 -5.39
N ALA A 745 8.33 -13.99 -6.43
CA ALA A 745 8.54 -14.46 -7.79
C ALA A 745 10.05 -14.60 -8.02
N ASP A 746 10.49 -15.59 -8.81
CA ASP A 746 11.90 -15.91 -9.06
C ASP A 746 12.72 -14.78 -9.72
N ASN A 747 12.09 -13.63 -10.03
CA ASN A 747 12.64 -12.46 -10.71
C ASN A 747 12.54 -11.16 -9.86
N GLY A 748 12.59 -11.27 -8.53
CA GLY A 748 12.87 -10.14 -7.62
C GLY A 748 11.83 -9.01 -7.52
N LEU A 749 10.58 -9.22 -7.93
CA LEU A 749 9.57 -8.15 -8.02
C LEU A 749 8.34 -8.40 -7.13
N PHE A 750 8.07 -7.47 -6.21
CA PHE A 750 6.81 -7.39 -5.48
C PHE A 750 5.64 -7.09 -6.45
N LEU A 751 4.60 -7.92 -6.44
CA LEU A 751 3.37 -7.71 -7.22
C LEU A 751 2.20 -7.30 -6.31
N PRO A 752 1.25 -6.47 -6.80
CA PRO A 752 0.09 -6.03 -6.02
C PRO A 752 -0.87 -7.19 -5.71
N LYS A 753 -1.50 -7.15 -4.53
CA LYS A 753 -2.30 -8.23 -3.92
C LYS A 753 -3.46 -8.79 -4.76
N ASN A 754 -3.87 -8.15 -5.84
CA ASN A 754 -5.16 -8.40 -6.51
C ASN A 754 -5.11 -9.46 -7.64
N LYS A 755 -4.06 -10.28 -7.71
CA LYS A 755 -3.97 -11.47 -8.60
C LYS A 755 -3.19 -12.61 -7.95
N VAL A 756 -3.84 -13.36 -7.05
CA VAL A 756 -3.27 -14.59 -6.44
C VAL A 756 -4.16 -15.80 -6.73
N HIS A 757 -4.24 -16.20 -8.00
CA HIS A 757 -4.77 -17.49 -8.42
C HIS A 757 -3.77 -18.18 -9.37
N SER A 758 -3.45 -19.44 -9.04
CA SER A 758 -2.73 -20.43 -9.86
C SER A 758 -1.36 -20.05 -10.48
N HIS A 759 -0.33 -19.92 -9.65
CA HIS A 759 1.02 -20.44 -9.98
C HIS A 759 1.60 -21.17 -8.75
N ARG A 760 2.27 -22.32 -8.97
CA ARG A 760 2.59 -23.29 -7.90
C ARG A 760 4.02 -23.21 -7.32
N ASN A 761 4.89 -22.35 -7.85
CA ASN A 761 6.34 -22.42 -7.61
C ASN A 761 6.89 -21.28 -6.74
N TRP A 762 6.06 -20.65 -5.89
CA TRP A 762 6.47 -19.49 -5.10
C TRP A 762 6.92 -19.88 -3.68
N LYS A 763 8.12 -19.44 -3.28
CA LYS A 763 8.71 -19.71 -1.95
C LYS A 763 8.33 -18.62 -0.93
N PRO A 764 8.16 -18.96 0.37
CA PRO A 764 8.04 -17.96 1.43
C PRO A 764 9.33 -17.15 1.60
N PHE A 765 9.18 -15.89 2.01
CA PHE A 765 10.28 -15.00 2.38
C PHE A 765 11.02 -15.52 3.63
N LYS A 766 12.11 -16.25 3.43
CA LYS A 766 13.02 -16.62 4.52
C LYS A 766 13.79 -15.39 5.00
N LEU A 767 13.39 -14.88 6.17
CA LEU A 767 14.24 -14.02 6.99
C LEU A 767 15.54 -14.76 7.33
N ASP A 768 16.67 -14.07 7.21
CA ASP A 768 17.99 -14.58 7.58
C ASP A 768 18.12 -14.65 9.11
N GLU A 769 18.77 -15.71 9.62
CA GLU A 769 18.66 -16.15 11.02
C GLU A 769 19.27 -15.17 12.02
N GLY A 770 20.24 -14.35 11.59
CA GLY A 770 20.88 -13.33 12.42
C GLY A 770 19.98 -12.15 12.76
N TYR A 771 19.09 -11.74 11.85
CA TYR A 771 18.30 -10.51 11.99
C TYR A 771 17.08 -10.71 12.90
N MET A 772 16.52 -11.92 12.90
CA MET A 772 15.57 -12.33 13.93
C MET A 772 16.26 -12.49 15.30
N GLU A 773 17.53 -12.91 15.36
CA GLU A 773 18.28 -12.92 16.61
C GLU A 773 18.51 -11.49 17.14
N ASP A 774 18.99 -10.56 16.31
CA ASP A 774 19.18 -9.16 16.68
C ASP A 774 17.86 -8.46 17.04
N PHE A 775 16.75 -8.78 16.37
CA PHE A 775 15.42 -8.34 16.77
C PHE A 775 15.09 -8.80 18.21
N PHE A 776 15.17 -10.09 18.53
CA PHE A 776 14.89 -10.55 19.91
C PHE A 776 15.89 -10.00 20.92
N LYS A 777 17.17 -9.86 20.56
CA LYS A 777 18.23 -9.23 21.37
C LYS A 777 17.92 -7.77 21.69
N SER A 778 17.33 -7.01 20.76
CA SER A 778 16.83 -5.65 20.98
C SER A 778 15.70 -5.60 22.02
N LEU A 779 14.77 -6.57 22.01
CA LEU A 779 13.71 -6.70 23.02
C LEU A 779 14.25 -6.99 24.43
N THR A 780 15.52 -7.42 24.55
CA THR A 780 16.21 -7.55 25.86
C THR A 780 16.76 -6.22 26.40
N LYS A 781 16.70 -5.12 25.64
CA LYS A 781 17.02 -3.76 26.13
C LYS A 781 15.79 -3.05 26.73
N LEU A 782 14.59 -3.43 26.27
CA LEU A 782 13.32 -2.98 26.84
C LEU A 782 13.18 -3.38 28.32
N ARG A 783 12.46 -2.55 29.09
CA ARG A 783 12.19 -2.78 30.54
C ARG A 783 10.73 -2.55 30.95
N ASN A 784 9.97 -1.80 30.15
CA ASN A 784 8.58 -1.44 30.44
C ASN A 784 7.55 -2.28 29.70
N LEU A 785 7.99 -3.19 28.81
CA LEU A 785 7.13 -4.01 27.97
C LEU A 785 6.17 -4.87 28.82
N ARG A 786 4.86 -4.61 28.68
CA ARG A 786 3.75 -5.31 29.32
C ARG A 786 3.08 -6.31 28.38
N VAL A 787 3.09 -6.03 27.08
CA VAL A 787 2.44 -6.83 26.03
C VAL A 787 3.36 -6.99 24.83
N LEU A 788 3.51 -8.23 24.36
CA LEU A 788 4.24 -8.55 23.14
C LEU A 788 3.36 -9.40 22.22
N ARG A 789 3.08 -8.89 21.01
CA ARG A 789 2.32 -9.60 19.97
C ARG A 789 3.17 -9.78 18.73
N LEU A 790 3.34 -11.02 18.27
CA LEU A 790 4.18 -11.36 17.12
C LEU A 790 3.40 -12.25 16.15
N GLU A 791 3.20 -11.74 14.94
CA GLU A 791 2.36 -12.35 13.91
C GLU A 791 3.20 -12.72 12.68
N ASN A 792 3.22 -14.01 12.34
CA ASN A 792 3.82 -14.57 11.14
C ASN A 792 5.33 -14.30 10.95
N LEU A 793 6.05 -14.10 12.06
CA LEU A 793 7.51 -14.00 12.06
C LEU A 793 8.17 -15.39 12.12
N HIS A 794 9.19 -15.59 11.28
CA HIS A 794 9.96 -16.83 11.25
C HIS A 794 11.00 -16.88 12.38
N VAL A 795 10.61 -17.37 13.56
CA VAL A 795 11.54 -17.64 14.66
C VAL A 795 12.43 -18.84 14.33
N THR A 796 13.75 -18.64 14.38
CA THR A 796 14.81 -19.63 14.08
C THR A 796 15.44 -20.19 15.36
N VAL A 797 16.26 -21.24 15.26
CA VAL A 797 16.87 -21.89 16.44
C VAL A 797 17.87 -20.95 17.16
N SER A 798 18.54 -20.04 16.44
CA SER A 798 19.38 -18.99 17.02
C SER A 798 18.63 -18.11 18.04
N CYS A 799 17.38 -17.77 17.74
CA CYS A 799 16.52 -16.93 18.58
C CYS A 799 16.25 -17.51 19.98
N ARG A 800 16.52 -18.80 20.23
CA ARG A 800 16.18 -19.49 21.50
C ARG A 800 16.73 -18.79 22.74
N LEU A 801 18.01 -18.39 22.68
CA LEU A 801 18.70 -17.77 23.82
C LEU A 801 18.19 -16.35 24.06
N GLN A 802 17.92 -15.61 22.98
CA GLN A 802 17.39 -14.25 23.08
C GLN A 802 15.95 -14.26 23.62
N LEU A 803 15.06 -15.14 23.14
CA LEU A 803 13.69 -15.29 23.66
C LEU A 803 13.65 -15.59 25.17
N VAL A 804 14.53 -16.50 25.63
CA VAL A 804 14.72 -16.77 27.06
C VAL A 804 15.13 -15.51 27.83
N GLU A 805 16.03 -14.70 27.27
CA GLU A 805 16.53 -13.48 27.90
C GLU A 805 15.52 -12.32 27.86
N VAL A 806 14.66 -12.25 26.83
CA VAL A 806 13.52 -11.31 26.76
C VAL A 806 12.60 -11.54 27.94
N PHE A 807 12.16 -12.79 28.18
CA PHE A 807 11.27 -13.12 29.30
C PHE A 807 11.98 -12.98 30.66
N ARG A 808 13.30 -13.23 30.73
CA ARG A 808 14.07 -13.04 31.97
C ARG A 808 14.22 -11.58 32.37
N LYS A 809 14.38 -10.65 31.42
CA LYS A 809 14.54 -9.22 31.70
C LYS A 809 13.23 -8.45 31.79
N ASN A 810 12.25 -8.73 30.95
CA ASN A 810 10.96 -8.02 30.91
C ASN A 810 10.00 -8.55 32.00
N GLN A 811 10.32 -8.32 33.27
CA GLN A 811 9.51 -8.73 34.43
C GLN A 811 8.13 -8.04 34.51
N LYS A 812 7.85 -7.06 33.64
CA LYS A 812 6.52 -6.44 33.46
C LYS A 812 5.66 -7.12 32.38
N LEU A 813 6.21 -8.06 31.60
CA LEU A 813 5.51 -8.71 30.48
C LEU A 813 4.44 -9.68 31.00
N LYS A 814 3.17 -9.29 30.83
CA LYS A 814 1.99 -10.02 31.33
C LYS A 814 1.17 -10.67 30.23
N GLU A 815 1.12 -10.07 29.04
CA GLU A 815 0.40 -10.61 27.88
C GLU A 815 1.37 -10.98 26.77
N LEU A 816 1.18 -12.17 26.21
CA LEU A 816 1.98 -12.69 25.11
C LEU A 816 1.06 -13.30 24.05
N ASN A 817 1.13 -12.78 22.81
CA ASN A 817 0.33 -13.26 21.69
C ASN A 817 1.24 -13.71 20.54
N PHE A 818 1.08 -14.94 20.07
CA PHE A 818 1.75 -15.44 18.87
C PHE A 818 0.75 -15.98 17.85
N ILE A 819 0.81 -15.43 16.64
CA ILE A 819 -0.05 -15.81 15.53
C ILE A 819 0.79 -16.45 14.42
N PHE A 820 0.49 -17.71 14.10
CA PHE A 820 1.15 -18.47 13.03
C PHE A 820 0.10 -19.04 12.05
N GLU A 821 -0.02 -18.44 10.86
CA GLU A 821 -0.86 -18.98 9.77
C GLU A 821 -0.25 -20.21 9.08
N ASP A 822 1.04 -20.49 9.32
CA ASP A 822 1.78 -21.63 8.78
C ASP A 822 2.33 -22.55 9.88
N THR A 823 2.70 -23.77 9.49
CA THR A 823 3.14 -24.87 10.36
C THR A 823 4.55 -24.67 10.93
N ASN A 824 4.81 -23.51 11.57
CA ASN A 824 6.10 -23.18 12.18
C ASN A 824 6.27 -23.82 13.57
N HIS A 825 6.33 -25.16 13.58
CA HIS A 825 6.45 -25.96 14.81
C HIS A 825 7.71 -25.63 15.62
N SER A 826 8.81 -25.34 14.93
CA SER A 826 10.06 -24.88 15.55
C SER A 826 9.84 -23.65 16.42
N ALA A 827 9.11 -22.63 15.92
CA ALA A 827 8.80 -21.43 16.71
C ALA A 827 8.01 -21.75 17.98
N VAL A 828 7.03 -22.66 17.90
CA VAL A 828 6.24 -23.09 19.06
C VAL A 828 7.11 -23.85 20.07
N GLU A 829 7.96 -24.78 19.65
CA GLU A 829 8.86 -25.52 20.55
C GLU A 829 9.90 -24.62 21.22
N LEU A 830 10.46 -23.66 20.47
CA LEU A 830 11.38 -22.65 20.99
C LEU A 830 10.70 -21.77 22.05
N LEU A 831 9.51 -21.23 21.74
CA LEU A 831 8.67 -20.45 22.64
C LEU A 831 8.34 -21.25 23.91
N CYS A 832 7.92 -22.51 23.79
CA CYS A 832 7.62 -23.35 24.94
C CYS A 832 8.87 -23.56 25.82
N SER A 833 10.03 -23.80 25.21
CA SER A 833 11.28 -23.97 25.96
C SER A 833 11.75 -22.71 26.71
N ALA A 834 11.27 -21.54 26.31
CA ALA A 834 11.46 -20.28 27.03
C ALA A 834 10.40 -20.09 28.14
N LEU A 835 9.12 -20.36 27.85
CA LEU A 835 8.00 -20.26 28.80
C LEU A 835 8.00 -21.32 29.91
N GLN A 836 8.78 -22.40 29.76
CA GLN A 836 9.04 -23.37 30.83
C GLN A 836 9.90 -22.81 31.99
N ARG A 837 10.47 -21.60 31.85
CA ARG A 837 11.19 -20.87 32.91
C ARG A 837 10.25 -19.89 33.64
N PRO A 838 10.58 -19.47 34.88
CA PRO A 838 9.77 -18.48 35.61
C PRO A 838 9.58 -17.19 34.80
N CYS A 839 8.32 -16.80 34.61
CA CYS A 839 7.90 -15.59 33.89
C CYS A 839 6.58 -15.06 34.49
N GLU A 840 6.34 -13.76 34.33
CA GLU A 840 5.19 -13.04 34.90
C GLU A 840 3.95 -13.00 33.98
N ILE A 841 3.93 -13.87 32.97
CA ILE A 841 2.86 -13.91 31.96
C ILE A 841 1.56 -14.45 32.59
N GLU A 842 0.55 -13.58 32.65
CA GLU A 842 -0.80 -13.86 33.14
C GLU A 842 -1.76 -14.27 32.01
N THR A 843 -1.49 -13.78 30.78
CA THR A 843 -2.30 -14.04 29.57
C THR A 843 -1.43 -14.58 28.43
N LEU A 844 -1.79 -15.75 27.92
CA LEU A 844 -1.16 -16.37 26.74
C LEU A 844 -2.19 -16.57 25.63
N GLU A 845 -1.90 -16.04 24.44
CA GLU A 845 -2.70 -16.18 23.24
C GLU A 845 -1.88 -16.85 22.13
N LEU A 846 -2.41 -17.94 21.58
CA LEU A 846 -1.75 -18.74 20.55
C LEU A 846 -2.74 -19.05 19.42
N ASN A 847 -2.38 -18.65 18.20
CA ASN A 847 -3.03 -19.10 16.98
C ASN A 847 -2.07 -20.02 16.21
N VAL A 848 -2.41 -21.31 16.10
CA VAL A 848 -1.53 -22.38 15.61
C VAL A 848 -2.28 -23.33 14.68
N LYS A 849 -1.65 -23.65 13.55
CA LYS A 849 -2.13 -24.58 12.51
C LYS A 849 -1.26 -25.84 12.47
N GLY A 850 -1.87 -27.02 12.43
CA GLY A 850 -1.18 -28.30 12.17
C GLY A 850 -0.21 -28.78 13.26
N MET A 851 -0.38 -28.35 14.51
CA MET A 851 0.57 -28.56 15.62
C MET A 851 1.09 -30.00 15.77
N THR A 852 2.38 -30.17 16.12
CA THR A 852 2.97 -31.50 16.39
C THR A 852 2.66 -32.00 17.81
N GLN A 853 2.75 -33.32 17.98
CA GLN A 853 2.71 -33.99 19.28
C GLN A 853 3.80 -33.48 20.24
N LYS A 854 4.96 -33.03 19.73
CA LYS A 854 6.05 -32.48 20.55
C LYS A 854 5.72 -31.07 21.05
N CYS A 855 5.39 -30.14 20.14
CA CYS A 855 4.82 -28.82 20.47
C CYS A 855 3.73 -28.94 21.54
N SER A 856 2.82 -29.90 21.35
CA SER A 856 1.68 -30.11 22.22
C SER A 856 2.03 -30.59 23.63
N MET A 857 3.06 -31.42 23.80
CA MET A 857 3.52 -31.83 25.13
C MET A 857 4.24 -30.69 25.83
N ASP A 858 5.01 -29.88 25.09
CA ASP A 858 5.70 -28.72 25.67
C ASP A 858 4.73 -27.61 26.09
N LEU A 859 3.65 -27.37 25.33
CA LEU A 859 2.54 -26.49 25.72
C LEU A 859 1.80 -27.01 26.97
N ALA A 860 1.48 -28.31 27.01
CA ALA A 860 0.83 -28.93 28.15
C ALA A 860 1.63 -28.71 29.44
N ASP A 861 2.96 -28.78 29.36
CA ASP A 861 3.86 -28.52 30.48
C ASP A 861 3.81 -27.07 30.97
N ILE A 862 3.66 -26.07 30.09
CA ILE A 862 3.52 -24.66 30.50
C ILE A 862 2.26 -24.48 31.35
N PHE A 863 1.12 -25.05 30.90
CA PHE A 863 -0.19 -24.80 31.50
C PHE A 863 -0.28 -25.20 32.98
N TRP A 864 0.56 -26.13 33.45
CA TRP A 864 0.59 -26.55 34.85
C TRP A 864 1.84 -26.12 35.62
N ARG A 865 2.95 -25.81 34.94
CA ARG A 865 4.17 -25.30 35.58
C ARG A 865 4.05 -23.80 35.85
N ASN A 866 3.54 -23.00 34.90
CA ASN A 866 3.35 -21.57 35.10
C ASN A 866 2.22 -21.32 36.14
N GLN A 867 2.55 -20.66 37.25
CA GLN A 867 1.63 -20.34 38.34
C GLN A 867 0.99 -18.94 38.24
N LYS A 868 1.38 -18.12 37.26
CA LYS A 868 0.83 -16.78 36.97
C LYS A 868 -0.22 -16.79 35.87
N LEU A 869 -0.16 -17.76 34.95
CA LEU A 869 -1.09 -17.90 33.83
C LEU A 869 -2.54 -18.14 34.30
N LYS A 870 -3.37 -17.10 34.18
CA LYS A 870 -4.82 -17.10 34.49
C LYS A 870 -5.68 -17.16 33.24
N GLU A 871 -5.17 -16.62 32.14
CA GLU A 871 -5.92 -16.38 30.92
C GLU A 871 -5.24 -17.10 29.74
N LEU A 872 -5.99 -17.98 29.07
CA LEU A 872 -5.47 -18.77 27.96
C LEU A 872 -6.42 -18.72 26.76
N LYS A 873 -5.86 -18.38 25.60
CA LYS A 873 -6.59 -18.28 24.34
C LYS A 873 -5.92 -19.16 23.29
N LEU A 874 -6.67 -20.15 22.80
CA LEU A 874 -6.20 -21.16 21.85
C LEU A 874 -7.07 -21.14 20.60
N TYR A 875 -6.49 -20.68 19.48
CA TYR A 875 -7.07 -20.78 18.15
C TYR A 875 -6.31 -21.88 17.40
N LEU A 876 -6.98 -23.00 17.12
CA LEU A 876 -6.34 -24.28 16.80
C LEU A 876 -6.97 -24.89 15.54
N TYR A 877 -6.17 -24.99 14.49
CA TYR A 877 -6.64 -25.42 13.16
C TYR A 877 -5.94 -26.71 12.72
N ASN A 878 -6.72 -27.68 12.22
CA ASN A 878 -6.23 -28.97 11.71
C ASN A 878 -5.31 -29.72 12.69
N ILE A 879 -5.83 -30.10 13.87
CA ILE A 879 -5.07 -30.82 14.92
C ILE A 879 -5.64 -32.23 15.13
N ASP A 880 -4.75 -33.22 15.25
CA ASP A 880 -5.13 -34.63 15.44
C ASP A 880 -5.51 -35.00 16.89
N ASP A 881 -6.27 -36.08 17.03
CA ASP A 881 -6.83 -36.61 18.28
C ASP A 881 -5.80 -36.90 19.39
N LYS A 882 -4.56 -37.28 19.02
CA LYS A 882 -3.47 -37.59 19.95
C LYS A 882 -2.72 -36.33 20.36
N THR A 883 -2.48 -35.42 19.41
CA THR A 883 -1.95 -34.08 19.69
C THR A 883 -2.88 -33.32 20.63
N ALA A 884 -4.17 -33.21 20.30
CA ALA A 884 -5.13 -32.53 21.19
C ALA A 884 -5.21 -33.16 22.58
N HIS A 885 -5.18 -34.50 22.69
CA HIS A 885 -5.07 -35.19 23.97
C HIS A 885 -3.86 -34.71 24.78
N MET A 886 -2.67 -34.67 24.19
CA MET A 886 -1.45 -34.26 24.88
C MET A 886 -1.59 -32.84 25.45
N MET A 887 -2.10 -31.90 24.65
CA MET A 887 -2.35 -30.52 25.07
C MET A 887 -3.31 -30.41 26.26
N PHE A 888 -4.49 -31.03 26.17
CA PHE A 888 -5.53 -30.92 27.21
C PHE A 888 -5.12 -31.59 28.53
N TRP A 889 -4.16 -32.52 28.52
CA TRP A 889 -3.65 -33.14 29.75
C TRP A 889 -3.00 -32.12 30.71
N GLY A 890 -2.36 -31.07 30.18
CA GLY A 890 -1.81 -29.98 30.99
C GLY A 890 -2.88 -29.17 31.73
N LEU A 891 -4.00 -28.88 31.05
CA LEU A 891 -5.15 -28.16 31.64
C LEU A 891 -5.94 -29.01 32.65
N LEU A 892 -5.79 -30.34 32.61
CA LEU A 892 -6.34 -31.29 33.58
C LEU A 892 -5.47 -31.45 34.84
N HIS A 893 -4.25 -30.91 34.85
CA HIS A 893 -3.32 -31.09 35.96
C HIS A 893 -3.65 -30.16 37.14
N ARG A 894 -3.49 -30.67 38.38
CA ARG A 894 -3.90 -29.99 39.63
C ARG A 894 -3.20 -28.65 39.88
N ASN A 895 -2.06 -28.41 39.24
CA ASN A 895 -1.28 -27.18 39.39
C ASN A 895 -1.62 -26.10 38.36
N CYS A 896 -2.49 -26.39 37.38
CA CYS A 896 -2.96 -25.39 36.42
C CYS A 896 -3.72 -24.27 37.15
N LYS A 897 -3.52 -23.02 36.71
CA LYS A 897 -4.12 -21.80 37.30
C LYS A 897 -5.05 -21.04 36.35
N VAL A 898 -5.25 -21.56 35.14
CA VAL A 898 -6.14 -20.96 34.13
C VAL A 898 -7.57 -20.89 34.67
N GLU A 899 -8.12 -19.68 34.76
CA GLU A 899 -9.50 -19.40 35.16
C GLU A 899 -10.40 -19.04 33.97
N LYS A 900 -9.80 -18.46 32.92
CA LYS A 900 -10.46 -18.08 31.67
C LYS A 900 -9.87 -18.86 30.50
N LEU A 901 -10.73 -19.51 29.70
CA LEU A 901 -10.30 -20.27 28.52
C LEU A 901 -11.11 -19.87 27.28
N TRP A 902 -10.44 -19.37 26.24
CA TRP A 902 -10.98 -19.33 24.89
C TRP A 902 -10.46 -20.54 24.12
N LEU A 903 -11.37 -21.29 23.51
CA LEU A 903 -11.05 -22.40 22.63
C LEU A 903 -11.83 -22.24 21.33
N SER A 904 -11.11 -21.91 20.26
CA SER A 904 -11.59 -21.92 18.89
C SER A 904 -10.91 -23.05 18.15
N THR A 905 -11.63 -24.13 17.84
CA THR A 905 -11.03 -25.32 17.22
C THR A 905 -12.05 -26.13 16.44
N GLU A 906 -11.59 -26.79 15.38
CA GLU A 906 -12.36 -27.85 14.72
C GLU A 906 -12.41 -29.07 15.66
N LEU A 907 -13.52 -29.22 16.40
CA LEU A 907 -13.64 -30.27 17.41
C LEU A 907 -13.82 -31.66 16.76
N THR A 908 -12.73 -32.43 16.76
CA THR A 908 -12.77 -33.89 16.60
C THR A 908 -13.48 -34.56 17.79
N GLU A 909 -13.64 -35.89 17.73
CA GLU A 909 -14.31 -36.63 18.80
C GLU A 909 -13.44 -36.72 20.07
N SER A 910 -12.13 -37.02 19.93
CA SER A 910 -11.17 -36.94 21.05
C SER A 910 -11.09 -35.53 21.65
N CYS A 911 -11.01 -34.49 20.83
CA CYS A 911 -11.00 -33.10 21.31
C CYS A 911 -12.26 -32.81 22.14
N SER A 912 -13.43 -33.21 21.64
CA SER A 912 -14.71 -33.01 22.34
C SER A 912 -14.76 -33.74 23.67
N TRP A 913 -14.24 -34.97 23.73
CA TRP A 913 -14.17 -35.75 24.95
C TRP A 913 -13.19 -35.16 25.97
N ARG A 914 -12.05 -34.61 25.54
CA ARG A 914 -11.08 -33.93 26.41
C ARG A 914 -11.60 -32.60 26.96
N VAL A 915 -12.34 -31.81 26.17
CA VAL A 915 -13.06 -30.62 26.67
C VAL A 915 -14.14 -31.02 27.69
N ALA A 916 -14.88 -32.11 27.41
CA ALA A 916 -15.84 -32.66 28.36
C ALA A 916 -15.17 -33.20 29.64
N GLU A 917 -13.97 -33.79 29.57
CA GLU A 917 -13.20 -34.19 30.75
C GLU A 917 -12.71 -32.97 31.55
N LEU A 918 -12.28 -31.91 30.86
CA LEU A 918 -11.82 -30.66 31.46
C LEU A 918 -12.91 -30.03 32.32
N PHE A 919 -14.15 -29.97 31.84
CA PHE A 919 -15.29 -29.44 32.60
C PHE A 919 -15.70 -30.33 33.78
N ARG A 920 -15.41 -31.64 33.76
CA ARG A 920 -15.66 -32.56 34.89
C ARG A 920 -14.57 -32.52 35.96
N LYS A 921 -13.32 -32.18 35.61
CA LYS A 921 -12.15 -32.31 36.50
C LYS A 921 -11.52 -30.98 36.92
N SER A 922 -11.52 -29.95 36.09
CA SER A 922 -10.89 -28.66 36.43
C SER A 922 -11.56 -28.01 37.64
N GLN A 923 -10.74 -27.45 38.53
CA GLN A 923 -11.20 -26.71 39.72
C GLN A 923 -10.98 -25.19 39.60
N THR A 924 -10.35 -24.71 38.52
CA THR A 924 -9.98 -23.30 38.32
C THR A 924 -10.78 -22.60 37.23
N ILE A 925 -11.15 -23.31 36.16
CA ILE A 925 -11.81 -22.73 34.99
C ILE A 925 -13.25 -22.31 35.34
N LYS A 926 -13.51 -20.99 35.30
CA LYS A 926 -14.78 -20.34 35.66
C LYS A 926 -15.48 -19.73 34.44
N GLN A 927 -14.70 -19.23 33.49
CA GLN A 927 -15.18 -18.50 32.30
C GLN A 927 -14.68 -19.22 31.05
N VAL A 928 -15.58 -19.55 30.13
CA VAL A 928 -15.22 -20.31 28.92
C VAL A 928 -15.88 -19.73 27.68
N TRP A 929 -15.08 -19.46 26.65
CA TRP A 929 -15.50 -19.08 25.32
C TRP A 929 -15.25 -20.24 24.37
N LEU A 930 -16.31 -20.70 23.71
CA LEU A 930 -16.29 -21.82 22.77
C LEU A 930 -16.76 -21.35 21.39
N VAL A 931 -15.85 -21.37 20.40
CA VAL A 931 -16.13 -21.08 18.99
C VAL A 931 -15.92 -22.37 18.19
N LEU A 932 -17.01 -23.05 17.85
CA LEU A 932 -16.96 -24.48 17.53
C LEU A 932 -17.66 -24.80 16.19
N SER A 933 -16.86 -25.18 15.18
CA SER A 933 -17.31 -25.64 13.87
C SER A 933 -17.81 -27.09 13.92
N TYR A 934 -19.01 -27.31 14.45
CA TYR A 934 -19.59 -28.64 14.58
C TYR A 934 -20.23 -29.18 13.30
N SER A 935 -19.96 -30.45 13.01
CA SER A 935 -20.69 -31.28 12.03
C SER A 935 -21.40 -32.49 12.66
N ASN A 936 -21.29 -32.70 13.98
CA ASN A 936 -21.78 -33.90 14.67
C ASN A 936 -22.38 -33.59 16.06
N GLU A 937 -23.66 -33.93 16.22
CA GLU A 937 -24.47 -33.75 17.44
C GLU A 937 -23.96 -34.50 18.68
N GLN A 938 -23.40 -35.71 18.52
CA GLN A 938 -22.90 -36.53 19.63
C GLN A 938 -21.73 -35.84 20.37
N ARG A 939 -20.96 -34.99 19.67
CA ARG A 939 -19.88 -34.17 20.25
C ARG A 939 -20.44 -33.04 21.12
N PHE A 940 -21.46 -32.35 20.63
CA PHE A 940 -22.19 -31.30 21.37
C PHE A 940 -22.84 -31.86 22.64
N LYS A 941 -23.53 -33.01 22.52
CA LYS A 941 -24.12 -33.76 23.63
C LYS A 941 -23.11 -34.05 24.74
N MET A 942 -21.95 -34.60 24.39
CA MET A 942 -20.93 -35.02 25.35
C MET A 942 -20.37 -33.86 26.19
N ILE A 943 -20.23 -32.67 25.58
CA ILE A 943 -19.84 -31.45 26.28
C ILE A 943 -20.98 -30.92 27.16
N CYS A 944 -22.23 -30.96 26.69
CA CYS A 944 -23.40 -30.62 27.51
C CYS A 944 -23.57 -31.59 28.71
N GLU A 945 -23.24 -32.87 28.57
CA GLU A 945 -23.25 -33.84 29.67
C GLU A 945 -22.13 -33.60 30.69
N ALA A 946 -21.05 -32.90 30.32
CA ALA A 946 -20.00 -32.48 31.26
C ALA A 946 -20.35 -31.18 32.01
N LEU A 947 -21.04 -30.23 31.36
CA LEU A 947 -21.54 -29.00 32.01
C LEU A 947 -22.66 -29.26 33.04
N GLN A 948 -23.21 -30.48 33.05
CA GLN A 948 -24.15 -31.00 34.06
C GLN A 948 -23.45 -31.72 35.22
N ASP A 949 -22.13 -31.90 35.19
CA ASP A 949 -21.40 -32.58 36.26
C ASP A 949 -21.33 -31.73 37.53
N ARG A 950 -21.62 -32.33 38.69
CA ARG A 950 -21.63 -31.66 40.00
C ARG A 950 -20.30 -31.00 40.38
N HIS A 951 -19.18 -31.42 39.81
CA HIS A 951 -17.86 -30.85 40.08
C HIS A 951 -17.53 -29.66 39.16
N CYS A 952 -18.31 -29.43 38.10
CA CYS A 952 -18.06 -28.39 37.10
C CYS A 952 -18.03 -26.98 37.70
N LYS A 953 -17.04 -26.17 37.28
CA LYS A 953 -16.77 -24.83 37.82
C LYS A 953 -17.11 -23.67 36.87
N VAL A 954 -17.68 -23.96 35.70
CA VAL A 954 -18.07 -22.93 34.72
C VAL A 954 -19.29 -22.15 35.23
N GLU A 955 -19.09 -20.89 35.62
CA GLU A 955 -20.15 -19.96 36.01
C GLU A 955 -20.63 -19.10 34.83
N GLU A 956 -19.76 -18.89 33.84
CA GLU A 956 -19.98 -18.06 32.67
C GLU A 956 -19.56 -18.79 31.39
N LEU A 957 -20.52 -19.03 30.50
CA LEU A 957 -20.32 -19.74 29.25
C LEU A 957 -20.71 -18.84 28.07
N TRP A 958 -19.75 -18.64 27.17
CA TRP A 958 -19.95 -17.95 25.90
C TRP A 958 -19.92 -18.99 24.78
N TRP A 959 -21.06 -19.22 24.13
CA TRP A 959 -21.20 -20.19 23.04
C TRP A 959 -21.55 -19.48 21.74
N ILE A 960 -20.62 -19.55 20.78
CA ILE A 960 -20.79 -18.96 19.45
C ILE A 960 -20.87 -20.08 18.41
N HIS A 961 -21.97 -20.13 17.66
CA HIS A 961 -22.25 -21.19 16.69
C HIS A 961 -21.96 -20.73 15.24
N THR A 962 -20.68 -20.53 14.90
CA THR A 962 -20.23 -20.14 13.56
C THR A 962 -20.37 -21.27 12.54
N CYS A 963 -21.51 -21.35 11.84
CA CYS A 963 -21.79 -22.43 10.86
C CYS A 963 -22.27 -21.93 9.48
N ARG A 964 -21.59 -20.92 8.92
CA ARG A 964 -21.91 -20.36 7.59
C ARG A 964 -21.55 -21.24 6.39
N LEU A 965 -20.75 -22.29 6.57
CA LEU A 965 -20.11 -23.02 5.46
C LEU A 965 -20.83 -24.29 4.98
N PHE A 966 -21.76 -24.87 5.75
CA PHE A 966 -22.38 -26.18 5.41
C PHE A 966 -23.90 -26.28 5.61
N GLY A 967 -24.60 -25.15 5.78
CA GLY A 967 -26.07 -25.09 5.67
C GLY A 967 -26.86 -25.96 6.66
N LYS A 968 -26.31 -26.26 7.84
CA LYS A 968 -27.01 -26.99 8.90
C LYS A 968 -26.92 -26.25 10.24
N TRP A 969 -28.10 -26.07 10.82
CA TRP A 969 -28.35 -25.33 12.04
C TRP A 969 -28.10 -26.17 13.30
N LEU A 970 -28.14 -25.53 14.47
CA LEU A 970 -28.22 -26.22 15.76
C LEU A 970 -29.50 -27.09 15.79
N THR A 971 -29.40 -28.39 16.07
CA THR A 971 -30.54 -29.33 15.95
C THR A 971 -31.51 -29.24 17.14
N GLU A 972 -32.75 -29.71 16.98
CA GLU A 972 -33.71 -29.85 18.10
C GLU A 972 -33.12 -30.67 19.27
N SER A 973 -32.28 -31.66 18.97
CA SER A 973 -31.57 -32.49 19.95
C SER A 973 -30.42 -31.74 20.62
N CYS A 974 -29.63 -30.95 19.89
CA CYS A 974 -28.68 -30.00 20.49
C CYS A 974 -29.40 -29.02 21.44
N SER A 975 -30.58 -28.49 21.05
CA SER A 975 -31.41 -27.67 21.95
C SER A 975 -31.80 -28.42 23.23
N TRP A 976 -32.14 -29.71 23.14
CA TRP A 976 -32.46 -30.55 24.30
C TRP A 976 -31.26 -30.79 25.22
N HIS A 977 -30.08 -31.00 24.64
CA HIS A 977 -28.84 -31.14 25.40
C HIS A 977 -28.45 -29.85 26.14
N LEU A 978 -28.61 -28.68 25.51
CA LEU A 978 -28.38 -27.38 26.16
C LEU A 978 -29.48 -27.04 27.18
N ALA A 979 -30.74 -27.37 26.92
CA ALA A 979 -31.83 -27.25 27.90
C ALA A 979 -31.54 -28.09 29.16
N ARG A 980 -30.96 -29.28 29.00
CA ARG A 980 -30.49 -30.11 30.13
C ARG A 980 -29.32 -29.52 30.90
N VAL A 981 -28.43 -28.75 30.27
CA VAL A 981 -27.41 -27.95 31.01
C VAL A 981 -28.12 -26.93 31.89
N LEU A 982 -29.09 -26.19 31.34
CA LEU A 982 -29.87 -25.19 32.09
C LEU A 982 -30.67 -25.79 33.25
N MET A 983 -31.19 -27.02 33.10
CA MET A 983 -31.91 -27.74 34.15
C MET A 983 -31.02 -28.24 35.31
N ASN A 984 -29.80 -28.70 34.99
CA ASN A 984 -28.99 -29.53 35.92
C ASN A 984 -27.61 -28.95 36.29
N SER A 985 -27.14 -27.88 35.64
CA SER A 985 -25.81 -27.32 35.94
C SER A 985 -25.71 -26.84 37.39
N PRO A 986 -24.62 -27.14 38.11
CA PRO A 986 -24.52 -26.82 39.54
C PRO A 986 -24.39 -25.32 39.81
N ILE A 987 -23.80 -24.52 38.90
CA ILE A 987 -23.45 -23.11 39.16
C ILE A 987 -23.51 -22.15 37.95
N LEU A 988 -23.96 -22.56 36.76
CA LEU A 988 -24.02 -21.66 35.59
C LEU A 988 -24.97 -20.47 35.84
N LYS A 989 -24.42 -19.25 35.93
CA LYS A 989 -25.14 -17.99 36.21
C LYS A 989 -25.32 -17.11 34.97
N LYS A 990 -24.36 -17.16 34.03
CA LYS A 990 -24.33 -16.33 32.83
C LYS A 990 -24.19 -17.20 31.58
N LEU A 991 -25.00 -16.94 30.56
CA LEU A 991 -24.95 -17.64 29.29
C LEU A 991 -25.14 -16.67 28.13
N TRP A 992 -24.19 -16.70 27.20
CA TRP A 992 -24.29 -16.01 25.91
C TRP A 992 -24.50 -17.05 24.81
N LEU A 993 -25.57 -16.91 24.02
CA LEU A 993 -25.90 -17.78 22.89
C LEU A 993 -26.00 -16.95 21.61
N TRP A 994 -25.01 -17.08 20.73
CA TRP A 994 -25.11 -16.55 19.37
C TRP A 994 -25.74 -17.60 18.44
N VAL A 995 -26.99 -17.38 18.09
CA VAL A 995 -27.78 -18.21 17.16
C VAL A 995 -28.45 -17.27 16.15
N GLU A 996 -27.91 -17.21 14.94
CA GLU A 996 -28.38 -16.30 13.89
C GLU A 996 -29.79 -16.68 13.43
N ASP A 997 -29.99 -17.95 13.11
CA ASP A 997 -31.27 -18.56 12.74
C ASP A 997 -31.65 -19.69 13.71
N SER A 998 -32.91 -19.71 14.14
CA SER A 998 -33.48 -20.75 15.00
C SER A 998 -34.88 -21.14 14.54
N ASN A 999 -35.38 -22.30 14.99
CA ASN A 999 -36.76 -22.70 14.74
C ASN A 999 -37.58 -22.77 16.05
N ALA A 1000 -38.91 -22.65 15.94
CA ALA A 1000 -39.82 -22.58 17.10
C ALA A 1000 -39.73 -23.77 18.07
N ARG A 1001 -39.34 -24.97 17.60
CA ARG A 1001 -39.17 -26.15 18.46
C ARG A 1001 -37.89 -26.08 19.26
N MET A 1002 -36.76 -25.75 18.61
CA MET A 1002 -35.47 -25.51 19.27
C MET A 1002 -35.62 -24.50 20.42
N VAL A 1003 -36.29 -23.39 20.12
CA VAL A 1003 -36.53 -22.31 21.07
C VAL A 1003 -37.45 -22.73 22.22
N ASN A 1004 -38.57 -23.41 21.94
CA ASN A 1004 -39.45 -23.94 22.98
C ASN A 1004 -38.73 -24.94 23.92
N ILE A 1005 -37.83 -25.78 23.38
CA ILE A 1005 -37.00 -26.71 24.17
C ILE A 1005 -36.04 -25.94 25.08
N LEU A 1006 -35.39 -24.89 24.58
CA LEU A 1006 -34.49 -24.04 25.39
C LEU A 1006 -35.25 -23.25 26.46
N CYS A 1007 -36.43 -22.72 26.14
CA CYS A 1007 -37.32 -22.10 27.12
C CYS A 1007 -37.69 -23.08 28.24
N LYS A 1008 -38.08 -24.32 27.94
CA LYS A 1008 -38.33 -25.36 28.97
C LYS A 1008 -37.11 -25.64 29.86
N GLY A 1009 -35.90 -25.47 29.35
CA GLY A 1009 -34.65 -25.48 30.13
C GLY A 1009 -34.54 -24.32 31.11
N LEU A 1010 -34.73 -23.09 30.61
CA LEU A 1010 -34.70 -21.84 31.38
C LEU A 1010 -35.82 -21.77 32.45
N GLN A 1011 -37.02 -22.28 32.12
CA GLN A 1011 -38.21 -22.32 32.98
C GLN A 1011 -38.07 -23.27 34.19
N TYR A 1012 -37.08 -24.16 34.19
CA TYR A 1012 -36.98 -25.25 35.16
C TYR A 1012 -36.68 -24.74 36.58
N PRO A 1013 -37.35 -25.26 37.65
CA PRO A 1013 -37.19 -24.77 39.02
C PRO A 1013 -35.76 -24.68 39.56
N LYS A 1014 -34.84 -25.55 39.10
CA LYS A 1014 -33.44 -25.58 39.55
C LYS A 1014 -32.48 -24.76 38.67
N CYS A 1015 -32.96 -24.14 37.59
CA CYS A 1015 -32.11 -23.31 36.74
C CYS A 1015 -31.58 -22.11 37.52
N LYS A 1016 -30.25 -21.92 37.53
CA LYS A 1016 -29.53 -20.87 38.26
C LYS A 1016 -29.12 -19.68 37.39
N LEU A 1017 -29.61 -19.63 36.15
CA LEU A 1017 -29.23 -18.59 35.21
C LEU A 1017 -29.82 -17.25 35.64
N GLU A 1018 -28.94 -16.26 35.85
CA GLU A 1018 -29.31 -14.91 36.27
C GLU A 1018 -29.19 -13.91 35.12
N LYS A 1019 -28.24 -14.13 34.20
CA LYS A 1019 -27.99 -13.35 32.98
C LYS A 1019 -28.15 -14.23 31.75
N LEU A 1020 -29.03 -13.83 30.85
CA LEU A 1020 -29.13 -14.39 29.50
C LEU A 1020 -28.78 -13.32 28.46
N CYS A 1021 -27.91 -13.66 27.51
CA CYS A 1021 -27.60 -12.84 26.35
C CYS A 1021 -27.88 -13.64 25.07
N ILE A 1022 -28.75 -13.12 24.20
CA ILE A 1022 -29.29 -13.81 23.01
C ILE A 1022 -29.45 -12.88 21.81
N HIS A 1023 -29.32 -13.46 20.62
CA HIS A 1023 -29.68 -12.81 19.35
C HIS A 1023 -31.21 -12.81 19.13
N GLY A 1024 -31.73 -11.75 18.49
CA GLY A 1024 -33.16 -11.48 18.32
C GLY A 1024 -33.92 -12.56 17.54
N GLY A 1025 -33.25 -13.29 16.64
CA GLY A 1025 -33.82 -14.44 15.91
C GLY A 1025 -34.24 -15.62 16.80
N PHE A 1026 -33.88 -15.60 18.09
CA PHE A 1026 -34.44 -16.49 19.11
C PHE A 1026 -35.91 -16.10 19.44
N LEU A 1027 -36.21 -14.82 19.61
CA LEU A 1027 -37.50 -14.34 20.13
C LEU A 1027 -38.64 -14.50 19.13
N SER A 1028 -38.37 -14.30 17.83
CA SER A 1028 -39.38 -14.46 16.76
C SER A 1028 -39.93 -15.88 16.70
N ASN A 1029 -39.18 -16.85 17.22
CA ASN A 1029 -39.53 -18.27 17.28
C ASN A 1029 -40.15 -18.71 18.63
N THR A 1030 -40.11 -17.89 19.69
CA THR A 1030 -40.68 -18.22 21.00
C THR A 1030 -42.22 -18.09 21.02
N SER A 1031 -42.89 -18.56 22.08
CA SER A 1031 -44.29 -18.21 22.41
C SER A 1031 -44.34 -17.17 23.55
N SER A 1032 -45.40 -16.36 23.63
CA SER A 1032 -45.51 -15.30 24.66
C SER A 1032 -45.49 -15.87 26.08
N SER A 1033 -46.21 -16.98 26.32
CA SER A 1033 -46.19 -17.70 27.59
C SER A 1033 -44.82 -18.31 27.91
N ASP A 1034 -44.15 -18.94 26.93
CA ASP A 1034 -42.84 -19.54 27.17
C ASP A 1034 -41.78 -18.49 27.55
N PHE A 1035 -41.79 -17.34 26.89
CA PHE A 1035 -40.86 -16.25 27.16
C PHE A 1035 -41.13 -15.57 28.50
N LEU A 1036 -42.41 -15.37 28.85
CA LEU A 1036 -42.81 -14.82 30.14
C LEU A 1036 -42.27 -15.65 31.32
N GLU A 1037 -42.38 -16.98 31.28
CA GLU A 1037 -41.86 -17.85 32.35
C GLU A 1037 -40.32 -17.80 32.48
N VAL A 1038 -39.59 -17.37 31.44
CA VAL A 1038 -38.14 -17.08 31.50
C VAL A 1038 -37.87 -15.73 32.19
N LEU A 1039 -38.63 -14.69 31.86
CA LEU A 1039 -38.51 -13.36 32.47
C LEU A 1039 -38.85 -13.34 33.97
N LYS A 1040 -39.59 -14.34 34.48
CA LYS A 1040 -39.82 -14.56 35.92
C LYS A 1040 -38.60 -15.07 36.68
N ARG A 1041 -37.48 -15.38 36.01
CA ARG A 1041 -36.27 -15.98 36.62
C ARG A 1041 -35.02 -15.13 36.46
N LEU A 1042 -34.83 -14.54 35.28
CA LEU A 1042 -33.67 -13.72 34.97
C LEU A 1042 -33.65 -12.41 35.79
N LYS A 1043 -32.44 -11.96 36.15
CA LYS A 1043 -32.18 -10.61 36.68
C LYS A 1043 -31.67 -9.68 35.58
N GLU A 1044 -30.91 -10.24 34.64
CA GLU A 1044 -30.35 -9.58 33.47
C GLU A 1044 -30.83 -10.24 32.17
N LEU A 1045 -31.25 -9.41 31.22
CA LEU A 1045 -31.49 -9.81 29.84
C LEU A 1045 -30.75 -8.86 28.90
N GLN A 1046 -30.06 -9.41 27.91
CA GLN A 1046 -29.39 -8.64 26.86
C GLN A 1046 -29.81 -9.20 25.49
N LEU A 1047 -30.30 -8.32 24.61
CA LEU A 1047 -30.90 -8.67 23.31
C LEU A 1047 -30.17 -7.97 22.16
N PHE A 1048 -29.61 -8.75 21.22
CA PHE A 1048 -29.05 -8.25 19.96
C PHE A 1048 -30.10 -8.33 18.85
N LEU A 1049 -30.76 -7.21 18.57
CA LEU A 1049 -31.94 -7.10 17.71
C LEU A 1049 -31.54 -6.57 16.32
N CYS A 1050 -31.10 -7.44 15.41
CA CYS A 1050 -30.81 -7.05 14.01
C CYS A 1050 -32.01 -6.38 13.32
N ARG A 1051 -33.23 -6.77 13.69
CA ARG A 1051 -34.49 -6.07 13.38
C ARG A 1051 -35.55 -6.50 14.39
N LEU A 1052 -36.40 -5.57 14.83
CA LEU A 1052 -37.60 -5.90 15.62
C LEU A 1052 -38.79 -6.23 14.70
N ASP A 1053 -39.51 -7.31 14.99
CA ASP A 1053 -40.80 -7.63 14.37
C ASP A 1053 -41.95 -7.46 15.38
N GLU A 1054 -43.19 -7.30 14.89
CA GLU A 1054 -44.38 -7.02 15.72
C GLU A 1054 -44.66 -8.10 16.77
N LYS A 1055 -44.33 -9.37 16.48
CA LYS A 1055 -44.50 -10.48 17.42
C LYS A 1055 -43.46 -10.38 18.54
N VAL A 1056 -42.19 -10.12 18.20
CA VAL A 1056 -41.10 -9.92 19.17
C VAL A 1056 -41.35 -8.69 20.04
N GLU A 1057 -41.78 -7.59 19.43
CA GLU A 1057 -42.20 -6.36 20.11
C GLU A 1057 -43.26 -6.68 21.18
N LYS A 1058 -44.38 -7.27 20.75
CA LYS A 1058 -45.51 -7.59 21.61
C LYS A 1058 -45.10 -8.53 22.75
N MET A 1059 -44.36 -9.59 22.45
CA MET A 1059 -43.89 -10.55 23.44
C MET A 1059 -42.93 -9.97 24.47
N LEU A 1060 -42.02 -9.08 24.04
CA LEU A 1060 -41.12 -8.37 24.95
C LEU A 1060 -41.90 -7.40 25.84
N CYS A 1061 -42.88 -6.68 25.28
CA CYS A 1061 -43.68 -5.74 26.02
C CYS A 1061 -44.60 -6.42 27.03
N GLU A 1062 -45.42 -7.40 26.62
CA GLU A 1062 -46.28 -8.20 27.51
C GLU A 1062 -45.47 -8.86 28.64
N GLY A 1063 -44.31 -9.42 28.30
CA GLY A 1063 -43.43 -10.11 29.23
C GLY A 1063 -42.83 -9.20 30.31
N LEU A 1064 -42.37 -8.00 29.92
CA LEU A 1064 -41.82 -7.01 30.85
C LEU A 1064 -42.90 -6.30 31.69
N GLN A 1065 -44.11 -6.15 31.15
CA GLN A 1065 -45.23 -5.51 31.85
C GLN A 1065 -45.87 -6.44 32.92
N HIS A 1066 -45.60 -7.74 32.89
CA HIS A 1066 -46.16 -8.73 33.80
C HIS A 1066 -45.56 -8.65 35.23
N SER A 1067 -46.40 -8.60 36.25
CA SER A 1067 -46.03 -8.36 37.67
C SER A 1067 -44.99 -9.31 38.28
N ALA A 1068 -44.89 -10.54 37.76
CA ALA A 1068 -43.92 -11.54 38.20
C ALA A 1068 -42.55 -11.46 37.51
N CYS A 1069 -42.34 -10.56 36.54
CA CYS A 1069 -41.04 -10.33 35.89
C CYS A 1069 -39.98 -9.93 36.93
N GLN A 1070 -38.76 -10.49 36.83
CA GLN A 1070 -37.65 -10.26 37.77
C GLN A 1070 -36.48 -9.45 37.18
N ILE A 1071 -36.58 -9.04 35.91
CA ILE A 1071 -35.57 -8.23 35.23
C ILE A 1071 -35.32 -6.94 36.02
N LYS A 1072 -34.07 -6.78 36.48
CA LYS A 1072 -33.53 -5.55 37.06
C LYS A 1072 -32.70 -4.78 36.04
N LYS A 1073 -32.02 -5.48 35.13
CA LYS A 1073 -31.23 -4.87 34.06
C LYS A 1073 -31.63 -5.41 32.68
N LEU A 1074 -31.94 -4.50 31.77
CA LEU A 1074 -32.25 -4.80 30.37
C LEU A 1074 -31.26 -4.06 29.46
N ARG A 1075 -30.64 -4.77 28.51
CA ARG A 1075 -29.89 -4.15 27.39
C ARG A 1075 -30.54 -4.50 26.07
N LEU A 1076 -30.89 -3.48 25.29
CA LEU A 1076 -31.39 -3.61 23.92
C LEU A 1076 -30.34 -3.01 22.98
N GLU A 1077 -29.90 -3.79 22.01
CA GLU A 1077 -28.84 -3.37 21.09
C GLU A 1077 -29.20 -3.75 19.64
N GLY A 1078 -29.32 -2.77 18.75
CA GLY A 1078 -29.72 -2.98 17.34
C GLY A 1078 -30.87 -2.08 16.88
N GLU A 1079 -31.73 -2.56 15.99
CA GLU A 1079 -32.82 -1.79 15.36
C GLU A 1079 -34.18 -2.04 16.04
N PHE A 1080 -34.43 -1.32 17.14
CA PHE A 1080 -35.67 -1.44 17.93
C PHE A 1080 -36.50 -0.14 18.07
N LEU A 1081 -36.03 1.02 17.59
CA LEU A 1081 -36.80 2.27 17.65
C LEU A 1081 -37.91 2.33 16.58
N THR A 1082 -38.97 1.54 16.78
CA THR A 1082 -40.27 1.71 16.12
C THR A 1082 -41.21 2.50 17.04
N GLU A 1083 -42.14 3.26 16.46
CA GLU A 1083 -43.16 3.99 17.24
C GLU A 1083 -44.05 3.03 18.05
N SER A 1084 -44.33 1.85 17.49
CA SER A 1084 -45.12 0.80 18.14
C SER A 1084 -44.42 0.26 19.38
N PHE A 1085 -43.12 -0.08 19.28
CA PHE A 1085 -42.32 -0.54 20.42
C PHE A 1085 -42.17 0.56 21.46
N CYS A 1086 -41.80 1.78 21.06
CA CYS A 1086 -41.55 2.85 22.01
C CYS A 1086 -42.82 3.30 22.74
N ARG A 1087 -44.00 3.28 22.08
CA ARG A 1087 -45.30 3.48 22.74
C ARG A 1087 -45.60 2.39 23.76
N SER A 1088 -45.45 1.13 23.37
CA SER A 1088 -45.68 -0.04 24.23
C SER A 1088 -44.70 -0.06 25.42
N PHE A 1089 -43.44 0.31 25.19
CA PHE A 1089 -42.39 0.37 26.20
C PHE A 1089 -42.55 1.58 27.14
N ALA A 1090 -43.03 2.72 26.64
CA ALA A 1090 -43.39 3.85 27.49
C ALA A 1090 -44.48 3.51 28.51
N GLU A 1091 -45.48 2.69 28.13
CA GLU A 1091 -46.46 2.17 29.09
C GLU A 1091 -45.85 1.23 30.15
N ILE A 1092 -44.76 0.54 29.83
CA ILE A 1092 -44.03 -0.31 30.80
C ILE A 1092 -43.30 0.60 31.79
N LEU A 1093 -42.57 1.61 31.31
CA LEU A 1093 -41.89 2.60 32.17
C LEU A 1093 -42.86 3.40 33.05
N ARG A 1094 -44.08 3.66 32.55
CA ARG A 1094 -45.17 4.31 33.30
C ARG A 1094 -45.75 3.44 34.43
N LYS A 1095 -45.43 2.14 34.49
CA LYS A 1095 -45.86 1.20 35.55
C LYS A 1095 -44.69 0.93 36.50
N LYS A 1096 -44.97 0.68 37.79
CA LYS A 1096 -43.95 0.38 38.83
C LYS A 1096 -43.26 -0.98 38.62
N THR A 1097 -42.39 -1.06 37.61
CA THR A 1097 -41.61 -2.26 37.27
C THR A 1097 -40.44 -2.50 38.23
N ARG A 1098 -39.79 -3.66 38.11
CA ARG A 1098 -38.56 -3.99 38.85
C ARG A 1098 -37.27 -3.52 38.16
N LEU A 1099 -37.39 -2.91 36.98
CA LEU A 1099 -36.29 -2.43 36.16
C LEU A 1099 -35.56 -1.28 36.88
N ARG A 1100 -34.25 -1.43 37.05
CA ARG A 1100 -33.35 -0.46 37.70
C ARG A 1100 -32.23 0.02 36.78
N GLU A 1101 -31.79 -0.83 35.85
CA GLU A 1101 -30.79 -0.47 34.84
C GLU A 1101 -31.35 -0.72 33.43
N LEU A 1102 -31.18 0.23 32.52
CA LEU A 1102 -31.69 0.15 31.16
C LEU A 1102 -30.64 0.66 30.18
N ASP A 1103 -30.01 -0.23 29.41
CA ASP A 1103 -29.05 0.12 28.37
C ASP A 1103 -29.74 0.09 26.98
N LEU A 1104 -29.74 1.20 26.24
CA LEU A 1104 -30.36 1.34 24.92
C LEU A 1104 -29.34 1.78 23.86
N LEU A 1105 -29.02 0.87 22.93
CA LEU A 1105 -27.94 1.03 21.96
C LEU A 1105 -28.44 0.85 20.52
N THR A 1106 -28.54 1.92 19.74
CA THR A 1106 -29.19 1.85 18.42
C THR A 1106 -28.69 2.89 17.42
N ASN A 1107 -28.72 2.53 16.13
CA ASN A 1107 -28.31 3.38 15.02
C ASN A 1107 -29.49 4.01 14.25
N ASN A 1108 -30.73 3.71 14.66
CA ASN A 1108 -31.97 4.25 14.10
C ASN A 1108 -32.26 5.62 14.75
N THR A 1109 -32.66 6.63 13.97
CA THR A 1109 -32.87 8.02 14.40
C THR A 1109 -34.35 8.45 14.34
N ASN A 1110 -35.29 7.56 14.69
CA ASN A 1110 -36.71 7.91 14.71
C ASN A 1110 -37.05 8.83 15.91
N ASN A 1111 -37.13 10.13 15.63
CA ASN A 1111 -37.49 11.20 16.57
C ASN A 1111 -38.84 10.99 17.28
N ILE A 1112 -39.86 10.45 16.60
CA ILE A 1112 -41.20 10.23 17.17
C ILE A 1112 -41.17 9.06 18.17
N ALA A 1113 -40.45 7.98 17.83
CA ALA A 1113 -40.23 6.86 18.74
C ALA A 1113 -39.41 7.30 19.98
N VAL A 1114 -38.42 8.17 19.77
CA VAL A 1114 -37.64 8.86 20.83
C VAL A 1114 -38.54 9.66 21.79
N GLU A 1115 -39.44 10.49 21.26
CA GLU A 1115 -40.36 11.31 22.06
C GLU A 1115 -41.23 10.43 22.97
N MET A 1116 -41.85 9.38 22.40
CA MET A 1116 -42.67 8.42 23.14
C MET A 1116 -41.88 7.73 24.27
N LEU A 1117 -40.63 7.32 24.01
CA LEU A 1117 -39.76 6.71 25.01
C LEU A 1117 -39.43 7.68 26.16
N CYS A 1118 -39.09 8.94 25.85
CA CYS A 1118 -38.84 9.98 26.85
C CYS A 1118 -40.10 10.26 27.68
N GLU A 1119 -41.28 10.30 27.07
CA GLU A 1119 -42.57 10.39 27.75
C GLU A 1119 -42.94 9.15 28.61
N GLY A 1120 -42.22 8.04 28.46
CA GLY A 1120 -42.19 6.94 29.42
C GLY A 1120 -41.26 7.22 30.61
N LEU A 1121 -40.03 7.64 30.34
CA LEU A 1121 -38.99 7.91 31.35
C LEU A 1121 -39.32 9.10 32.28
N LYS A 1122 -40.04 10.12 31.79
CA LYS A 1122 -40.50 11.28 32.59
C LYS A 1122 -41.51 10.92 33.69
N HIS A 1123 -42.09 9.71 33.67
CA HIS A 1123 -43.20 9.36 34.55
C HIS A 1123 -42.76 9.12 36.00
N ALA A 1124 -43.54 9.58 36.98
CA ALA A 1124 -43.20 9.50 38.40
C ALA A 1124 -43.07 8.05 38.94
N ASP A 1125 -43.71 7.08 38.29
CA ASP A 1125 -43.60 5.65 38.63
C ASP A 1125 -42.45 4.92 37.92
N CYS A 1126 -41.70 5.61 37.04
CA CYS A 1126 -40.52 5.04 36.41
C CYS A 1126 -39.45 4.74 37.47
N ASN A 1127 -39.02 3.48 37.53
CA ASN A 1127 -38.17 2.95 38.60
C ASN A 1127 -36.67 2.87 38.22
N VAL A 1128 -36.28 3.35 37.03
CA VAL A 1128 -34.91 3.30 36.55
C VAL A 1128 -34.00 4.16 37.44
N ILE A 1129 -32.85 3.60 37.81
CA ILE A 1129 -31.79 4.24 38.61
C ILE A 1129 -30.58 4.52 37.72
N LYS A 1130 -30.29 3.62 36.78
CA LYS A 1130 -29.22 3.73 35.78
C LYS A 1130 -29.75 3.67 34.36
N LEU A 1131 -29.42 4.67 33.55
CA LEU A 1131 -29.80 4.72 32.13
C LEU A 1131 -28.53 4.73 31.26
N GLY A 1132 -28.38 3.72 30.41
CA GLY A 1132 -27.35 3.61 29.38
C GLY A 1132 -27.90 4.03 28.02
N LEU A 1133 -27.24 4.94 27.29
CA LEU A 1133 -27.71 5.45 25.99
C LEU A 1133 -26.55 5.53 24.98
N GLY A 1134 -26.75 5.07 23.74
CA GLY A 1134 -25.67 5.19 22.74
C GLY A 1134 -26.00 4.78 21.32
N GLY A 1135 -25.17 5.23 20.38
CA GLY A 1135 -25.43 5.13 18.95
C GLY A 1135 -25.95 6.45 18.35
N LYS A 1136 -26.37 6.39 17.07
CA LYS A 1136 -26.62 7.59 16.26
C LYS A 1136 -27.81 8.46 16.70
N PHE A 1137 -28.69 7.96 17.56
CA PHE A 1137 -29.93 8.64 17.95
C PHE A 1137 -29.75 9.80 18.94
N LEU A 1138 -28.54 9.99 19.49
CA LEU A 1138 -28.19 11.12 20.34
C LEU A 1138 -28.09 12.42 19.53
N THR A 1139 -29.21 13.02 19.16
CA THR A 1139 -29.31 14.27 18.36
C THR A 1139 -29.75 15.47 19.21
N GLU A 1140 -29.72 16.68 18.66
CA GLU A 1140 -30.33 17.88 19.27
C GLU A 1140 -31.83 17.68 19.60
N PHE A 1141 -32.56 17.01 18.71
CA PHE A 1141 -33.95 16.64 18.95
C PHE A 1141 -34.07 15.69 20.17
N PHE A 1142 -33.14 14.76 20.35
CA PHE A 1142 -33.11 13.88 21.52
C PHE A 1142 -32.66 14.61 22.80
N SER A 1143 -31.70 15.55 22.71
CA SER A 1143 -31.13 16.27 23.86
C SER A 1143 -32.19 17.06 24.63
N SER A 1144 -33.04 17.78 23.91
CA SER A 1144 -34.17 18.54 24.47
C SER A 1144 -35.21 17.66 25.18
N HIS A 1145 -35.53 16.49 24.62
CA HIS A 1145 -36.47 15.55 25.24
C HIS A 1145 -35.89 14.84 26.47
N LEU A 1146 -34.58 14.60 26.51
CA LEU A 1146 -33.89 13.98 27.63
C LEU A 1146 -33.60 14.96 28.77
N SER A 1147 -33.35 16.25 28.50
CA SER A 1147 -33.34 17.31 29.51
C SER A 1147 -34.58 17.27 30.39
N ASP A 1148 -35.73 17.17 29.73
CA ASP A 1148 -37.04 17.11 30.36
C ASP A 1148 -37.26 15.77 31.13
N VAL A 1149 -36.53 14.70 30.79
CA VAL A 1149 -36.42 13.47 31.62
C VAL A 1149 -35.61 13.76 32.89
N PHE A 1150 -34.39 14.28 32.78
CA PHE A 1150 -33.51 14.52 33.94
C PHE A 1150 -34.13 15.46 34.96
N ARG A 1151 -34.94 16.42 34.51
CA ARG A 1151 -35.67 17.34 35.37
C ARG A 1151 -36.86 16.72 36.11
N LYS A 1152 -37.53 15.71 35.53
CA LYS A 1152 -38.79 15.15 36.03
C LYS A 1152 -38.64 13.78 36.69
N HIS A 1153 -37.65 12.98 36.30
CA HIS A 1153 -37.46 11.59 36.73
C HIS A 1153 -36.88 11.50 38.14
N GLN A 1154 -37.67 11.02 39.10
CA GLN A 1154 -37.36 11.12 40.54
C GLN A 1154 -36.34 10.10 41.08
N THR A 1155 -36.00 9.04 40.34
CA THR A 1155 -35.14 7.93 40.82
C THR A 1155 -33.82 7.76 40.08
N LEU A 1156 -33.62 8.49 38.97
CA LEU A 1156 -32.45 8.33 38.12
C LEU A 1156 -31.23 8.98 38.77
N LYS A 1157 -30.22 8.16 39.10
CA LYS A 1157 -28.98 8.55 39.78
C LYS A 1157 -27.73 8.35 38.91
N GLU A 1158 -27.76 7.40 37.98
CA GLU A 1158 -26.63 7.10 37.10
C GLU A 1158 -27.00 7.29 35.63
N LEU A 1159 -26.16 8.01 34.88
CA LEU A 1159 -26.22 8.09 33.42
C LEU A 1159 -24.94 7.48 32.83
N GLU A 1160 -25.07 6.63 31.82
CA GLU A 1160 -23.94 6.05 31.08
C GLU A 1160 -24.12 6.31 29.58
N LEU A 1161 -23.26 7.15 29.00
CA LEU A 1161 -23.30 7.52 27.59
C LEU A 1161 -22.27 6.71 26.80
N PHE A 1162 -22.71 6.08 25.73
CA PHE A 1162 -21.87 5.36 24.76
C PHE A 1162 -21.90 6.11 23.40
N PRO A 1163 -21.19 7.24 23.26
CA PRO A 1163 -21.13 7.99 22.00
C PRO A 1163 -20.65 7.10 20.84
N ILE A 1164 -21.33 7.20 19.70
CA ILE A 1164 -20.89 6.58 18.45
C ILE A 1164 -20.98 7.63 17.34
N ASN A 1165 -19.87 8.33 17.11
CA ASN A 1165 -19.70 9.31 16.03
C ASN A 1165 -20.71 10.48 16.08
N ASN A 1166 -21.19 10.85 17.26
CA ASN A 1166 -22.05 12.02 17.47
C ASN A 1166 -21.72 12.64 18.83
N ILE A 1167 -21.05 13.79 18.79
CA ILE A 1167 -20.46 14.45 19.96
C ILE A 1167 -21.35 15.62 20.38
N ASP A 1168 -21.82 16.41 19.41
CA ASP A 1168 -22.67 17.59 19.64
C ASP A 1168 -23.94 17.20 20.41
N GLY A 1169 -24.57 16.08 20.04
CA GLY A 1169 -25.72 15.56 20.79
C GLY A 1169 -25.40 15.03 22.18
N VAL A 1170 -24.16 14.60 22.47
CA VAL A 1170 -23.70 14.32 23.84
C VAL A 1170 -23.45 15.61 24.60
N VAL A 1171 -22.75 16.58 24.00
CA VAL A 1171 -22.50 17.91 24.58
C VAL A 1171 -23.82 18.58 24.96
N GLU A 1172 -24.84 18.51 24.10
CA GLU A 1172 -26.17 19.03 24.41
C GLU A 1172 -26.95 18.20 25.43
N VAL A 1173 -26.88 16.87 25.40
CA VAL A 1173 -27.49 16.02 26.44
C VAL A 1173 -26.94 16.39 27.81
N LEU A 1174 -25.64 16.69 27.89
CA LEU A 1174 -24.98 17.17 29.11
C LEU A 1174 -25.41 18.61 29.44
N ARG A 1175 -25.32 19.54 28.48
CA ARG A 1175 -25.68 20.97 28.66
C ARG A 1175 -27.14 21.13 29.07
N ASN A 1176 -28.07 20.79 28.18
CA ASN A 1176 -29.50 20.93 28.39
C ASN A 1176 -29.99 20.08 29.57
N GLY A 1177 -29.32 18.96 29.89
CA GLY A 1177 -29.75 18.00 30.90
C GLY A 1177 -29.19 18.18 32.31
N LEU A 1178 -28.00 18.75 32.46
CA LEU A 1178 -27.29 18.82 33.75
C LEU A 1178 -27.16 20.25 34.30
N GLU A 1179 -27.37 21.29 33.48
CA GLU A 1179 -27.47 22.70 33.95
C GLU A 1179 -28.64 22.95 34.90
N HIS A 1180 -29.61 22.04 35.00
CA HIS A 1180 -30.74 22.15 35.90
C HIS A 1180 -30.44 21.57 37.28
N SER A 1181 -30.45 22.41 38.32
CA SER A 1181 -30.32 22.01 39.74
C SER A 1181 -31.42 21.07 40.24
N ASP A 1182 -32.53 20.97 39.49
CA ASP A 1182 -33.57 19.94 39.67
C ASP A 1182 -33.02 18.51 39.44
N CYS A 1183 -32.02 18.33 38.57
CA CYS A 1183 -31.49 17.02 38.15
C CYS A 1183 -30.90 16.21 39.32
N LYS A 1184 -31.25 14.92 39.43
CA LYS A 1184 -30.88 14.03 40.55
C LYS A 1184 -29.77 13.02 40.25
N LEU A 1185 -29.04 13.23 39.15
CA LEU A 1185 -27.88 12.41 38.81
C LEU A 1185 -26.74 12.63 39.80
N GLU A 1186 -26.29 11.53 40.41
CA GLU A 1186 -25.15 11.43 41.33
C GLU A 1186 -23.90 10.92 40.61
N VAL A 1187 -24.10 10.14 39.53
CA VAL A 1187 -23.01 9.53 38.75
C VAL A 1187 -23.22 9.76 37.25
N LEU A 1188 -22.17 10.22 36.59
CA LEU A 1188 -22.11 10.32 35.14
C LEU A 1188 -20.93 9.50 34.62
N ARG A 1189 -21.18 8.65 33.62
CA ARG A 1189 -20.16 7.87 32.92
C ARG A 1189 -20.23 8.13 31.42
N ILE A 1190 -19.10 8.40 30.78
CA ILE A 1190 -18.98 8.55 29.33
C ILE A 1190 -17.95 7.53 28.86
N ASN A 1191 -18.40 6.52 28.11
CA ASN A 1191 -17.63 5.37 27.64
C ASN A 1191 -17.57 5.41 26.11
N GLY A 1192 -16.48 5.93 25.53
CA GLY A 1192 -16.41 6.11 24.08
C GLY A 1192 -15.00 5.95 23.51
N GLU A 1193 -14.94 5.39 22.31
CA GLU A 1193 -13.81 5.65 21.43
C GLU A 1193 -14.03 7.04 20.80
N TYR A 1194 -13.08 7.94 21.03
CA TYR A 1194 -12.76 9.05 20.15
C TYR A 1194 -13.78 10.22 19.95
N LEU A 1195 -13.79 11.23 20.84
CA LEU A 1195 -14.57 12.48 20.65
C LEU A 1195 -13.90 13.48 19.67
N LYS A 1196 -14.00 13.21 18.37
CA LYS A 1196 -13.47 14.07 17.29
C LYS A 1196 -14.23 15.38 17.04
N VAL A 1197 -13.78 16.46 17.68
CA VAL A 1197 -13.72 17.85 17.15
C VAL A 1197 -15.03 18.50 16.65
N PHE A 1198 -15.57 19.44 17.45
CA PHE A 1198 -15.82 20.87 17.14
C PHE A 1198 -16.37 21.53 18.44
N CYS A 1199 -16.61 22.84 18.62
CA CYS A 1199 -16.86 23.94 17.68
C CYS A 1199 -15.82 25.07 17.75
N GLY A 1200 -15.66 25.77 16.63
CA GLY A 1200 -15.38 27.21 16.69
C GLY A 1200 -16.70 27.91 17.00
N HIS A 1201 -16.67 28.94 17.86
CA HIS A 1201 -17.82 29.53 18.57
C HIS A 1201 -18.32 28.68 19.75
N SER A 1202 -18.37 29.30 20.94
CA SER A 1202 -18.57 28.69 22.27
C SER A 1202 -17.38 27.90 22.83
N LEU A 1203 -17.46 27.60 24.13
CA LEU A 1203 -16.37 27.18 25.03
C LEU A 1203 -15.86 25.75 24.74
N SER A 1204 -14.64 25.42 25.22
CA SER A 1204 -14.06 24.08 25.06
C SER A 1204 -14.90 22.98 25.73
N PHE A 1205 -14.72 21.71 25.33
CA PHE A 1205 -15.46 20.60 25.94
C PHE A 1205 -15.12 20.42 27.43
N GLY A 1206 -13.84 20.57 27.80
CA GLY A 1206 -13.39 20.57 29.19
C GLY A 1206 -14.05 21.69 30.02
N THR A 1207 -14.10 22.91 29.48
CA THR A 1207 -14.78 24.06 30.10
C THR A 1207 -16.29 23.87 30.23
N GLN A 1208 -16.94 23.28 29.23
CA GLN A 1208 -18.37 22.96 29.29
C GLN A 1208 -18.67 21.90 30.37
N ILE A 1209 -17.86 20.83 30.46
CA ILE A 1209 -17.98 19.85 31.54
C ILE A 1209 -17.74 20.51 32.90
N ALA A 1210 -16.68 21.31 33.07
CA ALA A 1210 -16.38 21.98 34.33
C ALA A 1210 -17.55 22.90 34.75
N THR A 1211 -18.09 23.69 33.82
CA THR A 1211 -19.27 24.53 34.04
C THR A 1211 -20.48 23.69 34.50
N ILE A 1212 -20.75 22.58 33.85
CA ILE A 1212 -21.83 21.65 34.18
C ILE A 1212 -21.65 21.01 35.57
N VAL A 1213 -20.45 20.54 35.89
CA VAL A 1213 -20.10 19.96 37.21
C VAL A 1213 -20.25 21.00 38.32
N ASN A 1214 -19.87 22.26 38.06
CA ASN A 1214 -19.96 23.36 39.01
C ASN A 1214 -21.41 23.78 39.28
N ILE A 1215 -22.28 23.73 38.27
CA ILE A 1215 -23.73 23.98 38.40
C ILE A 1215 -24.43 22.81 39.10
N ASN A 1216 -24.08 21.57 38.75
CA ASN A 1216 -24.77 20.38 39.24
C ASN A 1216 -24.23 19.88 40.59
N GLN A 1217 -24.68 20.55 41.65
CA GLN A 1217 -24.37 20.24 43.05
C GLN A 1217 -24.76 18.82 43.52
N ASN A 1218 -25.48 18.01 42.73
CA ASN A 1218 -25.85 16.64 43.11
C ASN A 1218 -24.85 15.59 42.60
N LEU A 1219 -24.06 15.92 41.58
CA LEU A 1219 -23.08 15.03 40.96
C LEU A 1219 -21.89 14.78 41.91
N GLN A 1220 -21.59 13.51 42.17
CA GLN A 1220 -20.59 13.04 43.12
C GLN A 1220 -19.51 12.17 42.48
N GLU A 1221 -19.83 11.45 41.39
CA GLU A 1221 -18.87 10.63 40.66
C GLU A 1221 -18.91 10.99 39.17
N PHE A 1222 -17.76 11.35 38.59
CA PHE A 1222 -17.64 11.56 37.14
C PHE A 1222 -16.56 10.68 36.53
N TYR A 1223 -16.99 9.86 35.58
CA TYR A 1223 -16.16 8.89 34.87
C TYR A 1223 -16.14 9.21 33.38
N LEU A 1224 -14.94 9.35 32.81
CA LEU A 1224 -14.74 9.55 31.39
C LEU A 1224 -13.66 8.55 30.92
N HIS A 1225 -14.04 7.70 29.97
CA HIS A 1225 -13.40 6.41 29.69
C HIS A 1225 -13.33 6.11 28.20
N GLY A 1226 -12.24 5.45 27.81
CA GLY A 1226 -11.74 5.56 26.45
C GLY A 1226 -11.25 6.98 26.18
N ASP A 1227 -10.90 7.24 24.94
CA ASP A 1227 -10.11 8.42 24.56
C ASP A 1227 -11.07 9.59 24.24
N CYS A 1228 -11.90 9.92 25.23
CA CYS A 1228 -13.00 10.87 25.15
C CYS A 1228 -12.62 12.31 25.51
N ILE A 1229 -11.41 12.56 26.02
CA ILE A 1229 -10.94 13.91 26.37
C ILE A 1229 -9.43 14.00 26.13
N SER A 1230 -8.98 15.10 25.52
CA SER A 1230 -7.55 15.33 25.30
C SER A 1230 -6.81 15.66 26.61
N ASP A 1231 -5.49 15.51 26.65
CA ASP A 1231 -4.70 15.96 27.82
C ASP A 1231 -4.80 17.48 28.06
N TYR A 1232 -5.05 18.27 27.02
CA TYR A 1232 -5.31 19.71 27.14
C TYR A 1232 -6.64 19.98 27.84
N GLU A 1233 -7.72 19.34 27.38
CA GLU A 1233 -9.05 19.47 28.01
C GLU A 1233 -9.10 18.81 29.39
N THR A 1234 -8.31 17.76 29.63
CA THR A 1234 -8.08 17.17 30.95
C THR A 1234 -7.47 18.19 31.89
N LYS A 1235 -6.38 18.86 31.47
CA LYS A 1235 -5.73 19.91 32.27
C LYS A 1235 -6.66 21.09 32.53
N LEU A 1236 -7.36 21.56 31.51
CA LEU A 1236 -8.31 22.67 31.62
C LEU A 1236 -9.50 22.32 32.54
N LEU A 1237 -10.10 21.13 32.38
CA LEU A 1237 -11.11 20.59 33.29
C LEU A 1237 -10.57 20.49 34.73
N CYS A 1238 -9.33 20.04 34.91
CA CYS A 1238 -8.69 20.00 36.23
C CYS A 1238 -8.42 21.39 36.82
N GLU A 1239 -7.97 22.36 36.03
CA GLU A 1239 -7.69 23.73 36.47
C GLU A 1239 -8.97 24.48 36.85
N GLU A 1240 -10.02 24.36 36.02
CA GLU A 1240 -11.34 24.94 36.33
C GLU A 1240 -12.00 24.28 37.55
N LEU A 1241 -11.85 22.96 37.73
CA LEU A 1241 -12.38 22.25 38.90
C LEU A 1241 -11.57 22.53 40.18
N LYS A 1242 -10.24 22.64 40.12
CA LYS A 1242 -9.36 22.94 41.28
C LYS A 1242 -9.71 24.22 42.03
N HIS A 1243 -10.34 25.17 41.34
CA HIS A 1243 -10.74 26.47 41.89
C HIS A 1243 -12.26 26.61 42.05
N SER A 1244 -13.00 25.50 41.97
CA SER A 1244 -14.46 25.45 42.07
C SER A 1244 -14.97 24.89 43.40
N GLY A 1245 -16.25 25.15 43.70
CA GLY A 1245 -16.98 24.52 44.81
C GLY A 1245 -17.76 23.27 44.37
N HIS A 1246 -17.10 22.34 43.67
CA HIS A 1246 -17.74 21.09 43.21
C HIS A 1246 -18.01 20.10 44.35
N ASN A 1247 -19.04 19.25 44.20
CA ASN A 1247 -19.35 18.18 45.15
C ASN A 1247 -18.83 16.78 44.71
N LEU A 1248 -17.95 16.74 43.69
CA LEU A 1248 -17.31 15.50 43.26
C LEU A 1248 -16.45 14.88 44.38
N LYS A 1249 -16.70 13.60 44.63
CA LYS A 1249 -15.87 12.72 45.46
C LYS A 1249 -14.82 12.02 44.61
N ASP A 1250 -15.25 11.43 43.49
CA ASP A 1250 -14.38 10.68 42.59
C ASP A 1250 -14.44 11.25 41.17
N LEU A 1251 -13.27 11.53 40.61
CA LEU A 1251 -13.08 11.99 39.23
C LEU A 1251 -12.10 11.05 38.54
N TRP A 1252 -12.60 10.28 37.57
CA TRP A 1252 -11.83 9.27 36.85
C TRP A 1252 -11.74 9.62 35.36
N LEU A 1253 -10.61 10.16 34.93
CA LEU A 1253 -10.35 10.61 33.55
C LEU A 1253 -9.31 9.70 32.89
N ASN A 1254 -9.61 9.15 31.71
CA ASN A 1254 -8.74 8.28 30.92
C ASN A 1254 -8.12 7.12 31.76
N GLY A 1255 -8.89 6.60 32.73
CA GLY A 1255 -8.49 5.51 33.64
C GLY A 1255 -7.58 5.92 34.82
N LYS A 1256 -7.31 7.21 35.02
CA LYS A 1256 -6.52 7.75 36.16
C LYS A 1256 -7.44 8.42 37.18
N TYR A 1257 -7.15 8.27 38.47
CA TYR A 1257 -7.79 9.05 39.54
C TYR A 1257 -7.20 10.46 39.58
N ILE A 1258 -8.08 11.45 39.58
CA ILE A 1258 -7.75 12.88 39.65
C ILE A 1258 -8.19 13.44 41.01
N ILE A 1259 -9.42 13.11 41.39
CA ILE A 1259 -9.98 13.34 42.72
C ILE A 1259 -10.40 11.95 43.24
N GLN A 1260 -10.12 11.65 44.51
CA GLN A 1260 -10.56 10.43 45.15
C GLN A 1260 -11.06 10.72 46.57
N ASN A 1261 -12.26 10.26 46.93
CA ASN A 1261 -12.94 10.60 48.19
C ASN A 1261 -13.09 12.12 48.49
N GLY A 1262 -12.95 12.98 47.47
CA GLY A 1262 -12.98 14.45 47.58
C GLY A 1262 -11.59 15.10 47.74
N GLU A 1263 -10.51 14.32 47.86
CA GLU A 1263 -9.15 14.84 47.87
C GLU A 1263 -8.55 14.84 46.47
N TRP A 1264 -7.87 15.94 46.08
CA TRP A 1264 -7.11 16.00 44.84
C TRP A 1264 -5.85 15.12 44.97
N MET A 1265 -5.73 14.13 44.08
CA MET A 1265 -4.59 13.22 44.09
C MET A 1265 -3.34 13.94 43.57
N ASP A 1266 -2.24 13.85 44.30
CA ASP A 1266 -1.00 14.54 43.94
C ASP A 1266 -0.35 13.85 42.73
N MET A 1267 -0.27 14.57 41.61
CA MET A 1267 -0.11 14.01 40.27
C MET A 1267 1.06 14.70 39.55
N GLU A 1268 2.28 14.46 40.04
CA GLU A 1268 3.55 14.88 39.43
C GLU A 1268 3.76 14.36 37.98
N HIS A 1269 2.84 13.54 37.45
CA HIS A 1269 2.90 12.92 36.12
C HIS A 1269 1.64 13.23 35.28
N MET A 1270 1.30 14.51 35.15
CA MET A 1270 0.40 15.05 34.11
C MET A 1270 1.19 15.84 33.03
N THR A 1271 2.04 15.14 32.29
CA THR A 1271 2.75 15.64 31.09
C THR A 1271 2.95 14.51 30.10
#